data_AF-A0A2Z4HPY4-F1
#
_entry.id   AF-A0A2Z4HPY4-F1
#
_cell.length_a   1.000
_cell.length_b   1.000
_cell.length_c   1.000
_cell.angle_alpha   90.00
_cell.angle_beta   90.00
_cell.angle_gamma   90.00
#
_symmetry.space_group_name_H-M   'P 1'
#
loop_
_entity.id
_entity.type
_entity.pdbx_description
1 polymer ?
#
loop_
_entity_poly.entity_id
_entity_poly.type
_entity_poly.pdbx_seq_one_letter_code
_entity_poly.pdbx_strand_id
1 'polypeptide(L)'
;MPSYHNTDKTLLGDARQSLQQAVDYSLGCQQPDGHWVAPVMADATFTAQYVFFKHQIPELSLDEDGPEIQRWLLGEQTADGSWTLAPDLPGNLSTTVEAYLALRILGVPKSDQAMLRARDFVVRNGGVEGVRFFTRFFLATFGLVPWTAIPQMPAELILLPTFMFLNIYVLSSWARSTLIPILLVRHHEPVYALPNGQSANNNFLDELWCNPGEKNIPFALPLWDLLRRYQWIEFAFTLLDHILALFGGLRRWPCRHMALKRCTAWLLEHQEESGDWAGFFPPIHGSIWALLLDGFSFQSEVIRLGMEALERLVVIDPKGKWVQSTVSPCWDTALMANALCDAGMSGDTRLAKATQWLRDRQLMVSHGDWRNYANTQQAGGWSFQYFNSFYPDVDDTAVVIMTLIKEDPNCTNSDCVMNGVEWMLGMQSRDGGWGAFDVNNNARWLHKIPFSDMDSLVDPSTSDVTGRILECLGLLLSQRKSPLSPRWRHRLQASSAKAIAFLAKEQESSGAWWGRWGNNYHYGTANVLRGLAWFAQTDPSAQMMCMRTLSWIDETQNADGGWGETLASYVDKSLAGLGRSTAAHTAWALESLLRFRLPSDQAIERGVRWLIDNQQPNVDGYYYGTKWQAGAGQGASWRFDHAYVGTGFPSVLYLGYPYYHHLFPIQALSRYIDKASRQGIETLRIPSSSAVILDRPNVLLMAMGSRGDIQVFLNVTKRLSSCRVRIATHPAHQAKVEGHGFEFYDVGGSPEVFSAALANGHGILRSIIDGRFRELQHLLRSIYRSFWVAALDDVQSHSPLKPESSSRPFIADVVVSGPSTSVHVHAAERAQAPLVIISTQPAIITGDFQSPLTMSRAQFNPSRLWNRISFHMLAFFDWLSFGPSFNRMRANSYQLRSLDLAWALFEFVKVSVPHVCLWSTSLAPKPEDWDNNVIIAGYSSMSDDADDVASKSLQAFLETRQPVVAISFGSATIEDPMKLIKLMSAALVKVGASSVVCRSWDSSFEAEADLPSNVFLVDSIPHGWLLQHVEGFVHHGGAGHTAAGAKAGVSQLVMPQFLDQFFWATKVSEMGLGPTPLPLRELFLDELAPRMEDLLSSKYTKACTNMALQLRGDVDGADVAGDEILRQVEAITTCCIFPELSAHWYCTESDLSLSGAAAASLVSSKEIQWQDLELRPAKDWEQQWRTVRSSSNLVRIWRAIVQLLYGFTTTILALFGWLKGTHGYLDGDRHLIKMEDPLRQARLEQAQFDLHLIHQACDSGSSTSLDAKIIENWKARKAVVIHEVFDDDSGASESSRSSLDGGHADSVLDIEEK
;
A
#
# COMPACT_ATOMS: atom_id res chain seq x y z
N MET A 1 -46.35 0.64 -42.97
CA MET A 1 -45.92 0.56 -41.56
C MET A 1 -44.88 -0.55 -41.44
N PRO A 2 -43.59 -0.24 -41.42
CA PRO A 2 -42.57 -1.21 -41.03
C PRO A 2 -42.39 -1.18 -39.51
N SER A 3 -42.42 -2.37 -38.94
CA SER A 3 -42.27 -2.71 -37.53
C SER A 3 -41.00 -2.14 -36.89
N TYR A 4 -41.17 -1.40 -35.79
CA TYR A 4 -40.13 -1.03 -34.84
C TYR A 4 -39.67 -2.26 -34.06
N HIS A 5 -38.79 -3.06 -34.64
CA HIS A 5 -37.94 -4.01 -33.90
C HIS A 5 -36.52 -3.91 -34.46
N ASN A 6 -35.84 -2.84 -34.09
CA ASN A 6 -34.39 -2.74 -34.20
C ASN A 6 -33.91 -2.05 -32.92
N THR A 7 -33.94 -2.79 -31.80
CA THR A 7 -33.16 -2.42 -30.62
C THR A 7 -31.71 -2.42 -31.05
N ASP A 8 -31.08 -1.24 -31.02
CA ASP A 8 -29.69 -1.02 -31.37
C ASP A 8 -28.77 -2.08 -30.74
N LYS A 9 -28.08 -2.87 -31.58
CA LYS A 9 -27.02 -3.82 -31.17
C LYS A 9 -25.81 -3.06 -30.62
N THR A 10 -25.97 -2.50 -29.43
CA THR A 10 -24.91 -1.83 -28.68
C THR A 10 -24.41 -2.78 -27.60
N LEU A 11 -23.11 -2.71 -27.29
CA LEU A 11 -22.50 -3.49 -26.22
C LEU A 11 -23.24 -3.31 -24.87
N LEU A 12 -23.81 -2.12 -24.63
CA LEU A 12 -24.66 -1.84 -23.47
C LEU A 12 -25.96 -2.65 -23.47
N GLY A 13 -26.61 -2.82 -24.62
CA GLY A 13 -27.81 -3.65 -24.77
C GLY A 13 -27.51 -5.11 -24.48
N ASP A 14 -26.43 -5.64 -25.07
CA ASP A 14 -26.00 -7.02 -24.87
C ASP A 14 -25.57 -7.28 -23.40
N ALA A 15 -24.88 -6.32 -22.77
CA ALA A 15 -24.53 -6.38 -21.36
C ALA A 15 -25.76 -6.44 -20.44
N ARG A 16 -26.81 -5.65 -20.74
CA ARG A 16 -28.07 -5.68 -19.97
C ARG A 16 -28.79 -7.02 -20.09
N GLN A 17 -28.82 -7.59 -21.31
CA GLN A 17 -29.40 -8.92 -21.52
C GLN A 17 -28.61 -9.99 -20.76
N SER A 18 -27.27 -9.95 -20.83
CA SER A 18 -26.38 -10.88 -20.14
C SER A 18 -26.56 -10.81 -18.61
N LEU A 19 -26.63 -9.59 -18.06
CA LEU A 19 -26.90 -9.36 -16.64
C LEU A 19 -28.25 -9.94 -16.22
N GLN A 20 -29.32 -9.67 -16.97
CA GLN A 20 -30.65 -10.18 -16.64
C GLN A 20 -30.69 -11.72 -16.62
N GLN A 21 -30.06 -12.36 -17.61
CA GLN A 21 -29.98 -13.82 -17.64
C GLN A 21 -29.20 -14.38 -16.45
N ALA A 22 -28.15 -13.69 -16.00
CA ALA A 22 -27.39 -14.09 -14.81
C ALA A 22 -28.20 -13.93 -13.52
N VAL A 23 -28.97 -12.85 -13.40
CA VAL A 23 -29.90 -12.63 -12.28
C VAL A 23 -30.97 -13.72 -12.21
N ASP A 24 -31.59 -14.06 -13.33
CA ASP A 24 -32.62 -15.11 -13.40
C ASP A 24 -32.05 -16.46 -12.94
N TYR A 25 -30.82 -16.77 -13.35
CA TYR A 25 -30.10 -17.97 -12.89
C TYR A 25 -29.85 -17.94 -11.37
N SER A 26 -29.36 -16.82 -10.83
CA SER A 26 -29.12 -16.68 -9.38
C SER A 26 -30.38 -16.96 -8.57
N LEU A 27 -31.52 -16.39 -8.97
CA LEU A 27 -32.79 -16.56 -8.26
C LEU A 27 -33.31 -17.99 -8.37
N GLY A 28 -33.05 -18.65 -9.50
CA GLY A 28 -33.33 -20.07 -9.67
C GLY A 28 -32.52 -20.98 -8.72
N CYS A 29 -31.32 -20.56 -8.30
CA CYS A 29 -30.46 -21.31 -7.39
C CYS A 29 -30.74 -21.07 -5.90
N GLN A 30 -31.66 -20.17 -5.55
CA GLN A 30 -31.92 -19.81 -4.15
C GLN A 30 -32.59 -20.96 -3.39
N GLN A 31 -32.11 -21.24 -2.18
CA GLN A 31 -32.71 -22.24 -1.29
C GLN A 31 -34.05 -21.76 -0.72
N PRO A 32 -34.93 -22.68 -0.25
CA PRO A 32 -36.25 -22.33 0.26
C PRO A 32 -36.29 -21.36 1.45
N ASP A 33 -35.21 -21.24 2.22
CA ASP A 33 -35.05 -20.28 3.34
C ASP A 33 -34.35 -18.98 2.91
N GLY A 34 -33.93 -18.87 1.65
CA GLY A 34 -33.42 -17.64 1.04
C GLY A 34 -31.91 -17.59 0.82
N HIS A 35 -31.14 -18.55 1.33
CA HIS A 35 -29.69 -18.54 1.20
C HIS A 35 -29.22 -19.21 -0.11
N TRP A 36 -27.94 -19.02 -0.44
CA TRP A 36 -27.25 -19.74 -1.50
C TRP A 36 -26.08 -20.53 -0.91
N VAL A 37 -25.84 -21.71 -1.45
CA VAL A 37 -24.69 -22.52 -1.08
C VAL A 37 -24.36 -23.42 -2.26
N ALA A 38 -23.09 -23.47 -2.64
CA ALA A 38 -22.58 -24.43 -3.60
C ALA A 38 -21.57 -25.36 -2.91
N PRO A 39 -21.38 -26.60 -3.41
CA PRO A 39 -20.36 -27.47 -2.87
C PRO A 39 -18.95 -26.88 -3.05
N VAL A 40 -18.15 -26.90 -1.97
CA VAL A 40 -16.75 -26.45 -2.00
C VAL A 40 -15.87 -27.64 -2.43
N MET A 41 -15.33 -27.56 -3.64
CA MET A 41 -14.47 -28.62 -4.17
C MET A 41 -13.04 -28.48 -3.64
N ALA A 42 -12.39 -29.61 -3.39
CA ALA A 42 -11.00 -29.71 -2.97
C ALA A 42 -10.33 -30.90 -3.69
N ASP A 43 -9.14 -31.30 -3.26
CA ASP A 43 -8.46 -32.49 -3.77
C ASP A 43 -9.01 -33.78 -3.13
N ALA A 44 -8.54 -34.94 -3.62
CA ALA A 44 -9.00 -36.26 -3.18
C ALA A 44 -8.65 -36.62 -1.73
N THR A 45 -7.87 -35.78 -1.04
CA THR A 45 -7.36 -36.04 0.31
C THR A 45 -8.47 -36.24 1.32
N PHE A 46 -9.50 -35.38 1.35
CA PHE A 46 -10.55 -35.45 2.38
C PHE A 46 -11.41 -36.72 2.22
N THR A 47 -11.74 -37.07 0.97
CA THR A 47 -12.42 -38.33 0.64
C THR A 47 -11.58 -39.54 1.02
N ALA A 48 -10.27 -39.53 0.76
CA ALA A 48 -9.37 -40.62 1.15
C ALA A 48 -9.28 -40.76 2.69
N GLN A 49 -9.15 -39.65 3.41
CA GLN A 49 -9.09 -39.64 4.88
C GLN A 49 -10.41 -40.07 5.51
N TYR A 50 -11.55 -39.77 4.89
CA TYR A 50 -12.85 -40.28 5.32
C TYR A 50 -12.92 -41.82 5.21
N VAL A 51 -12.36 -42.41 4.14
CA VAL A 51 -12.22 -43.87 4.03
C VAL A 51 -11.33 -44.42 5.14
N PHE A 52 -10.20 -43.77 5.44
CA PHE A 52 -9.33 -44.17 6.54
C PHE A 52 -10.09 -44.21 7.86
N PHE A 53 -10.82 -43.14 8.15
CA PHE A 53 -11.59 -43.01 9.37
C PHE A 53 -12.64 -44.10 9.53
N LYS A 54 -13.49 -44.31 8.51
CA LYS A 54 -14.52 -45.35 8.54
C LYS A 54 -13.93 -46.75 8.66
N HIS A 55 -12.76 -46.99 8.08
CA HIS A 55 -12.05 -48.26 8.21
C HIS A 55 -11.43 -48.48 9.61
N GLN A 56 -11.04 -47.41 10.30
CA GLN A 56 -10.41 -47.47 11.63
C GLN A 56 -11.40 -47.71 12.76
N ILE A 57 -12.65 -47.25 12.62
CA ILE A 57 -13.68 -47.31 13.68
C ILE A 57 -14.61 -48.52 13.43
N PRO A 58 -14.61 -49.54 14.32
CA PRO A 58 -15.39 -50.77 14.11
C PRO A 58 -16.90 -50.58 13.96
N GLU A 59 -17.46 -49.52 14.55
CA GLU A 59 -18.87 -49.17 14.47
C GLU A 59 -19.28 -48.58 13.11
N LEU A 60 -18.32 -48.20 12.26
CA LEU A 60 -18.56 -47.64 10.93
C LEU A 60 -18.34 -48.71 9.86
N SER A 61 -19.21 -48.73 8.84
CA SER A 61 -19.07 -49.60 7.67
C SER A 61 -18.74 -48.81 6.41
N LEU A 62 -17.91 -49.42 5.55
CA LEU A 62 -17.61 -48.95 4.20
C LEU A 62 -18.43 -49.68 3.12
N ASP A 63 -19.29 -50.63 3.49
CA ASP A 63 -20.00 -51.48 2.52
C ASP A 63 -20.97 -50.68 1.65
N GLU A 64 -21.67 -49.71 2.23
CA GLU A 64 -22.64 -48.86 1.52
C GLU A 64 -21.95 -47.78 0.68
N ASP A 65 -20.94 -47.12 1.25
CA ASP A 65 -20.27 -45.97 0.64
C ASP A 65 -19.17 -46.36 -0.37
N GLY A 66 -18.53 -47.51 -0.14
CA GLY A 66 -17.30 -47.92 -0.80
C GLY A 66 -17.38 -47.91 -2.33
N PRO A 67 -18.40 -48.51 -2.96
CA PRO A 67 -18.53 -48.51 -4.42
C PRO A 67 -18.64 -47.10 -5.03
N GLU A 68 -19.30 -46.17 -4.35
CA GLU A 68 -19.48 -44.80 -4.84
C GLU A 68 -18.23 -43.96 -4.63
N ILE A 69 -17.54 -44.12 -3.50
CA ILE A 69 -16.26 -43.47 -3.23
C ILE A 69 -15.19 -43.98 -4.20
N GLN A 70 -15.13 -45.29 -4.43
CA GLN A 70 -14.20 -45.90 -5.39
C GLN A 70 -14.41 -45.32 -6.79
N ARG A 71 -15.67 -45.19 -7.23
CA ARG A 71 -16.01 -44.62 -8.54
C ARG A 71 -15.51 -43.18 -8.67
N TRP A 72 -15.74 -42.37 -7.64
CA TRP A 72 -15.30 -40.97 -7.63
C TRP A 72 -13.77 -40.85 -7.62
N LEU A 73 -13.08 -41.55 -6.71
CA LEU A 73 -11.61 -41.51 -6.62
C LEU A 73 -10.95 -41.94 -7.94
N LEU A 74 -11.40 -43.03 -8.55
CA LEU A 74 -10.87 -43.48 -9.85
C LEU A 74 -11.20 -42.50 -10.98
N GLY A 75 -12.33 -41.81 -10.91
CA GLY A 75 -12.74 -40.78 -11.88
C GLY A 75 -11.87 -39.52 -11.83
N GLU A 76 -11.30 -39.19 -10.67
CA GLU A 76 -10.42 -38.03 -10.49
C GLU A 76 -8.93 -38.34 -10.74
N GLN A 77 -8.58 -39.59 -11.07
CA GLN A 77 -7.21 -39.94 -11.44
C GLN A 77 -6.82 -39.30 -12.78
N THR A 78 -5.68 -38.62 -12.82
CA THR A 78 -5.17 -38.00 -14.05
C THR A 78 -4.46 -39.02 -14.96
N ALA A 79 -4.15 -38.59 -16.19
CA ALA A 79 -3.56 -39.45 -17.22
C ALA A 79 -2.18 -40.03 -16.85
N ASP A 80 -1.40 -39.36 -15.99
CA ASP A 80 -0.10 -39.84 -15.53
C ASP A 80 -0.19 -40.85 -14.37
N GLY A 81 -1.41 -41.09 -13.85
CA GLY A 81 -1.70 -41.99 -12.73
C GLY A 81 -1.84 -41.30 -11.37
N SER A 82 -1.59 -40.00 -11.28
CA SER A 82 -1.62 -39.24 -10.02
C SER A 82 -2.99 -38.62 -9.73
N TRP A 83 -3.12 -38.11 -8.50
CA TRP A 83 -4.15 -37.16 -8.09
C TRP A 83 -3.50 -35.80 -7.82
N THR A 84 -4.17 -34.72 -8.19
CA THR A 84 -3.64 -33.35 -8.16
C THR A 84 -4.28 -32.53 -7.05
N LEU A 85 -3.63 -31.43 -6.63
CA LEU A 85 -4.20 -30.50 -5.64
C LEU A 85 -5.32 -29.63 -6.21
N ALA A 86 -5.28 -29.40 -7.52
CA ALA A 86 -6.28 -28.71 -8.29
C ALA A 86 -6.22 -29.22 -9.74
N PRO A 87 -7.27 -28.98 -10.53
CA PRO A 87 -7.24 -29.23 -11.97
C PRO A 87 -6.10 -28.46 -12.64
N ASP A 88 -5.53 -29.05 -13.70
CA ASP A 88 -4.40 -28.50 -14.47
C ASP A 88 -3.06 -28.35 -13.72
N LEU A 89 -2.99 -28.67 -12.42
CA LEU A 89 -1.72 -28.75 -11.68
C LEU A 89 -1.05 -30.12 -11.86
N PRO A 90 0.29 -30.20 -11.69
CA PRO A 90 1.00 -31.47 -11.67
C PRO A 90 0.50 -32.40 -10.55
N GLY A 91 0.71 -33.71 -10.74
CA GLY A 91 0.42 -34.72 -9.74
C GLY A 91 1.02 -34.43 -8.38
N ASN A 92 0.25 -34.63 -7.31
CA ASN A 92 0.73 -34.47 -5.94
C ASN A 92 1.04 -35.83 -5.31
N LEU A 93 2.27 -35.99 -4.82
CA LEU A 93 2.74 -37.24 -4.22
C LEU A 93 1.89 -37.69 -3.02
N SER A 94 1.57 -36.75 -2.12
CA SER A 94 0.84 -37.03 -0.88
C SER A 94 -0.62 -37.39 -1.16
N THR A 95 -1.31 -36.57 -1.95
CA THR A 95 -2.70 -36.84 -2.38
C THR A 95 -2.80 -38.16 -3.15
N THR A 96 -1.81 -38.48 -3.99
CA THR A 96 -1.76 -39.77 -4.72
C THR A 96 -1.59 -40.97 -3.79
N VAL A 97 -0.70 -40.89 -2.81
CA VAL A 97 -0.50 -41.97 -1.82
C VAL A 97 -1.75 -42.16 -0.95
N GLU A 98 -2.40 -41.08 -0.54
CA GLU A 98 -3.65 -41.13 0.22
C GLU A 98 -4.78 -41.79 -0.60
N ALA A 99 -5.00 -41.33 -1.84
CA ALA A 99 -6.00 -41.92 -2.74
C ALA A 99 -5.71 -43.40 -3.04
N TYR A 100 -4.45 -43.77 -3.27
CA TYR A 100 -4.04 -45.16 -3.48
C TYR A 100 -4.38 -46.04 -2.26
N LEU A 101 -4.03 -45.58 -1.05
CA LEU A 101 -4.34 -46.33 0.16
C LEU A 101 -5.85 -46.50 0.34
N ALA A 102 -6.64 -45.46 0.08
CA ALA A 102 -8.09 -45.53 0.20
C ALA A 102 -8.68 -46.56 -0.78
N LEU A 103 -8.24 -46.54 -2.03
CA LEU A 103 -8.66 -47.54 -3.03
C LEU A 103 -8.26 -48.96 -2.65
N ARG A 104 -7.07 -49.16 -2.06
CA ARG A 104 -6.63 -50.46 -1.54
C ARG A 104 -7.48 -50.95 -0.38
N ILE A 105 -7.89 -50.06 0.52
CA ILE A 105 -8.81 -50.37 1.63
C ILE A 105 -10.18 -50.79 1.09
N LEU A 106 -10.67 -50.09 0.06
CA LEU A 106 -11.92 -50.41 -0.64
C LEU A 106 -11.85 -51.67 -1.52
N GLY A 107 -10.73 -52.39 -1.53
CA GLY A 107 -10.59 -53.69 -2.19
C GLY A 107 -10.12 -53.63 -3.65
N VAL A 108 -9.71 -52.48 -4.16
CA VAL A 108 -9.11 -52.38 -5.50
C VAL A 108 -7.75 -53.11 -5.51
N PRO A 109 -7.55 -54.13 -6.37
CA PRO A 109 -6.32 -54.91 -6.36
C PRO A 109 -5.14 -54.09 -6.87
N LYS A 110 -3.95 -54.29 -6.30
CA LYS A 110 -2.71 -53.61 -6.76
C LYS A 110 -2.32 -53.92 -8.21
N SER A 111 -2.90 -54.95 -8.81
CA SER A 111 -2.75 -55.31 -10.22
C SER A 111 -3.70 -54.56 -11.15
N ASP A 112 -4.66 -53.81 -10.61
CA ASP A 112 -5.53 -52.95 -11.40
C ASP A 112 -4.70 -51.90 -12.15
N GLN A 113 -5.08 -51.60 -13.39
CA GLN A 113 -4.33 -50.70 -14.25
C GLN A 113 -4.23 -49.28 -13.68
N ALA A 114 -5.28 -48.78 -13.01
CA ALA A 114 -5.26 -47.48 -12.35
C ALA A 114 -4.24 -47.46 -11.21
N MET A 115 -4.19 -48.54 -10.43
CA MET A 115 -3.24 -48.70 -9.33
C MET A 115 -1.79 -48.82 -9.82
N LEU A 116 -1.55 -49.53 -10.93
CA LEU A 116 -0.21 -49.62 -11.52
C LEU A 116 0.32 -48.24 -11.97
N ARG A 117 -0.53 -47.42 -12.61
CA ARG A 117 -0.14 -46.05 -13.00
C ARG A 117 0.19 -45.18 -11.79
N ALA A 118 -0.65 -45.24 -10.75
CA ALA A 118 -0.44 -44.51 -9.51
C ALA A 118 0.87 -44.91 -8.81
N ARG A 119 1.15 -46.23 -8.73
CA ARG A 119 2.41 -46.75 -8.21
C ARG A 119 3.60 -46.19 -9.00
N ASP A 120 3.54 -46.26 -10.32
CA ASP A 120 4.63 -45.81 -11.19
C ASP A 120 4.88 -44.31 -11.03
N PHE A 121 3.83 -43.51 -10.86
CA PHE A 121 3.95 -42.09 -10.51
C PHE A 121 4.63 -41.89 -9.16
N VAL A 122 4.16 -42.57 -8.11
CA VAL A 122 4.67 -42.42 -6.74
C VAL A 122 6.16 -42.78 -6.67
N VAL A 123 6.55 -43.94 -7.19
CA VAL A 123 7.96 -44.39 -7.19
C VAL A 123 8.85 -43.42 -7.98
N ARG A 124 8.37 -42.92 -9.13
CA ARG A 124 9.11 -41.94 -9.95
C ARG A 124 9.33 -40.61 -9.21
N ASN A 125 8.42 -40.23 -8.32
CA ASN A 125 8.46 -38.98 -7.57
C ASN A 125 9.05 -39.14 -6.14
N GLY A 126 9.84 -40.18 -5.91
CA GLY A 126 10.58 -40.38 -4.65
C GLY A 126 9.90 -41.30 -3.64
N GLY A 127 8.76 -41.91 -3.99
CA GLY A 127 8.07 -42.89 -3.17
C GLY A 127 7.35 -42.31 -1.95
N VAL A 128 6.85 -43.19 -1.07
CA VAL A 128 6.21 -42.80 0.20
C VAL A 128 7.15 -41.98 1.09
N GLU A 129 8.46 -42.11 0.89
CA GLU A 129 9.50 -41.35 1.57
C GLU A 129 9.34 -39.83 1.41
N GLY A 130 8.77 -39.37 0.29
CA GLY A 130 8.59 -37.94 0.00
C GLY A 130 7.28 -37.32 0.46
N VAL A 131 6.37 -38.09 1.11
CA VAL A 131 5.04 -37.55 1.48
C VAL A 131 5.11 -36.59 2.67
N ARG A 132 4.13 -35.67 2.72
CA ARG A 132 3.97 -34.64 3.75
C ARG A 132 3.68 -35.23 5.14
N PHE A 133 3.84 -34.41 6.18
CA PHE A 133 3.63 -34.76 7.59
C PHE A 133 2.26 -35.40 7.81
N PHE A 134 1.18 -34.75 7.35
CA PHE A 134 -0.18 -35.27 7.56
C PHE A 134 -0.36 -36.66 6.97
N THR A 135 0.15 -36.91 5.76
CA THR A 135 0.11 -38.22 5.15
C THR A 135 0.90 -39.24 5.98
N ARG A 136 2.13 -38.91 6.40
CA ARG A 136 2.92 -39.79 7.30
C ARG A 136 2.17 -40.08 8.60
N PHE A 137 1.50 -39.08 9.17
CA PHE A 137 0.72 -39.21 10.39
C PHE A 137 -0.40 -40.25 10.21
N PHE A 138 -1.20 -40.16 9.14
CA PHE A 138 -2.21 -41.17 8.82
C PHE A 138 -1.59 -42.54 8.52
N LEU A 139 -0.50 -42.61 7.75
CA LEU A 139 0.20 -43.86 7.48
C LEU A 139 0.73 -44.54 8.76
N ALA A 140 1.14 -43.77 9.76
CA ALA A 140 1.60 -44.29 11.04
C ALA A 140 0.49 -45.00 11.82
N THR A 141 -0.75 -44.54 11.68
CA THR A 141 -1.91 -45.19 12.29
C THR A 141 -2.22 -46.56 11.71
N PHE A 142 -1.63 -46.93 10.57
CA PHE A 142 -1.76 -48.26 9.97
C PHE A 142 -0.46 -49.07 10.05
N GLY A 143 0.56 -48.55 10.75
CA GLY A 143 1.90 -49.14 10.82
C GLY A 143 2.64 -49.17 9.49
N LEU A 144 2.24 -48.35 8.51
CA LEU A 144 2.91 -48.21 7.22
C LEU A 144 4.14 -47.32 7.32
N VAL A 145 4.16 -46.43 8.31
CA VAL A 145 5.31 -45.65 8.78
C VAL A 145 5.39 -45.89 10.30
N PRO A 146 6.57 -46.06 10.92
CA PRO A 146 6.63 -46.21 12.36
C PRO A 146 6.35 -44.87 13.07
N TRP A 147 5.67 -44.91 14.22
CA TRP A 147 5.41 -43.71 15.04
C TRP A 147 6.68 -42.97 15.49
N THR A 148 7.85 -43.62 15.45
CA THR A 148 9.16 -42.99 15.71
C THR A 148 9.60 -42.02 14.61
N ALA A 149 9.04 -42.14 13.40
CA ALA A 149 9.29 -41.20 12.30
C ALA A 149 8.39 -39.95 12.35
N ILE A 150 7.45 -39.90 13.30
CA ILE A 150 6.56 -38.76 13.52
C ILE A 150 7.13 -37.88 14.65
N PRO A 151 7.30 -36.56 14.42
CA PRO A 151 7.75 -35.63 15.44
C PRO A 151 7.01 -35.75 16.78
N GLN A 152 7.69 -35.37 17.85
CA GLN A 152 7.13 -35.27 19.19
C GLN A 152 6.22 -34.04 19.26
N MET A 153 4.96 -34.28 19.63
CA MET A 153 3.93 -33.25 19.77
C MET A 153 3.36 -33.36 21.19
N PRO A 154 4.03 -32.77 22.20
CA PRO A 154 3.65 -32.95 23.60
C PRO A 154 2.32 -32.26 23.90
N ALA A 155 1.39 -32.99 24.52
CA ALA A 155 0.09 -32.45 24.93
C ALA A 155 0.23 -31.25 25.88
N GLU A 156 1.36 -31.15 26.61
CA GLU A 156 1.68 -30.05 27.52
C GLU A 156 1.69 -28.67 26.85
N LEU A 157 1.74 -28.58 25.51
CA LEU A 157 1.57 -27.32 24.78
C LEU A 157 0.27 -26.60 25.15
N ILE A 158 -0.80 -27.34 25.45
CA ILE A 158 -2.10 -26.77 25.86
C ILE A 158 -2.08 -26.09 27.22
N LEU A 159 -1.05 -26.35 28.03
CA LEU A 159 -0.88 -25.78 29.36
C LEU A 159 -0.14 -24.43 29.34
N LEU A 160 0.43 -24.04 28.19
CA LEU A 160 1.17 -22.79 28.08
C LEU A 160 0.20 -21.58 28.06
N PRO A 161 0.37 -20.60 28.97
CA PRO A 161 -0.51 -19.44 29.06
C PRO A 161 -0.29 -18.44 27.90
N THR A 162 -1.32 -17.64 27.61
CA THR A 162 -1.37 -16.70 26.47
C THR A 162 -0.33 -15.58 26.49
N PHE A 163 0.28 -15.29 27.65
CA PHE A 163 1.35 -14.30 27.77
C PHE A 163 2.73 -14.83 27.32
N MET A 164 2.88 -16.16 27.17
CA MET A 164 4.12 -16.75 26.66
C MET A 164 4.20 -16.64 25.14
N PHE A 165 5.42 -16.47 24.61
CA PHE A 165 5.68 -16.35 23.18
C PHE A 165 5.27 -17.58 22.36
N LEU A 166 5.21 -18.76 23.00
CA LEU A 166 4.67 -19.99 22.44
C LEU A 166 3.49 -20.42 23.31
N ASN A 167 2.31 -20.51 22.71
CA ASN A 167 1.09 -21.07 23.27
C ASN A 167 0.14 -21.40 22.09
N ILE A 168 -0.96 -22.12 22.35
CA ILE A 168 -1.85 -22.59 21.28
C ILE A 168 -2.55 -21.46 20.51
N TYR A 169 -2.72 -20.27 21.09
CA TYR A 169 -3.41 -19.14 20.45
C TYR A 169 -2.52 -18.33 19.50
N VAL A 170 -1.21 -18.61 19.50
CA VAL A 170 -0.28 -18.07 18.49
C VAL A 170 -0.43 -18.82 17.16
N LEU A 171 -1.03 -20.01 17.18
CA LEU A 171 -1.45 -20.72 15.97
C LEU A 171 -2.76 -20.13 15.45
N SER A 172 -2.90 -20.12 14.13
CA SER A 172 -4.17 -19.82 13.45
C SER A 172 -5.30 -20.76 13.90
N SER A 173 -6.54 -20.29 13.79
CA SER A 173 -7.76 -21.02 14.17
C SER A 173 -7.81 -22.45 13.62
N TRP A 174 -7.56 -22.63 12.33
CA TRP A 174 -7.57 -23.95 11.68
C TRP A 174 -6.42 -24.84 12.15
N ALA A 175 -5.22 -24.27 12.38
CA ALA A 175 -4.07 -25.04 12.85
C ALA A 175 -4.28 -25.46 14.30
N ARG A 176 -4.81 -24.58 15.15
CA ARG A 176 -5.15 -24.85 16.55
C ARG A 176 -6.19 -25.96 16.65
N SER A 177 -7.33 -25.81 15.99
CA SER A 177 -8.43 -26.79 16.06
C SER A 177 -8.07 -28.16 15.46
N THR A 178 -7.13 -28.21 14.52
CA THR A 178 -6.58 -29.47 13.97
C THR A 178 -5.49 -30.07 14.86
N LEU A 179 -4.67 -29.24 15.52
CA LEU A 179 -3.55 -29.70 16.34
C LEU A 179 -4.02 -30.36 17.64
N ILE A 180 -5.00 -29.80 18.33
CA ILE A 180 -5.46 -30.35 19.63
C ILE A 180 -5.86 -31.84 19.54
N PRO A 181 -6.70 -32.28 18.59
CA PRO A 181 -6.98 -33.71 18.46
C PRO A 181 -5.74 -34.54 18.07
N ILE A 182 -4.85 -33.99 17.23
CA ILE A 182 -3.57 -34.65 16.88
C ILE A 182 -2.71 -34.90 18.13
N LEU A 183 -2.69 -34.00 19.12
CA LEU A 183 -1.94 -34.19 20.37
C LEU A 183 -2.44 -35.43 21.14
N LEU A 184 -3.75 -35.68 21.15
CA LEU A 184 -4.35 -36.86 21.78
C LEU A 184 -4.01 -38.12 20.98
N VAL A 185 -4.23 -38.11 19.66
CA VAL A 185 -3.88 -39.25 18.81
C VAL A 185 -2.39 -39.61 18.92
N ARG A 186 -1.50 -38.61 18.88
CA ARG A 186 -0.05 -38.78 19.02
C ARG A 186 0.34 -39.32 20.41
N HIS A 187 -0.46 -39.06 21.44
CA HIS A 187 -0.28 -39.64 22.76
C HIS A 187 -0.58 -41.15 22.77
N HIS A 188 -1.66 -41.58 22.12
CA HIS A 188 -2.10 -42.97 22.08
C HIS A 188 -1.32 -43.85 21.11
N GLU A 189 -0.77 -43.27 20.02
CA GLU A 189 -0.05 -44.01 18.97
C GLU A 189 -0.82 -45.25 18.44
N PRO A 190 -2.10 -45.12 18.04
CA PRO A 190 -2.88 -46.28 17.61
C PRO A 190 -2.28 -46.91 16.35
N VAL A 191 -2.45 -48.24 16.21
CA VAL A 191 -2.14 -48.98 14.98
C VAL A 191 -3.36 -49.82 14.63
N TYR A 192 -4.11 -49.42 13.61
CA TYR A 192 -5.32 -50.09 13.13
C TYR A 192 -4.98 -51.19 12.12
N ALA A 193 -5.86 -52.19 12.03
CA ALA A 193 -5.71 -53.27 11.06
C ALA A 193 -5.99 -52.78 9.64
N LEU A 194 -5.19 -53.23 8.68
CA LEU A 194 -5.50 -53.12 7.25
C LEU A 194 -6.06 -54.46 6.75
N PRO A 195 -6.51 -54.58 5.48
CA PRO A 195 -7.01 -55.85 4.94
C PRO A 195 -6.03 -57.02 5.03
N ASN A 196 -4.72 -56.78 5.18
CA ASN A 196 -3.70 -57.80 5.43
C ASN A 196 -3.38 -58.03 6.93
N GLY A 197 -4.17 -57.47 7.85
CA GLY A 197 -4.00 -57.56 9.29
C GLY A 197 -3.39 -56.33 9.96
N GLN A 198 -3.27 -56.39 11.29
CA GLN A 198 -2.65 -55.35 12.12
C GLN A 198 -1.15 -55.63 12.30
N SER A 199 -0.30 -54.65 12.00
CA SER A 199 1.15 -54.74 12.18
C SER A 199 1.74 -53.35 12.35
N ALA A 200 2.71 -53.19 13.27
CA ALA A 200 3.47 -51.95 13.44
C ALA A 200 4.51 -51.72 12.33
N ASN A 201 4.78 -52.74 11.50
CA ASN A 201 5.59 -52.65 10.30
C ASN A 201 4.82 -53.30 9.15
N ASN A 202 3.68 -52.72 8.81
CA ASN A 202 2.76 -53.25 7.82
C ASN A 202 3.35 -53.10 6.41
N ASN A 203 3.26 -54.16 5.60
CA ASN A 203 3.76 -54.20 4.23
C ASN A 203 2.70 -53.91 3.16
N PHE A 204 1.53 -53.41 3.55
CA PHE A 204 0.38 -53.24 2.66
C PHE A 204 0.64 -52.31 1.47
N LEU A 205 1.56 -51.36 1.61
CA LEU A 205 1.96 -50.39 0.57
C LEU A 205 3.43 -50.50 0.15
N ASP A 206 4.12 -51.63 0.41
CA ASP A 206 5.56 -51.75 0.14
C ASP A 206 5.94 -51.48 -1.33
N GLU A 207 5.02 -51.72 -2.28
CA GLU A 207 5.24 -51.41 -3.69
C GLU A 207 5.33 -49.90 -4.02
N LEU A 208 4.95 -49.02 -3.09
CA LEU A 208 5.05 -47.56 -3.25
C LEU A 208 6.35 -46.98 -2.67
N TRP A 209 7.10 -47.75 -1.89
CA TRP A 209 8.35 -47.32 -1.29
C TRP A 209 9.51 -47.50 -2.29
N CYS A 210 10.45 -46.55 -2.31
CA CYS A 210 11.73 -46.76 -2.98
C CYS A 210 12.60 -47.75 -2.20
N ASN A 211 12.57 -47.70 -0.87
CA ASN A 211 13.26 -48.60 0.05
C ASN A 211 12.32 -49.11 1.17
N PRO A 212 11.48 -50.13 0.92
CA PRO A 212 10.53 -50.64 1.92
C PRO A 212 11.19 -51.24 3.16
N GLY A 213 12.50 -51.53 3.13
CA GLY A 213 13.26 -52.01 4.28
C GLY A 213 13.58 -50.92 5.32
N GLU A 214 13.48 -49.64 4.95
CA GLU A 214 13.88 -48.50 5.79
C GLU A 214 12.76 -47.46 5.90
N LYS A 215 11.70 -47.80 6.63
CA LYS A 215 10.51 -46.93 6.78
C LYS A 215 10.67 -45.81 7.81
N ASN A 216 11.71 -45.87 8.65
CA ASN A 216 11.93 -44.90 9.74
C ASN A 216 12.75 -43.68 9.25
N ILE A 217 12.14 -42.87 8.39
CA ILE A 217 12.82 -41.76 7.75
C ILE A 217 12.60 -40.47 8.56
N PRO A 218 13.68 -39.77 8.96
CA PRO A 218 13.54 -38.52 9.71
C PRO A 218 12.81 -37.47 8.85
N PHE A 219 12.03 -36.60 9.51
CA PHE A 219 11.36 -35.50 8.83
C PHE A 219 12.28 -34.31 8.60
N ALA A 220 13.08 -33.96 9.61
CA ALA A 220 14.01 -32.84 9.54
C ALA A 220 15.39 -33.27 8.99
N LEU A 221 16.11 -32.30 8.42
CA LEU A 221 17.52 -32.47 8.08
C LEU A 221 18.36 -32.77 9.32
N PRO A 222 19.51 -33.45 9.17
CA PRO A 222 20.45 -33.65 10.26
C PRO A 222 20.85 -32.31 10.92
N LEU A 223 20.98 -32.29 12.25
CA LEU A 223 21.35 -31.10 13.02
C LEU A 223 22.62 -30.40 12.51
N TRP A 224 23.62 -31.17 12.08
CA TRP A 224 24.86 -30.65 11.51
C TRP A 224 24.65 -29.92 10.17
N ASP A 225 23.73 -30.39 9.33
CA ASP A 225 23.41 -29.73 8.07
C ASP A 225 22.65 -28.43 8.30
N LEU A 226 21.72 -28.40 9.26
CA LEU A 226 21.01 -27.19 9.67
C LEU A 226 21.98 -26.12 10.20
N LEU A 227 22.93 -26.51 11.06
CA LEU A 227 24.00 -25.62 11.54
C LEU A 227 24.86 -25.08 10.40
N ARG A 228 25.31 -25.96 9.49
CA ARG A 228 26.16 -25.58 8.36
C ARG A 228 25.45 -24.63 7.38
N ARG A 229 24.13 -24.75 7.26
CA ARG A 229 23.27 -23.89 6.44
C ARG A 229 22.78 -22.63 7.18
N TYR A 230 23.23 -22.41 8.43
CA TYR A 230 22.81 -21.30 9.28
C TYR A 230 21.28 -21.22 9.52
N GLN A 231 20.59 -22.37 9.51
CA GLN A 231 19.14 -22.48 9.75
C GLN A 231 18.86 -22.65 11.25
N TRP A 232 19.03 -21.57 12.01
CA TRP A 232 19.03 -21.60 13.49
C TRP A 232 17.69 -21.97 14.13
N ILE A 233 16.57 -21.55 13.53
CA ILE A 233 15.22 -21.82 14.08
C ILE A 233 14.85 -23.28 13.86
N GLU A 234 15.03 -23.79 12.64
CA GLU A 234 14.86 -25.20 12.29
C GLU A 234 15.77 -26.10 13.15
N PHE A 235 17.02 -25.68 13.37
CA PHE A 235 17.96 -26.37 14.25
C PHE A 235 17.41 -26.47 15.69
N ALA A 236 16.93 -25.35 16.24
CA ALA A 236 16.41 -25.31 17.60
C ALA A 236 15.19 -26.23 17.78
N PHE A 237 14.23 -26.21 16.84
CA PHE A 237 13.08 -27.11 16.91
C PHE A 237 13.43 -28.57 16.69
N THR A 238 14.34 -28.88 15.76
CA THR A 238 14.79 -30.26 15.52
C THR A 238 15.54 -30.80 16.74
N LEU A 239 16.36 -29.97 17.38
CA LEU A 239 17.04 -30.33 18.63
C LEU A 239 16.03 -30.55 19.75
N LEU A 240 15.03 -29.68 19.88
CA LEU A 240 13.96 -29.83 20.87
C LEU A 240 13.18 -31.13 20.64
N ASP A 241 12.85 -31.47 19.39
CA ASP A 241 12.20 -32.71 19.02
C ASP A 241 13.01 -33.95 19.45
N HIS A 242 14.33 -33.94 19.18
CA HIS A 242 15.23 -34.99 19.65
C HIS A 242 15.31 -35.07 21.18
N ILE A 243 15.35 -33.94 21.89
CA ILE A 243 15.32 -33.91 23.35
C ILE A 243 14.01 -34.50 23.87
N LEU A 244 12.87 -34.10 23.29
CA LEU A 244 11.57 -34.65 23.64
C LEU A 244 11.53 -36.16 23.39
N ALA A 245 12.10 -36.65 22.28
CA ALA A 245 12.16 -38.07 21.96
C ALA A 245 12.99 -38.85 23.00
N LEU A 246 14.12 -38.29 23.46
CA LEU A 246 14.93 -38.87 24.55
C LEU A 246 14.14 -39.01 25.86
N PHE A 247 13.22 -38.09 26.13
CA PHE A 247 12.32 -38.15 27.30
C PHE A 247 10.98 -38.86 27.01
N GLY A 248 10.89 -39.63 25.93
CA GLY A 248 9.67 -40.37 25.56
C GLY A 248 8.48 -39.46 25.27
N GLY A 249 8.74 -38.29 24.66
CA GLY A 249 7.75 -37.29 24.31
C GLY A 249 7.01 -36.71 25.50
N LEU A 250 7.59 -36.76 26.71
CA LEU A 250 6.95 -36.40 27.99
C LEU A 250 5.74 -37.27 28.39
N ARG A 251 5.53 -38.43 27.75
CA ARG A 251 4.35 -39.31 28.04
C ARG A 251 4.26 -39.80 29.48
N ARG A 252 5.41 -39.92 30.15
CA ARG A 252 5.49 -40.33 31.57
C ARG A 252 5.67 -39.15 32.51
N TRP A 253 5.57 -37.92 32.00
CA TRP A 253 5.77 -36.71 32.79
C TRP A 253 4.56 -36.46 33.71
N PRO A 254 4.75 -35.94 34.94
CA PRO A 254 3.66 -35.78 35.91
C PRO A 254 2.48 -34.94 35.41
N CYS A 255 2.74 -33.94 34.55
CA CYS A 255 1.69 -33.06 34.02
C CYS A 255 0.92 -33.67 32.84
N ARG A 256 1.32 -34.85 32.33
CA ARG A 256 0.70 -35.46 31.13
C ARG A 256 -0.79 -35.66 31.31
N HIS A 257 -1.21 -36.26 32.41
CA HIS A 257 -2.63 -36.52 32.67
C HIS A 257 -3.45 -35.22 32.69
N MET A 258 -2.91 -34.16 33.29
CA MET A 258 -3.55 -32.83 33.29
C MET A 258 -3.62 -32.24 31.88
N ALA A 259 -2.56 -32.38 31.08
CA ALA A 259 -2.55 -31.92 29.70
C ALA A 259 -3.60 -32.62 28.84
N LEU A 260 -3.69 -33.96 28.90
CA LEU A 260 -4.70 -34.74 28.18
C LEU A 260 -6.11 -34.33 28.60
N LYS A 261 -6.37 -34.24 29.92
CA LYS A 261 -7.65 -33.78 30.43
C LYS A 261 -8.01 -32.37 29.93
N ARG A 262 -7.02 -31.48 29.79
CA ARG A 262 -7.23 -30.14 29.24
C ARG A 262 -7.50 -30.18 27.73
N CYS A 263 -6.85 -31.07 26.97
CA CYS A 263 -7.16 -31.29 25.55
C CYS A 263 -8.60 -31.76 25.38
N THR A 264 -9.01 -32.79 26.13
CA THR A 264 -10.38 -33.31 26.10
C THR A 264 -11.39 -32.23 26.51
N ALA A 265 -11.12 -31.49 27.59
CA ALA A 265 -11.98 -30.38 28.00
C ALA A 265 -12.09 -29.30 26.91
N TRP A 266 -10.98 -28.95 26.26
CA TRP A 266 -10.97 -27.99 25.15
C TRP A 266 -11.83 -28.49 23.99
N LEU A 267 -11.71 -29.77 23.58
CA LEU A 267 -12.55 -30.34 22.52
C LEU A 267 -14.04 -30.27 22.87
N LEU A 268 -14.42 -30.62 24.11
CA LEU A 268 -15.81 -30.56 24.56
C LEU A 268 -16.33 -29.11 24.62
N GLU A 269 -15.49 -28.17 25.03
CA GLU A 269 -15.82 -26.74 25.07
C GLU A 269 -15.99 -26.13 23.67
N HIS A 270 -15.35 -26.69 22.64
CA HIS A 270 -15.31 -26.15 21.27
C HIS A 270 -16.21 -26.90 20.27
N GLN A 271 -17.02 -27.85 20.72
CA GLN A 271 -18.06 -28.44 19.88
C GLN A 271 -19.26 -27.48 19.83
N GLU A 272 -19.69 -27.12 18.63
CA GLU A 272 -20.95 -26.38 18.43
C GLU A 272 -22.14 -27.25 18.84
N GLU A 273 -23.28 -26.63 19.15
CA GLU A 273 -24.52 -27.37 19.48
C GLU A 273 -24.97 -28.31 18.35
N SER A 274 -24.61 -27.99 17.10
CA SER A 274 -24.85 -28.83 15.92
C SER A 274 -23.92 -30.03 15.81
N GLY A 275 -22.85 -30.08 16.62
CA GLY A 275 -21.81 -31.11 16.60
C GLY A 275 -20.52 -30.76 15.88
N ASP A 276 -20.47 -29.62 15.19
CA ASP A 276 -19.31 -29.19 14.39
C ASP A 276 -18.14 -28.72 15.27
N TRP A 277 -16.92 -28.93 14.79
CA TRP A 277 -15.72 -28.25 15.28
C TRP A 277 -15.15 -27.40 14.15
N ALA A 278 -15.15 -26.07 14.33
CA ALA A 278 -14.66 -25.10 13.35
C ALA A 278 -15.32 -25.15 11.94
N GLY A 279 -16.31 -26.01 11.72
CA GLY A 279 -17.05 -26.14 10.46
C GLY A 279 -16.27 -26.76 9.28
N PHE A 280 -15.14 -27.42 9.51
CA PHE A 280 -14.37 -28.04 8.42
C PHE A 280 -13.83 -29.42 8.79
N PHE A 281 -13.45 -30.21 7.78
CA PHE A 281 -13.25 -31.66 7.93
C PHE A 281 -12.20 -32.05 9.00
N PRO A 282 -10.95 -31.54 8.99
CA PRO A 282 -9.90 -32.04 9.87
C PRO A 282 -10.21 -31.92 11.37
N PRO A 283 -10.75 -30.80 11.91
CA PRO A 283 -11.13 -30.75 13.32
C PRO A 283 -12.35 -31.60 13.64
N ILE A 284 -13.35 -31.69 12.74
CA ILE A 284 -14.54 -32.54 12.98
C ILE A 284 -14.12 -34.00 13.11
N HIS A 285 -13.48 -34.53 12.07
CA HIS A 285 -12.96 -35.89 12.04
C HIS A 285 -11.97 -36.14 13.19
N GLY A 286 -11.00 -35.24 13.37
CA GLY A 286 -9.94 -35.38 14.35
C GLY A 286 -10.47 -35.41 15.78
N SER A 287 -11.46 -34.59 16.10
CA SER A 287 -12.04 -34.52 17.45
C SER A 287 -12.81 -35.79 17.81
N ILE A 288 -13.61 -36.31 16.88
CA ILE A 288 -14.31 -37.60 17.06
C ILE A 288 -13.29 -38.70 17.32
N TRP A 289 -12.27 -38.78 16.47
CA TRP A 289 -11.21 -39.77 16.59
C TRP A 289 -10.46 -39.68 17.92
N ALA A 290 -10.08 -38.47 18.33
CA ALA A 290 -9.37 -38.22 19.58
C ALA A 290 -10.21 -38.59 20.81
N LEU A 291 -11.50 -38.25 20.82
CA LEU A 291 -12.41 -38.55 21.93
C LEU A 291 -12.67 -40.06 22.05
N LEU A 292 -12.80 -40.79 20.94
CA LEU A 292 -12.91 -42.25 20.95
C LEU A 292 -11.66 -42.89 21.58
N LEU A 293 -10.47 -42.41 21.24
CA LEU A 293 -9.20 -42.87 21.84
C LEU A 293 -9.08 -42.52 23.33
N ASP A 294 -9.64 -41.38 23.76
CA ASP A 294 -9.71 -40.97 25.17
C ASP A 294 -10.79 -41.74 25.97
N GLY A 295 -11.52 -42.65 25.30
CA GLY A 295 -12.44 -43.61 25.94
C GLY A 295 -13.92 -43.22 25.91
N PHE A 296 -14.31 -42.21 25.13
CA PHE A 296 -15.73 -41.90 24.91
C PHE A 296 -16.40 -43.04 24.14
N SER A 297 -17.63 -43.40 24.55
CA SER A 297 -18.43 -44.37 23.82
C SER A 297 -18.88 -43.78 22.48
N PHE A 298 -18.94 -44.62 21.45
CA PHE A 298 -19.55 -44.27 20.16
C PHE A 298 -21.00 -43.76 20.29
N GLN A 299 -21.71 -44.16 21.37
CA GLN A 299 -23.08 -43.73 21.65
C GLN A 299 -23.18 -42.48 22.53
N SER A 300 -22.05 -41.89 22.91
CA SER A 300 -22.07 -40.61 23.61
C SER A 300 -22.59 -39.51 22.69
N GLU A 301 -23.30 -38.56 23.27
CA GLU A 301 -23.94 -37.47 22.52
C GLU A 301 -22.93 -36.67 21.69
N VAL A 302 -21.77 -36.33 22.28
CA VAL A 302 -20.67 -35.62 21.61
C VAL A 302 -20.19 -36.35 20.35
N ILE A 303 -20.05 -37.67 20.39
CA ILE A 303 -19.63 -38.48 19.23
C ILE A 303 -20.75 -38.54 18.18
N ARG A 304 -22.00 -38.79 18.60
CA ARG A 304 -23.14 -38.84 17.69
C ARG A 304 -23.31 -37.53 16.93
N LEU A 305 -23.29 -36.39 17.62
CA LEU A 305 -23.39 -35.06 17.01
C LEU A 305 -22.19 -34.77 16.09
N GLY A 306 -20.99 -35.18 16.50
CA GLY A 306 -19.80 -35.09 15.66
C GLY A 306 -19.92 -35.87 14.36
N MET A 307 -20.44 -37.10 14.42
CA MET A 307 -20.68 -37.92 13.23
C MET A 307 -21.73 -37.28 12.30
N GLU A 308 -22.80 -36.70 12.86
CA GLU A 308 -23.78 -35.94 12.08
C GLU A 308 -23.15 -34.72 11.39
N ALA A 309 -22.22 -34.03 12.05
CA ALA A 309 -21.44 -32.94 11.45
C ALA A 309 -20.53 -33.42 10.32
N LEU A 310 -19.86 -34.55 10.49
CA LEU A 310 -18.99 -35.14 9.47
C LEU A 310 -19.79 -35.54 8.21
N GLU A 311 -20.95 -36.17 8.39
CA GLU A 311 -21.80 -36.60 7.28
C GLU A 311 -22.45 -35.42 6.52
N ARG A 312 -22.58 -34.22 7.13
CA ARG A 312 -23.02 -33.01 6.41
C ARG A 312 -22.04 -32.54 5.34
N LEU A 313 -20.77 -32.94 5.41
CA LEU A 313 -19.76 -32.60 4.40
C LEU A 313 -19.79 -33.52 3.18
N VAL A 314 -20.50 -34.65 3.26
CA VAL A 314 -20.59 -35.64 2.19
C VAL A 314 -21.47 -35.12 1.05
N VAL A 315 -20.98 -35.31 -0.18
CA VAL A 315 -21.73 -35.06 -1.42
C VAL A 315 -21.85 -36.37 -2.18
N ILE A 316 -23.05 -36.65 -2.68
CA ILE A 316 -23.32 -37.80 -3.54
C ILE A 316 -23.85 -37.29 -4.87
N ASP A 317 -23.16 -37.67 -5.94
CA ASP A 317 -23.48 -37.32 -7.31
C ASP A 317 -23.25 -38.51 -8.28
N PRO A 318 -23.57 -38.39 -9.58
CA PRO A 318 -23.37 -39.46 -10.55
C PRO A 318 -21.92 -39.84 -10.79
N LYS A 319 -20.93 -39.01 -10.44
CA LYS A 319 -19.52 -39.45 -10.41
C LYS A 319 -19.20 -40.26 -9.16
N GLY A 320 -19.89 -40.01 -8.04
CA GLY A 320 -19.90 -40.90 -6.89
C GLY A 320 -20.09 -40.14 -5.57
N LYS A 321 -19.54 -40.72 -4.49
CA LYS A 321 -19.59 -40.15 -3.13
C LYS A 321 -18.23 -39.54 -2.79
N TRP A 322 -18.22 -38.30 -2.33
CA TRP A 322 -17.00 -37.57 -1.96
C TRP A 322 -17.25 -36.62 -0.79
N VAL A 323 -16.18 -36.08 -0.22
CA VAL A 323 -16.24 -35.26 1.00
C VAL A 323 -15.66 -33.88 0.73
N GLN A 324 -16.43 -32.85 1.06
CA GLN A 324 -15.98 -31.46 0.99
C GLN A 324 -14.99 -31.17 2.13
N SER A 325 -14.07 -30.23 1.89
CA SER A 325 -13.19 -29.72 2.95
C SER A 325 -13.96 -28.91 3.99
N THR A 326 -14.95 -28.13 3.55
CA THR A 326 -15.84 -27.28 4.34
C THR A 326 -17.10 -26.93 3.53
N VAL A 327 -17.98 -26.08 4.06
CA VAL A 327 -19.16 -25.52 3.38
C VAL A 327 -19.20 -24.01 3.53
N SER A 328 -19.66 -23.27 2.52
CA SER A 328 -19.53 -21.79 2.45
C SER A 328 -20.86 -21.00 2.40
N PRO A 329 -21.91 -21.37 3.15
CA PRO A 329 -23.25 -20.78 2.97
C PRO A 329 -23.30 -19.27 3.26
N CYS A 330 -22.63 -18.79 4.29
CA CYS A 330 -22.63 -17.36 4.62
C CYS A 330 -21.89 -16.56 3.56
N TRP A 331 -20.72 -17.06 3.14
CA TRP A 331 -19.90 -16.44 2.11
C TRP A 331 -20.63 -16.37 0.76
N ASP A 332 -21.16 -17.50 0.29
CA ASP A 332 -21.90 -17.61 -0.96
C ASP A 332 -23.13 -16.70 -0.95
N THR A 333 -23.89 -16.70 0.15
CA THR A 333 -25.11 -15.89 0.29
C THR A 333 -24.78 -14.40 0.33
N ALA A 334 -23.77 -13.99 1.10
CA ALA A 334 -23.36 -12.60 1.22
C ALA A 334 -22.88 -12.07 -0.13
N LEU A 335 -22.02 -12.82 -0.83
CA LEU A 335 -21.52 -12.41 -2.14
C LEU A 335 -22.63 -12.39 -3.21
N MET A 336 -23.50 -13.40 -3.24
CA MET A 336 -24.62 -13.44 -4.19
C MET A 336 -25.58 -12.28 -3.96
N ALA A 337 -26.00 -12.07 -2.71
CA ALA A 337 -26.89 -10.97 -2.35
C ALA A 337 -26.26 -9.61 -2.67
N ASN A 338 -24.97 -9.41 -2.37
CA ASN A 338 -24.24 -8.19 -2.74
C ASN A 338 -24.25 -7.94 -4.25
N ALA A 339 -24.04 -8.99 -5.05
CA ALA A 339 -24.06 -8.89 -6.51
C ALA A 339 -25.46 -8.58 -7.05
N LEU A 340 -26.52 -9.13 -6.44
CA LEU A 340 -27.90 -8.81 -6.79
C LEU A 340 -28.30 -7.38 -6.39
N CYS A 341 -27.80 -6.86 -5.26
CA CYS A 341 -27.94 -5.44 -4.93
C CYS A 341 -27.30 -4.57 -6.03
N ASP A 342 -26.08 -4.91 -6.46
CA ASP A 342 -25.39 -4.19 -7.54
C ASP A 342 -26.18 -4.27 -8.88
N ALA A 343 -26.91 -5.36 -9.12
CA ALA A 343 -27.81 -5.52 -10.26
C ALA A 343 -29.15 -4.78 -10.14
N GLY A 344 -29.34 -3.98 -9.08
CA GLY A 344 -30.54 -3.16 -8.89
C GLY A 344 -31.75 -3.90 -8.30
N MET A 345 -31.53 -5.01 -7.59
CA MET A 345 -32.59 -5.80 -6.97
C MET A 345 -33.01 -5.35 -5.56
N SER A 346 -32.50 -4.21 -5.06
CA SER A 346 -32.91 -3.68 -3.75
C SER A 346 -34.44 -3.51 -3.70
N GLY A 347 -35.08 -4.03 -2.66
CA GLY A 347 -36.54 -4.09 -2.53
C GLY A 347 -37.22 -5.38 -3.03
N ASP A 348 -36.50 -6.27 -3.74
CA ASP A 348 -37.04 -7.59 -4.09
C ASP A 348 -37.18 -8.48 -2.85
N THR A 349 -38.36 -9.04 -2.63
CA THR A 349 -38.65 -9.91 -1.47
C THR A 349 -37.73 -11.13 -1.35
N ARG A 350 -37.18 -11.64 -2.47
CA ARG A 350 -36.23 -12.77 -2.47
C ARG A 350 -34.87 -12.35 -1.96
N LEU A 351 -34.41 -11.14 -2.31
CA LEU A 351 -33.18 -10.56 -1.77
C LEU A 351 -33.34 -10.23 -0.28
N ALA A 352 -34.48 -9.64 0.11
CA ALA A 352 -34.80 -9.35 1.50
C ALA A 352 -34.81 -10.63 2.37
N LYS A 353 -35.25 -11.75 1.81
CA LYS A 353 -35.21 -13.05 2.49
C LYS A 353 -33.77 -13.53 2.73
N ALA A 354 -32.88 -13.34 1.76
CA ALA A 354 -31.46 -13.67 1.91
C ALA A 354 -30.76 -12.76 2.93
N THR A 355 -31.04 -11.46 2.92
CA THR A 355 -30.47 -10.53 3.91
C THR A 355 -31.00 -10.79 5.30
N GLN A 356 -32.28 -11.15 5.44
CA GLN A 356 -32.83 -11.62 6.72
C GLN A 356 -32.13 -12.89 7.21
N TRP A 357 -31.92 -13.86 6.33
CA TRP A 357 -31.17 -15.08 6.66
C TRP A 357 -29.76 -14.75 7.18
N LEU A 358 -29.05 -13.80 6.54
CA LEU A 358 -27.74 -13.34 7.00
C LEU A 358 -27.83 -12.66 8.38
N ARG A 359 -28.83 -11.82 8.64
CA ARG A 359 -29.04 -11.18 9.96
C ARG A 359 -29.21 -12.23 11.06
N ASP A 360 -29.95 -13.30 10.78
CA ASP A 360 -30.19 -14.40 11.72
C ASP A 360 -28.92 -15.22 12.04
N ARG A 361 -27.85 -15.06 11.23
CA ARG A 361 -26.55 -15.72 11.42
C ARG A 361 -25.49 -14.88 12.13
N GLN A 362 -25.82 -13.64 12.54
CA GLN A 362 -24.86 -12.82 13.26
C GLN A 362 -24.47 -13.46 14.61
N LEU A 363 -23.18 -13.62 14.85
CA LEU A 363 -22.68 -14.26 16.05
C LEU A 363 -22.61 -13.25 17.21
N MET A 364 -23.62 -13.29 18.07
CA MET A 364 -23.72 -12.48 19.30
C MET A 364 -23.39 -13.30 20.55
N VAL A 365 -22.31 -14.07 20.49
CA VAL A 365 -21.91 -15.04 21.53
C VAL A 365 -20.89 -14.47 22.53
N SER A 366 -20.87 -15.02 23.75
CA SER A 366 -19.93 -14.62 24.81
C SER A 366 -18.57 -15.34 24.79
N HIS A 367 -18.33 -16.20 23.80
CA HIS A 367 -17.11 -17.01 23.64
C HIS A 367 -16.43 -16.75 22.29
N GLY A 368 -15.34 -17.49 22.01
CA GLY A 368 -14.55 -17.42 20.78
C GLY A 368 -13.08 -17.12 21.04
N ASP A 369 -12.19 -17.80 20.31
CA ASP A 369 -10.74 -17.74 20.58
C ASP A 369 -10.11 -16.40 20.20
N TRP A 370 -10.69 -15.71 19.21
CA TRP A 370 -10.29 -14.36 18.79
C TRP A 370 -10.25 -13.37 19.97
N ARG A 371 -11.08 -13.58 21.00
CA ARG A 371 -11.16 -12.76 22.22
C ARG A 371 -9.86 -12.71 23.01
N ASN A 372 -8.94 -13.67 22.82
CA ASN A 372 -7.66 -13.70 23.53
C ASN A 372 -6.75 -12.52 23.16
N TYR A 373 -6.76 -12.11 21.89
CA TYR A 373 -5.86 -11.08 21.37
C TYR A 373 -6.55 -9.91 20.68
N ALA A 374 -7.84 -10.02 20.37
CA ALA A 374 -8.61 -8.91 19.80
C ALA A 374 -8.68 -7.71 20.77
N ASN A 375 -8.72 -6.51 20.19
CA ASN A 375 -8.85 -5.27 20.94
C ASN A 375 -10.29 -4.95 21.35
N THR A 376 -11.21 -5.88 21.11
CA THR A 376 -12.62 -5.81 21.50
C THR A 376 -13.05 -7.11 22.16
N GLN A 377 -14.09 -7.02 22.98
CA GLN A 377 -14.80 -8.17 23.54
C GLN A 377 -16.26 -8.23 23.05
N GLN A 378 -16.66 -7.26 22.23
CA GLN A 378 -17.97 -7.21 21.58
C GLN A 378 -17.97 -8.19 20.41
N ALA A 379 -18.88 -9.15 20.43
CA ALA A 379 -19.13 -10.03 19.29
C ALA A 379 -20.03 -9.34 18.25
N GLY A 380 -20.09 -9.89 17.05
CA GLY A 380 -20.87 -9.33 15.94
C GLY A 380 -20.42 -9.76 14.55
N GLY A 381 -19.40 -10.62 14.44
CA GLY A 381 -18.96 -11.18 13.17
C GLY A 381 -19.87 -12.30 12.64
N TRP A 382 -19.59 -12.73 11.42
CA TRP A 382 -20.22 -13.88 10.75
C TRP A 382 -19.16 -14.93 10.45
N SER A 383 -19.52 -16.21 10.50
CA SER A 383 -18.64 -17.31 10.09
C SER A 383 -18.84 -17.66 8.63
N PHE A 384 -17.81 -18.21 8.00
CA PHE A 384 -17.87 -18.78 6.65
C PHE A 384 -18.90 -19.92 6.53
N GLN A 385 -18.96 -20.77 7.57
CA GLN A 385 -19.83 -21.95 7.66
C GLN A 385 -21.19 -21.67 8.32
N TYR A 386 -22.10 -22.66 8.28
CA TYR A 386 -23.36 -22.65 9.06
C TYR A 386 -23.15 -22.56 10.58
N PHE A 387 -22.13 -23.25 11.09
CA PHE A 387 -21.87 -23.44 12.52
C PHE A 387 -20.36 -23.31 12.80
N ASN A 388 -19.95 -22.14 13.27
CA ASN A 388 -18.57 -21.88 13.69
C ASN A 388 -18.52 -20.57 14.52
N SER A 389 -19.05 -20.62 15.73
CA SER A 389 -19.13 -19.48 16.65
C SER A 389 -17.77 -19.08 17.24
N PHE A 390 -16.80 -20.01 17.25
CA PHE A 390 -15.45 -19.77 17.77
C PHE A 390 -14.56 -18.97 16.83
N TYR A 391 -14.77 -19.09 15.51
CA TYR A 391 -13.91 -18.50 14.47
C TYR A 391 -14.73 -17.74 13.41
N PRO A 392 -15.36 -16.60 13.75
CA PRO A 392 -15.95 -15.72 12.75
C PRO A 392 -14.87 -15.20 11.77
N ASP A 393 -15.27 -14.95 10.53
CA ASP A 393 -14.42 -14.46 9.45
C ASP A 393 -14.63 -12.95 9.24
N VAL A 394 -13.54 -12.19 9.22
CA VAL A 394 -13.55 -10.75 8.99
C VAL A 394 -13.92 -10.42 7.54
N ASP A 395 -13.55 -11.26 6.56
CA ASP A 395 -13.87 -11.06 5.14
C ASP A 395 -15.38 -11.21 4.92
N ASP A 396 -15.99 -12.31 5.39
CA ASP A 396 -17.45 -12.50 5.39
C ASP A 396 -18.18 -11.34 6.07
N THR A 397 -17.71 -10.94 7.25
CA THR A 397 -18.32 -9.85 8.03
C THR A 397 -18.36 -8.56 7.22
N ALA A 398 -17.27 -8.22 6.52
CA ALA A 398 -17.22 -7.03 5.67
C ALA A 398 -18.23 -7.10 4.52
N VAL A 399 -18.36 -8.25 3.86
CA VAL A 399 -19.32 -8.44 2.75
C VAL A 399 -20.76 -8.39 3.24
N VAL A 400 -21.08 -9.03 4.37
CA VAL A 400 -22.42 -8.99 4.94
C VAL A 400 -22.81 -7.55 5.27
N ILE A 401 -21.95 -6.78 5.94
CA ILE A 401 -22.21 -5.37 6.24
C ILE A 401 -22.49 -4.56 4.97
N MET A 402 -21.65 -4.70 3.94
CA MET A 402 -21.86 -4.01 2.67
C MET A 402 -23.18 -4.42 2.01
N THR A 403 -23.52 -5.69 2.04
CA THR A 403 -24.76 -6.25 1.48
C THR A 403 -25.98 -5.63 2.16
N LEU A 404 -26.00 -5.63 3.50
CA LEU A 404 -27.11 -5.07 4.29
C LEU A 404 -27.31 -3.58 3.98
N ILE A 405 -26.22 -2.81 3.87
CA ILE A 405 -26.27 -1.38 3.57
C ILE A 405 -26.73 -1.11 2.13
N LYS A 406 -26.33 -1.94 1.16
CA LYS A 406 -26.77 -1.79 -0.23
C LYS A 406 -28.23 -2.19 -0.44
N GLU A 407 -28.72 -3.17 0.32
CA GLU A 407 -30.12 -3.58 0.28
C GLU A 407 -31.02 -2.52 0.95
N ASP A 408 -30.66 -2.04 2.14
CA ASP A 408 -31.32 -0.93 2.84
C ASP A 408 -30.30 0.05 3.46
N PRO A 409 -30.03 1.21 2.81
CA PRO A 409 -29.11 2.22 3.33
C PRO A 409 -29.48 2.77 4.72
N ASN A 410 -30.76 2.70 5.11
CA ASN A 410 -31.20 3.20 6.41
C ASN A 410 -30.64 2.37 7.57
N CYS A 411 -30.30 1.10 7.32
CA CYS A 411 -29.78 0.20 8.34
C CYS A 411 -28.30 0.46 8.69
N THR A 412 -27.64 1.45 8.09
CA THR A 412 -26.23 1.79 8.34
C THR A 412 -25.91 1.95 9.84
N ASN A 413 -26.80 2.57 10.61
CA ASN A 413 -26.65 2.75 12.06
C ASN A 413 -27.39 1.69 12.90
N SER A 414 -27.86 0.60 12.29
CA SER A 414 -28.51 -0.49 13.03
C SER A 414 -27.52 -1.22 13.93
N ASP A 415 -28.01 -1.79 15.03
CA ASP A 415 -27.18 -2.58 15.95
C ASP A 415 -26.47 -3.73 15.23
N CYS A 416 -27.15 -4.40 14.29
CA CYS A 416 -26.57 -5.48 13.50
C CYS A 416 -25.30 -5.02 12.74
N VAL A 417 -25.39 -3.93 11.98
CA VAL A 417 -24.25 -3.37 11.26
C VAL A 417 -23.17 -2.91 12.23
N MET A 418 -23.54 -2.15 13.26
CA MET A 418 -22.56 -1.53 14.16
C MET A 418 -21.86 -2.52 15.09
N ASN A 419 -22.51 -3.63 15.47
CA ASN A 419 -21.86 -4.73 16.18
C ASN A 419 -20.80 -5.41 15.30
N GLY A 420 -21.11 -5.64 14.01
CA GLY A 420 -20.16 -6.16 13.03
C GLY A 420 -18.98 -5.22 12.82
N VAL A 421 -19.24 -3.91 12.71
CA VAL A 421 -18.19 -2.88 12.59
C VAL A 421 -17.32 -2.82 13.84
N GLU A 422 -17.90 -2.86 15.05
CA GLU A 422 -17.13 -2.88 16.31
C GLU A 422 -16.20 -4.10 16.36
N TRP A 423 -16.74 -5.27 16.03
CA TRP A 423 -15.98 -6.53 16.01
C TRP A 423 -14.83 -6.46 15.00
N MET A 424 -15.13 -6.12 13.74
CA MET A 424 -14.15 -5.99 12.65
C MET A 424 -13.03 -4.98 12.98
N LEU A 425 -13.34 -3.82 13.56
CA LEU A 425 -12.33 -2.85 13.99
C LEU A 425 -11.46 -3.37 15.14
N GLY A 426 -12.03 -4.18 16.04
CA GLY A 426 -11.29 -4.83 17.12
C GLY A 426 -10.35 -5.95 16.63
N MET A 427 -10.59 -6.45 15.42
CA MET A 427 -9.77 -7.48 14.76
C MET A 427 -8.58 -6.91 13.97
N GLN A 428 -8.39 -5.58 13.90
CA GLN A 428 -7.26 -4.98 13.17
C GLN A 428 -5.92 -5.28 13.85
N SER A 429 -4.98 -5.84 13.09
CA SER A 429 -3.62 -6.14 13.53
C SER A 429 -2.78 -4.87 13.71
N ARG A 430 -1.67 -4.99 14.45
CA ARG A 430 -0.74 -3.87 14.74
C ARG A 430 -0.03 -3.33 13.51
N ASP A 431 0.11 -4.14 12.47
CA ASP A 431 0.66 -3.74 11.17
C ASP A 431 -0.32 -2.91 10.33
N GLY A 432 -1.58 -2.78 10.76
CA GLY A 432 -2.62 -2.00 10.09
C GLY A 432 -3.53 -2.82 9.18
N GLY A 433 -3.18 -4.07 8.87
CA GLY A 433 -4.03 -4.99 8.10
C GLY A 433 -4.89 -5.91 8.97
N TRP A 434 -5.50 -6.91 8.33
CA TRP A 434 -6.29 -7.95 8.97
C TRP A 434 -5.95 -9.34 8.42
N GLY A 435 -5.84 -10.31 9.33
CA GLY A 435 -6.02 -11.73 9.00
C GLY A 435 -7.51 -12.06 8.89
N ALA A 436 -7.84 -13.27 8.42
CA ALA A 436 -9.23 -13.66 8.26
C ALA A 436 -9.92 -13.99 9.59
N PHE A 437 -9.22 -14.65 10.52
CA PHE A 437 -9.81 -15.20 11.76
C PHE A 437 -9.08 -14.75 13.04
N ASP A 438 -7.77 -14.48 12.99
CA ASP A 438 -6.97 -14.16 14.18
C ASP A 438 -6.25 -12.79 14.08
N VAL A 439 -6.01 -12.16 15.23
CA VAL A 439 -5.39 -10.83 15.35
C VAL A 439 -3.92 -10.96 15.73
N ASN A 440 -3.03 -10.23 15.05
CA ASN A 440 -1.57 -10.27 15.27
C ASN A 440 -0.97 -11.68 15.16
N ASN A 441 -1.60 -12.57 14.38
CA ASN A 441 -1.16 -13.95 14.19
C ASN A 441 -0.03 -14.03 13.15
N ASN A 442 1.12 -13.43 13.48
CA ASN A 442 2.20 -13.15 12.52
C ASN A 442 3.45 -14.01 12.78
N ALA A 443 3.32 -15.07 13.59
CA ALA A 443 4.44 -15.88 14.10
C ALA A 443 5.00 -16.86 13.04
N ARG A 444 5.39 -16.35 11.87
CA ARG A 444 5.88 -17.13 10.71
C ARG A 444 7.08 -18.05 11.03
N TRP A 445 7.81 -17.79 12.12
CA TRP A 445 8.86 -18.69 12.62
C TRP A 445 8.33 -20.06 13.05
N LEU A 446 7.03 -20.19 13.38
CA LEU A 446 6.37 -21.47 13.66
C LEU A 446 6.35 -22.40 12.44
N HIS A 447 6.44 -21.85 11.22
CA HIS A 447 6.53 -22.67 10.01
C HIS A 447 7.79 -23.55 9.97
N LYS A 448 8.78 -23.24 10.81
CA LYS A 448 10.04 -23.98 10.92
C LYS A 448 9.97 -25.16 11.88
N ILE A 449 8.79 -25.43 12.45
CA ILE A 449 8.55 -26.60 13.29
C ILE A 449 8.62 -27.87 12.40
N PRO A 450 9.25 -28.98 12.86
CA PRO A 450 9.39 -30.23 12.12
C PRO A 450 8.10 -30.92 11.66
N PHE A 451 6.92 -30.38 11.90
CA PHE A 451 5.65 -30.92 11.38
C PHE A 451 4.86 -29.87 10.59
N SER A 452 5.51 -28.77 10.23
CA SER A 452 4.92 -27.65 9.49
C SER A 452 5.48 -27.56 8.07
N ASP A 453 5.30 -28.59 7.24
CA ASP A 453 5.69 -28.55 5.83
C ASP A 453 4.75 -27.76 4.91
N MET A 454 3.62 -27.29 5.44
CA MET A 454 2.60 -26.59 4.66
C MET A 454 2.70 -25.05 4.77
N ASP A 455 3.65 -24.51 5.55
CA ASP A 455 3.81 -23.06 5.80
C ASP A 455 2.47 -22.33 6.07
N SER A 456 1.56 -22.99 6.79
CA SER A 456 0.17 -22.56 6.95
C SER A 456 -0.27 -22.46 8.42
N LEU A 457 0.65 -22.41 9.38
CA LEU A 457 0.29 -22.41 10.80
C LEU A 457 -0.22 -21.06 11.32
N VAL A 458 -0.04 -19.97 10.57
CA VAL A 458 -0.40 -18.63 11.01
C VAL A 458 -1.37 -17.91 10.08
N ASP A 459 -2.06 -16.91 10.64
CA ASP A 459 -3.03 -16.05 9.96
C ASP A 459 -2.56 -14.58 9.94
N PRO A 460 -1.47 -14.27 9.21
CA PRO A 460 -0.98 -12.90 9.11
C PRO A 460 -1.95 -12.03 8.32
N SER A 461 -1.84 -10.71 8.48
CA SER A 461 -2.56 -9.75 7.64
C SER A 461 -2.28 -9.97 6.15
N THR A 462 -3.31 -9.95 5.32
CA THR A 462 -3.19 -10.08 3.84
C THR A 462 -3.87 -8.94 3.10
N SER A 463 -3.38 -8.64 1.89
CA SER A 463 -3.81 -7.50 1.09
C SER A 463 -5.24 -7.64 0.58
N ASP A 464 -5.66 -8.85 0.21
CA ASP A 464 -7.02 -9.16 -0.25
C ASP A 464 -8.08 -8.88 0.83
N VAL A 465 -7.90 -9.42 2.03
CA VAL A 465 -8.80 -9.20 3.17
C VAL A 465 -8.78 -7.72 3.59
N THR A 466 -7.59 -7.13 3.71
CA THR A 466 -7.45 -5.71 4.07
C THR A 466 -8.13 -4.78 3.04
N GLY A 467 -8.01 -5.09 1.75
CA GLY A 467 -8.68 -4.38 0.67
C GLY A 467 -10.21 -4.45 0.76
N ARG A 468 -10.76 -5.64 1.02
CA ARG A 468 -12.21 -5.83 1.20
C ARG A 468 -12.75 -5.07 2.40
N ILE A 469 -12.05 -5.11 3.53
CA ILE A 469 -12.44 -4.34 4.72
C ILE A 469 -12.38 -2.84 4.41
N LEU A 470 -11.35 -2.38 3.71
CA LEU A 470 -11.24 -0.98 3.31
C LEU A 470 -12.40 -0.53 2.40
N GLU A 471 -12.89 -1.41 1.51
CA GLU A 471 -14.11 -1.18 0.72
C GLU A 471 -15.34 -0.97 1.62
N CYS A 472 -15.50 -1.84 2.62
CA CYS A 472 -16.59 -1.73 3.60
C CYS A 472 -16.51 -0.43 4.41
N LEU A 473 -15.32 -0.06 4.89
CA LEU A 473 -15.10 1.20 5.62
C LEU A 473 -15.37 2.42 4.73
N GLY A 474 -14.95 2.38 3.46
CA GLY A 474 -15.22 3.42 2.47
C GLY A 474 -16.72 3.62 2.24
N LEU A 475 -17.46 2.53 2.02
CA LEU A 475 -18.92 2.56 1.88
C LEU A 475 -19.59 3.20 3.10
N LEU A 476 -19.25 2.73 4.31
CA LEU A 476 -19.77 3.26 5.57
C LEU A 476 -19.51 4.77 5.73
N LEU A 477 -18.31 5.24 5.38
CA LEU A 477 -17.93 6.65 5.47
C LEU A 477 -18.69 7.54 4.46
N SER A 478 -19.10 6.95 3.32
CA SER A 478 -19.81 7.64 2.25
C SER A 478 -21.33 7.75 2.46
N GLN A 479 -21.90 7.06 3.45
CA GLN A 479 -23.35 7.02 3.67
C GLN A 479 -23.94 8.41 3.99
N ARG A 480 -24.90 8.84 3.15
CA ARG A 480 -25.59 10.14 3.26
C ARG A 480 -26.98 10.03 3.89
N LYS A 481 -27.74 8.98 3.55
CA LYS A 481 -29.12 8.78 4.05
C LYS A 481 -29.17 8.50 5.56
N SER A 482 -28.21 7.73 6.06
CA SER A 482 -28.06 7.38 7.48
C SER A 482 -26.61 7.66 7.89
N PRO A 483 -26.22 8.94 8.07
CA PRO A 483 -24.83 9.31 8.28
C PRO A 483 -24.33 8.82 9.65
N LEU A 484 -23.09 8.34 9.69
CA LEU A 484 -22.46 7.89 10.93
C LEU A 484 -22.24 9.03 11.93
N SER A 485 -22.32 8.71 13.21
CA SER A 485 -21.96 9.63 14.29
C SER A 485 -20.48 10.07 14.17
N PRO A 486 -20.10 11.26 14.68
CA PRO A 486 -18.71 11.73 14.62
C PRO A 486 -17.70 10.77 15.26
N ARG A 487 -18.09 10.08 16.33
CA ARG A 487 -17.26 9.06 16.99
C ARG A 487 -16.94 7.90 16.04
N TRP A 488 -17.95 7.38 15.35
CA TRP A 488 -17.76 6.30 14.39
C TRP A 488 -16.92 6.75 13.21
N ARG A 489 -17.28 7.87 12.58
CA ARG A 489 -16.53 8.44 11.46
C ARG A 489 -15.04 8.58 11.77
N HIS A 490 -14.67 9.11 12.94
CA HIS A 490 -13.28 9.22 13.36
C HIS A 490 -12.57 7.86 13.51
N ARG A 491 -13.22 6.86 14.11
CA ARG A 491 -12.64 5.52 14.25
C ARG A 491 -12.42 4.84 12.91
N LEU A 492 -13.41 4.90 12.01
CA LEU A 492 -13.30 4.34 10.67
C LEU A 492 -12.16 5.01 9.88
N GLN A 493 -12.06 6.34 9.93
CA GLN A 493 -10.96 7.09 9.29
C GLN A 493 -9.59 6.68 9.84
N ALA A 494 -9.45 6.59 11.17
CA ALA A 494 -8.19 6.18 11.80
C ALA A 494 -7.80 4.74 11.46
N SER A 495 -8.77 3.83 11.35
CA SER A 495 -8.53 2.45 10.93
C SER A 495 -8.17 2.35 9.44
N SER A 496 -8.87 3.11 8.59
CA SER A 496 -8.63 3.20 7.14
C SER A 496 -7.23 3.73 6.84
N ALA A 497 -6.76 4.74 7.56
CA ALA A 497 -5.41 5.29 7.38
C ALA A 497 -4.31 4.24 7.66
N LYS A 498 -4.50 3.39 8.67
CA LYS A 498 -3.57 2.28 8.96
C LYS A 498 -3.61 1.21 7.86
N ALA A 499 -4.80 0.90 7.36
CA ALA A 499 -4.99 -0.06 6.27
C ALA A 499 -4.31 0.42 4.97
N ILE A 500 -4.47 1.70 4.63
CA ILE A 500 -3.80 2.32 3.46
C ILE A 500 -2.28 2.26 3.62
N ALA A 501 -1.75 2.55 4.82
CA ALA A 501 -0.32 2.44 5.09
C ALA A 501 0.21 0.99 4.96
N PHE A 502 -0.56 0.00 5.43
CA PHE A 502 -0.25 -1.43 5.25
C PHE A 502 -0.19 -1.79 3.76
N LEU A 503 -1.23 -1.45 2.99
CA LEU A 503 -1.31 -1.74 1.56
C LEU A 503 -0.19 -1.08 0.75
N ALA A 504 0.23 0.13 1.15
CA ALA A 504 1.35 0.82 0.52
C ALA A 504 2.70 0.14 0.77
N LYS A 505 2.84 -0.59 1.88
CA LYS A 505 4.03 -1.38 2.20
C LYS A 505 4.04 -2.73 1.45
N GLU A 506 2.86 -3.33 1.26
CA GLU A 506 2.71 -4.64 0.61
C GLU A 506 2.60 -4.56 -0.93
N GLN A 507 2.49 -3.36 -1.52
CA GLN A 507 2.45 -3.22 -2.98
C GLN A 507 3.80 -3.66 -3.60
N GLU A 508 3.75 -4.62 -4.52
CA GLU A 508 4.96 -5.10 -5.20
C GLU A 508 5.42 -4.13 -6.29
N SER A 509 6.63 -4.33 -6.83
CA SER A 509 7.21 -3.45 -7.86
C SER A 509 6.43 -3.42 -9.17
N SER A 510 5.63 -4.46 -9.46
CA SER A 510 4.68 -4.49 -10.58
C SER A 510 3.47 -3.58 -10.35
N GLY A 511 3.23 -3.13 -9.12
CA GLY A 511 2.02 -2.41 -8.72
C GLY A 511 0.88 -3.33 -8.26
N ALA A 512 1.00 -4.65 -8.40
CA ALA A 512 0.01 -5.63 -7.95
C ALA A 512 0.16 -5.98 -6.45
N TRP A 513 -0.85 -6.65 -5.90
CA TRP A 513 -0.82 -7.22 -4.55
C TRP A 513 -1.05 -8.73 -4.59
N TRP A 514 -0.29 -9.45 -3.78
CA TRP A 514 -0.47 -10.87 -3.53
C TRP A 514 -1.78 -11.14 -2.77
N GLY A 515 -2.58 -12.10 -3.25
CA GLY A 515 -3.86 -12.51 -2.65
C GLY A 515 -3.79 -13.93 -2.08
N ARG A 516 -4.41 -14.18 -0.92
CA ARG A 516 -4.35 -15.46 -0.21
C ARG A 516 -5.54 -16.37 -0.47
N TRP A 517 -6.77 -15.84 -0.49
CA TRP A 517 -8.01 -16.61 -0.38
C TRP A 517 -8.76 -16.81 -1.71
N GLY A 518 -8.43 -15.99 -2.71
CA GLY A 518 -8.74 -16.22 -4.12
C GLY A 518 -7.45 -16.24 -4.93
N ASN A 519 -7.52 -16.67 -6.19
CA ASN A 519 -6.36 -16.92 -7.04
C ASN A 519 -5.45 -15.68 -7.20
N ASN A 520 -4.46 -15.66 -6.33
CA ASN A 520 -3.30 -14.79 -6.23
C ASN A 520 -3.48 -13.33 -6.69
N TYR A 521 -2.73 -12.88 -7.70
CA TYR A 521 -2.51 -11.45 -7.93
C TYR A 521 -3.76 -10.75 -8.46
N HIS A 522 -4.51 -11.34 -9.39
CA HIS A 522 -5.76 -10.74 -9.86
C HIS A 522 -6.78 -10.58 -8.73
N TYR A 523 -6.96 -11.60 -7.90
CA TYR A 523 -7.90 -11.53 -6.77
C TYR A 523 -7.47 -10.47 -5.74
N GLY A 524 -6.21 -10.54 -5.27
CA GLY A 524 -5.69 -9.62 -4.27
C GLY A 524 -5.71 -8.18 -4.75
N THR A 525 -5.26 -7.95 -5.98
CA THR A 525 -5.23 -6.62 -6.59
C THR A 525 -6.64 -6.04 -6.77
N ALA A 526 -7.60 -6.84 -7.22
CA ALA A 526 -8.96 -6.35 -7.39
C ALA A 526 -9.60 -5.97 -6.06
N ASN A 527 -9.48 -6.79 -5.02
CA ASN A 527 -9.99 -6.44 -3.68
C ASN A 527 -9.34 -5.15 -3.13
N VAL A 528 -8.03 -4.97 -3.32
CA VAL A 528 -7.33 -3.74 -2.90
C VAL A 528 -7.83 -2.52 -3.66
N LEU A 529 -7.94 -2.58 -4.99
CA LEU A 529 -8.42 -1.46 -5.80
C LEU A 529 -9.87 -1.10 -5.48
N ARG A 530 -10.72 -2.10 -5.20
CA ARG A 530 -12.10 -1.87 -4.74
C ARG A 530 -12.14 -1.04 -3.46
N GLY A 531 -11.23 -1.32 -2.52
CA GLY A 531 -11.10 -0.56 -1.27
C GLY A 531 -10.48 0.82 -1.46
N LEU A 532 -9.32 0.90 -2.11
CA LEU A 532 -8.60 2.17 -2.31
C LEU A 532 -9.38 3.19 -3.14
N ALA A 533 -10.25 2.75 -4.05
CA ALA A 533 -11.06 3.65 -4.88
C ALA A 533 -11.94 4.62 -4.05
N TRP A 534 -12.37 4.23 -2.84
CA TRP A 534 -13.11 5.11 -1.94
C TRP A 534 -12.28 6.25 -1.36
N PHE A 535 -10.94 6.09 -1.34
CA PHE A 535 -10.01 7.02 -0.72
C PHE A 535 -9.12 7.73 -1.74
N ALA A 536 -9.01 7.23 -2.97
CA ALA A 536 -8.11 7.74 -4.01
C ALA A 536 -8.30 9.23 -4.34
N GLN A 537 -9.49 9.80 -4.12
CA GLN A 537 -9.73 11.23 -4.33
C GLN A 537 -9.26 12.11 -3.15
N THR A 538 -9.16 11.54 -1.95
CA THR A 538 -8.86 12.27 -0.71
C THR A 538 -7.49 11.93 -0.12
N ASP A 539 -6.92 10.80 -0.52
CA ASP A 539 -5.63 10.29 -0.05
C ASP A 539 -4.67 10.14 -1.26
N PRO A 540 -3.66 11.03 -1.38
CA PRO A 540 -2.71 10.98 -2.48
C PRO A 540 -1.89 9.68 -2.55
N SER A 541 -1.67 9.01 -1.41
CA SER A 541 -0.98 7.71 -1.39
C SER A 541 -1.88 6.64 -2.00
N ALA A 542 -3.17 6.62 -1.65
CA ALA A 542 -4.14 5.73 -2.26
C ALA A 542 -4.25 5.94 -3.78
N GLN A 543 -4.29 7.20 -4.23
CA GLN A 543 -4.30 7.54 -5.65
C GLN A 543 -3.08 6.99 -6.39
N MET A 544 -1.89 7.22 -5.84
CA MET A 544 -0.62 6.76 -6.43
C MET A 544 -0.58 5.23 -6.55
N MET A 545 -0.97 4.52 -5.48
CA MET A 545 -1.05 3.07 -5.49
C MET A 545 -1.95 2.58 -6.62
N CYS A 546 -3.15 3.15 -6.76
CA CYS A 546 -4.10 2.78 -7.80
C CYS A 546 -3.52 2.97 -9.21
N MET A 547 -2.89 4.12 -9.48
CA MET A 547 -2.36 4.42 -10.82
C MET A 547 -1.27 3.44 -11.26
N ARG A 548 -0.36 3.03 -10.36
CA ARG A 548 0.69 2.04 -10.66
C ARG A 548 0.09 0.70 -11.07
N THR A 549 -0.97 0.29 -10.41
CA THR A 549 -1.64 -0.99 -10.66
C THR A 549 -2.38 -1.05 -12.00
N LEU A 550 -2.94 0.07 -12.46
CA LEU A 550 -3.70 0.10 -13.72
C LEU A 550 -2.85 -0.31 -14.92
N SER A 551 -1.54 0.01 -14.93
CA SER A 551 -0.60 -0.45 -15.97
C SER A 551 -0.49 -1.98 -15.99
N TRP A 552 -0.35 -2.60 -14.81
CA TRP A 552 -0.22 -4.05 -14.69
C TRP A 552 -1.48 -4.80 -15.17
N ILE A 553 -2.67 -4.26 -14.92
CA ILE A 553 -3.92 -4.88 -15.42
C ILE A 553 -3.98 -4.85 -16.95
N ASP A 554 -3.50 -3.77 -17.58
CA ASP A 554 -3.44 -3.71 -19.05
C ASP A 554 -2.44 -4.72 -19.64
N GLU A 555 -1.26 -4.81 -19.03
CA GLU A 555 -0.18 -5.72 -19.45
C GLU A 555 -0.55 -7.20 -19.33
N THR A 556 -1.54 -7.52 -18.49
CA THR A 556 -2.01 -8.89 -18.21
C THR A 556 -3.30 -9.27 -18.95
N GLN A 557 -3.84 -8.39 -19.81
CA GLN A 557 -5.02 -8.75 -20.63
C GLN A 557 -4.63 -9.74 -21.73
N ASN A 558 -5.34 -10.86 -21.80
CA ASN A 558 -5.11 -11.88 -22.84
C ASN A 558 -5.55 -11.38 -24.23
N ALA A 559 -5.05 -12.06 -25.27
CA ALA A 559 -5.37 -11.74 -26.67
C ALA A 559 -6.87 -11.89 -26.98
N ASP A 560 -7.59 -12.77 -26.28
CA ASP A 560 -9.04 -12.95 -26.41
C ASP A 560 -9.87 -11.85 -25.72
N GLY A 561 -9.23 -10.95 -24.96
CA GLY A 561 -9.86 -9.85 -24.26
C GLY A 561 -10.23 -10.13 -22.80
N GLY A 562 -10.13 -11.38 -22.35
CA GLY A 562 -10.31 -11.74 -20.95
C GLY A 562 -9.04 -11.61 -20.13
N TRP A 563 -9.15 -11.96 -18.85
CA TRP A 563 -8.02 -12.09 -17.92
C TRP A 563 -8.03 -13.46 -17.26
N GLY A 564 -6.86 -13.91 -16.85
CA GLY A 564 -6.66 -15.24 -16.28
C GLY A 564 -5.35 -15.37 -15.56
N GLU A 565 -5.32 -16.21 -14.53
CA GLU A 565 -4.10 -16.51 -13.78
C GLU A 565 -4.01 -17.99 -13.43
N THR A 566 -2.80 -18.55 -13.51
CA THR A 566 -2.52 -19.91 -13.07
C THR A 566 -2.21 -19.95 -11.57
N LEU A 567 -2.68 -20.98 -10.86
CA LEU A 567 -2.33 -21.23 -9.45
C LEU A 567 -0.81 -21.43 -9.26
N ALA A 568 -0.07 -21.73 -10.32
CA ALA A 568 1.40 -21.81 -10.27
C ALA A 568 2.07 -20.46 -9.94
N SER A 569 1.36 -19.33 -10.05
CA SER A 569 1.88 -18.01 -9.69
C SER A 569 2.20 -17.85 -8.19
N TYR A 570 1.65 -18.74 -7.34
CA TYR A 570 2.03 -18.82 -5.92
C TYR A 570 3.46 -19.32 -5.70
N VAL A 571 3.98 -20.14 -6.62
CA VAL A 571 5.34 -20.69 -6.56
C VAL A 571 6.29 -19.84 -7.40
N ASP A 572 5.85 -19.43 -8.59
CA ASP A 572 6.64 -18.63 -9.52
C ASP A 572 5.96 -17.29 -9.80
N LYS A 573 6.48 -16.22 -9.17
CA LYS A 573 5.96 -14.86 -9.33
C LYS A 573 6.02 -14.34 -10.77
N SER A 574 6.87 -14.91 -11.63
CA SER A 574 6.92 -14.50 -13.05
C SER A 574 5.65 -14.88 -13.82
N LEU A 575 4.81 -15.74 -13.25
CA LEU A 575 3.51 -16.13 -13.80
C LEU A 575 2.34 -15.27 -13.29
N ALA A 576 2.62 -14.17 -12.58
CA ALA A 576 1.59 -13.25 -12.06
C ALA A 576 0.71 -12.71 -13.20
N GLY A 577 -0.61 -12.89 -13.06
CA GLY A 577 -1.59 -12.46 -14.08
C GLY A 577 -1.48 -13.21 -15.42
N LEU A 578 -0.79 -14.36 -15.47
CA LEU A 578 -0.70 -15.19 -16.67
C LEU A 578 -1.54 -16.46 -16.51
N GLY A 579 -2.48 -16.70 -17.44
CA GLY A 579 -3.31 -17.89 -17.43
C GLY A 579 -4.45 -17.80 -18.45
N ARG A 580 -5.17 -18.91 -18.63
CA ARG A 580 -6.36 -18.92 -19.49
C ARG A 580 -7.43 -17.96 -18.95
N SER A 581 -8.09 -17.23 -19.84
CA SER A 581 -9.17 -16.33 -19.45
C SER A 581 -10.29 -17.10 -18.74
N THR A 582 -10.82 -16.53 -17.66
CA THR A 582 -11.98 -17.07 -16.93
C THR A 582 -12.94 -15.96 -16.56
N ALA A 583 -14.19 -16.31 -16.27
CA ALA A 583 -15.20 -15.32 -15.89
C ALA A 583 -14.85 -14.58 -14.60
N ALA A 584 -14.37 -15.31 -13.57
CA ALA A 584 -13.97 -14.70 -12.30
C ALA A 584 -12.83 -13.67 -12.47
N HIS A 585 -11.72 -14.06 -13.11
CA HIS A 585 -10.56 -13.17 -13.32
C HIS A 585 -10.90 -11.97 -14.21
N THR A 586 -11.66 -12.20 -15.30
CA THR A 586 -12.12 -11.13 -16.19
C THR A 586 -13.00 -10.14 -15.45
N ALA A 587 -13.91 -10.62 -14.60
CA ALA A 587 -14.73 -9.77 -13.76
C ALA A 587 -13.90 -8.94 -12.77
N TRP A 588 -12.92 -9.55 -12.08
CA TRP A 588 -12.04 -8.85 -11.14
C TRP A 588 -11.23 -7.73 -11.81
N ALA A 589 -10.72 -7.96 -13.02
CA ALA A 589 -10.05 -6.95 -13.81
C ALA A 589 -11.00 -5.82 -14.22
N LEU A 590 -12.21 -6.14 -14.71
CA LEU A 590 -13.21 -5.15 -15.08
C LEU A 590 -13.68 -4.30 -13.89
N GLU A 591 -13.94 -4.92 -12.73
CA GLU A 591 -14.31 -4.22 -11.51
C GLU A 591 -13.23 -3.21 -11.09
N SER A 592 -11.97 -3.53 -11.34
CA SER A 592 -10.83 -2.67 -11.09
C SER A 592 -10.80 -1.51 -12.08
N LEU A 593 -10.81 -1.78 -13.39
CA LEU A 593 -10.70 -0.77 -14.45
C LEU A 593 -11.88 0.22 -14.45
N LEU A 594 -13.11 -0.27 -14.26
CA LEU A 594 -14.33 0.55 -14.31
C LEU A 594 -14.41 1.64 -13.23
N ARG A 595 -13.59 1.57 -12.19
CA ARG A 595 -13.50 2.63 -11.16
C ARG A 595 -12.69 3.83 -11.65
N PHE A 596 -11.69 3.61 -12.48
CA PHE A 596 -10.73 4.64 -12.88
C PHE A 596 -10.85 5.05 -14.35
N ARG A 597 -11.49 4.25 -15.20
CA ARG A 597 -11.59 4.50 -16.65
C ARG A 597 -13.02 4.56 -17.16
N LEU A 598 -13.21 5.20 -18.32
CA LEU A 598 -14.52 5.31 -18.95
C LEU A 598 -14.94 3.96 -19.55
N PRO A 599 -16.25 3.64 -19.62
CA PRO A 599 -16.75 2.38 -20.19
C PRO A 599 -16.34 2.14 -21.66
N SER A 600 -16.03 3.21 -22.40
CA SER A 600 -15.56 3.17 -23.78
C SER A 600 -14.07 2.82 -23.92
N ASP A 601 -13.36 2.60 -22.81
CA ASP A 601 -11.97 2.13 -22.85
C ASP A 601 -11.89 0.77 -23.53
N GLN A 602 -10.94 0.61 -24.45
CA GLN A 602 -10.85 -0.58 -25.29
C GLN A 602 -10.62 -1.86 -24.48
N ALA A 603 -9.84 -1.79 -23.39
CA ALA A 603 -9.59 -2.95 -22.53
C ALA A 603 -10.89 -3.37 -21.83
N ILE A 604 -11.68 -2.40 -21.34
CA ILE A 604 -12.99 -2.64 -20.73
C ILE A 604 -13.96 -3.25 -21.73
N GLU A 605 -14.11 -2.66 -22.92
CA GLU A 605 -15.05 -3.20 -23.92
C GLU A 605 -14.70 -4.64 -24.34
N ARG A 606 -13.40 -4.95 -24.48
CA ARG A 606 -12.95 -6.31 -24.78
C ARG A 606 -13.27 -7.29 -23.66
N GLY A 607 -13.07 -6.90 -22.41
CA GLY A 607 -13.44 -7.72 -21.25
C GLY A 607 -14.93 -7.96 -21.13
N VAL A 608 -15.74 -6.91 -21.34
CA VAL A 608 -17.21 -7.02 -21.31
C VAL A 608 -17.71 -7.91 -22.43
N ARG A 609 -17.19 -7.76 -23.66
CA ARG A 609 -17.48 -8.68 -24.77
C ARG A 609 -17.11 -10.11 -24.43
N TRP A 610 -15.94 -10.35 -23.82
CA TRP A 610 -15.53 -11.68 -23.41
C TRP A 610 -16.54 -12.32 -22.44
N LEU A 611 -17.01 -11.57 -21.42
CA LEU A 611 -18.04 -12.09 -20.51
C LEU A 611 -19.34 -12.43 -21.24
N ILE A 612 -19.82 -11.57 -22.13
CA ILE A 612 -21.05 -11.79 -22.89
C ILE A 612 -20.92 -13.02 -23.79
N ASP A 613 -19.84 -13.11 -24.56
CA ASP A 613 -19.62 -14.18 -25.56
C ASP A 613 -19.41 -15.57 -24.91
N ASN A 614 -18.99 -15.61 -23.65
CA ASN A 614 -18.74 -16.85 -22.89
C ASN A 614 -19.84 -17.20 -21.87
N GLN A 615 -20.93 -16.44 -21.81
CA GLN A 615 -22.11 -16.80 -21.03
C GLN A 615 -22.94 -17.85 -21.78
N GLN A 616 -23.42 -18.88 -21.09
CA GLN A 616 -24.16 -19.99 -21.69
C GLN A 616 -25.53 -20.16 -21.02
N PRO A 617 -26.61 -20.36 -21.79
CA PRO A 617 -27.92 -20.68 -21.23
C PRO A 617 -27.94 -22.11 -20.70
N ASN A 618 -28.73 -22.36 -19.66
CA ASN A 618 -28.88 -23.71 -19.09
C ASN A 618 -27.52 -24.39 -18.89
N VAL A 619 -26.52 -23.66 -18.35
CA VAL A 619 -25.41 -24.35 -17.69
C VAL A 619 -26.10 -25.07 -16.54
N ASP A 620 -26.50 -26.31 -16.79
CA ASP A 620 -27.03 -27.16 -15.74
C ASP A 620 -26.01 -27.06 -14.62
N GLY A 621 -26.49 -26.86 -13.38
CA GLY A 621 -25.66 -26.97 -12.18
C GLY A 621 -25.12 -28.39 -11.98
N TYR A 622 -24.91 -29.17 -13.05
CA TYR A 622 -24.10 -30.36 -13.17
C TYR A 622 -22.65 -30.04 -12.83
N TYR A 623 -22.40 -29.73 -11.57
CA TYR A 623 -21.16 -30.15 -10.96
C TYR A 623 -21.24 -31.68 -10.88
N TYR A 624 -20.34 -32.34 -11.61
CA TYR A 624 -20.12 -33.80 -11.54
C TYR A 624 -21.33 -34.66 -11.98
N GLY A 625 -22.22 -34.12 -12.82
CA GLY A 625 -23.38 -34.87 -13.34
C GLY A 625 -24.56 -34.96 -12.37
N THR A 626 -24.49 -34.37 -11.17
CA THR A 626 -25.67 -34.19 -10.29
C THR A 626 -26.50 -33.03 -10.76
N LYS A 627 -27.80 -33.26 -10.96
CA LYS A 627 -28.74 -32.17 -11.08
C LYS A 627 -28.90 -31.55 -9.70
N TRP A 628 -28.04 -30.60 -9.34
CA TRP A 628 -28.34 -29.69 -8.25
C TRP A 628 -29.71 -29.07 -8.56
N GLN A 629 -30.54 -28.81 -7.54
CA GLN A 629 -31.78 -28.03 -7.69
C GLN A 629 -31.49 -26.56 -8.05
N ALA A 630 -30.36 -26.27 -8.69
CA ALA A 630 -30.14 -25.03 -9.42
C ALA A 630 -31.25 -24.90 -10.45
N GLY A 631 -32.08 -23.87 -10.28
CA GLY A 631 -33.25 -23.49 -11.07
C GLY A 631 -33.34 -24.21 -12.39
N ALA A 632 -34.14 -25.27 -12.41
CA ALA A 632 -34.45 -25.99 -13.63
C ALA A 632 -35.09 -25.02 -14.65
N GLY A 633 -34.27 -24.49 -15.57
CA GLY A 633 -34.71 -24.01 -16.88
C GLY A 633 -34.82 -22.50 -17.13
N GLN A 634 -34.26 -21.61 -16.31
CA GLN A 634 -34.26 -20.16 -16.59
C GLN A 634 -32.92 -19.49 -16.29
N GLY A 635 -32.50 -18.58 -17.17
CA GLY A 635 -31.25 -17.81 -17.06
C GLY A 635 -30.03 -18.40 -17.76
N ALA A 636 -28.88 -17.75 -17.57
CA ALA A 636 -27.59 -18.12 -18.15
C ALA A 636 -26.46 -17.82 -17.16
N SER A 637 -25.38 -18.63 -17.20
CA SER A 637 -24.22 -18.50 -16.32
C SER A 637 -22.93 -18.78 -17.11
N TRP A 638 -21.78 -18.75 -16.44
CA TRP A 638 -20.48 -19.08 -17.01
C TRP A 638 -20.04 -20.45 -16.53
N ARG A 639 -19.38 -21.21 -17.41
CA ARG A 639 -18.90 -22.54 -17.05
C ARG A 639 -17.78 -22.44 -16.01
N PHE A 640 -17.89 -23.28 -15.00
CA PHE A 640 -16.74 -23.64 -14.18
C PHE A 640 -15.97 -24.74 -14.90
N ASP A 641 -14.98 -24.35 -15.69
CA ASP A 641 -14.14 -25.29 -16.44
C ASP A 641 -13.06 -25.92 -15.54
N HIS A 642 -13.45 -26.31 -14.32
CA HIS A 642 -12.57 -26.83 -13.27
C HIS A 642 -11.39 -25.88 -12.93
N ALA A 643 -11.47 -24.61 -13.33
CA ALA A 643 -10.51 -23.59 -12.93
C ALA A 643 -10.77 -23.22 -11.46
N TYR A 644 -9.97 -23.79 -10.55
CA TYR A 644 -10.00 -23.42 -9.14
C TYR A 644 -9.51 -21.98 -9.01
N VAL A 645 -10.42 -21.11 -8.59
CA VAL A 645 -10.17 -19.67 -8.39
C VAL A 645 -10.13 -19.29 -6.92
N GLY A 646 -10.26 -20.27 -6.03
CA GLY A 646 -10.16 -20.15 -4.59
C GLY A 646 -8.97 -20.93 -4.03
N THR A 647 -8.57 -20.55 -2.83
CA THR A 647 -7.38 -21.08 -2.15
C THR A 647 -7.69 -21.20 -0.67
N GLY A 648 -7.33 -22.34 -0.07
CA GLY A 648 -7.25 -22.46 1.38
C GLY A 648 -5.84 -22.15 1.86
N PHE A 649 -4.88 -22.91 1.33
CA PHE A 649 -3.45 -22.75 1.61
C PHE A 649 -2.68 -22.84 0.30
N PRO A 650 -2.03 -21.75 -0.16
CA PRO A 650 -1.22 -21.78 -1.37
C PRO A 650 -0.27 -22.98 -1.41
N SER A 651 -0.20 -23.64 -2.57
CA SER A 651 0.61 -24.86 -2.81
C SER A 651 0.24 -26.10 -2.00
N VAL A 652 -0.83 -26.05 -1.21
CA VAL A 652 -1.20 -27.13 -0.27
C VAL A 652 -2.68 -27.53 -0.40
N LEU A 653 -3.58 -26.55 -0.51
CA LEU A 653 -5.01 -26.76 -0.61
C LEU A 653 -5.62 -25.64 -1.46
N TYR A 654 -6.13 -26.00 -2.63
CA TYR A 654 -6.89 -25.12 -3.50
C TYR A 654 -8.38 -25.47 -3.44
N LEU A 655 -9.22 -24.47 -3.65
CA LEU A 655 -10.67 -24.59 -3.50
C LEU A 655 -11.38 -24.19 -4.80
N GLY A 656 -12.29 -25.04 -5.24
CA GLY A 656 -13.19 -24.72 -6.33
C GLY A 656 -14.45 -24.04 -5.78
N TYR A 657 -14.64 -22.75 -6.10
CA TYR A 657 -15.86 -22.00 -5.81
C TYR A 657 -16.70 -21.81 -7.07
N PRO A 658 -17.79 -22.57 -7.24
CA PRO A 658 -18.70 -22.44 -8.37
C PRO A 658 -19.17 -21.01 -8.63
N TYR A 659 -19.68 -20.36 -7.59
CA TYR A 659 -20.33 -19.07 -7.75
C TYR A 659 -19.38 -17.92 -8.05
N TYR A 660 -18.06 -18.08 -7.90
CA TYR A 660 -17.10 -17.02 -8.28
C TYR A 660 -17.17 -16.69 -9.77
N HIS A 661 -17.44 -17.69 -10.62
CA HIS A 661 -17.62 -17.48 -12.05
C HIS A 661 -18.99 -16.91 -12.41
N HIS A 662 -19.87 -16.69 -11.43
CA HIS A 662 -21.23 -16.18 -11.65
C HIS A 662 -21.45 -14.81 -11.00
N LEU A 663 -21.14 -14.68 -9.71
CA LEU A 663 -21.43 -13.47 -8.94
C LEU A 663 -20.52 -12.29 -9.32
N PHE A 664 -19.22 -12.52 -9.56
CA PHE A 664 -18.31 -11.42 -9.90
C PHE A 664 -18.62 -10.85 -11.29
N PRO A 665 -18.93 -11.66 -12.33
CA PRO A 665 -19.45 -11.15 -13.60
C PRO A 665 -20.72 -10.30 -13.46
N ILE A 666 -21.66 -10.68 -12.59
CA ILE A 666 -22.83 -9.83 -12.28
C ILE A 666 -22.36 -8.45 -11.81
N GLN A 667 -21.46 -8.38 -10.82
CA GLN A 667 -20.96 -7.10 -10.32
C GLN A 667 -20.26 -6.26 -11.40
N ALA A 668 -19.42 -6.89 -12.22
CA ALA A 668 -18.70 -6.23 -13.30
C ALA A 668 -19.65 -5.66 -14.37
N LEU A 669 -20.63 -6.46 -14.82
CA LEU A 669 -21.63 -6.06 -15.80
C LEU A 669 -22.52 -4.94 -15.26
N SER A 670 -23.02 -5.06 -14.03
CA SER A 670 -23.82 -4.03 -13.38
C SER A 670 -23.09 -2.68 -13.32
N ARG A 671 -21.81 -2.69 -12.92
CA ARG A 671 -20.99 -1.48 -12.86
C ARG A 671 -20.72 -0.88 -14.24
N TYR A 672 -20.50 -1.71 -15.26
CA TYR A 672 -20.37 -1.25 -16.65
C TYR A 672 -21.66 -0.56 -17.11
N ILE A 673 -22.82 -1.18 -16.88
CA ILE A 673 -24.12 -0.66 -17.29
C ILE A 673 -24.45 0.67 -16.60
N ASP A 674 -24.26 0.76 -15.28
CA ASP A 674 -24.49 1.99 -14.51
C ASP A 674 -23.62 3.13 -15.05
N LYS A 675 -22.31 2.89 -15.20
CA LYS A 675 -21.37 3.92 -15.67
C LYS A 675 -21.61 4.32 -17.12
N ALA A 676 -21.93 3.38 -18.01
CA ALA A 676 -22.25 3.65 -19.41
C ALA A 676 -23.56 4.43 -19.58
N SER A 677 -24.55 4.20 -18.70
CA SER A 677 -25.83 4.90 -18.74
C SER A 677 -25.71 6.37 -18.30
N ARG A 678 -24.73 6.73 -17.46
CA ARG A 678 -24.53 8.11 -16.95
C ARG A 678 -23.83 9.08 -17.93
N GLN A 679 -23.22 8.62 -19.02
CA GLN A 679 -22.43 9.47 -19.93
C GLN A 679 -23.25 10.44 -20.82
N GLY A 680 -24.59 10.56 -20.64
CA GLY A 680 -25.46 11.39 -21.48
C GLY A 680 -25.43 12.91 -21.26
N ILE A 681 -24.62 13.47 -20.34
CA ILE A 681 -24.57 14.93 -20.07
C ILE A 681 -23.40 15.55 -20.85
N GLU A 682 -23.70 16.32 -21.91
CA GLU A 682 -22.68 16.95 -22.77
C GLU A 682 -21.84 17.98 -21.98
N THR A 683 -20.51 17.92 -22.10
CA THR A 683 -19.57 18.89 -21.50
C THR A 683 -19.28 20.01 -22.49
N LEU A 684 -19.11 21.24 -22.00
CA LEU A 684 -18.72 22.36 -22.86
C LEU A 684 -17.22 22.28 -23.14
N ARG A 685 -16.85 22.45 -24.41
CA ARG A 685 -15.47 22.44 -24.88
C ARG A 685 -15.01 23.86 -25.20
N ILE A 686 -13.79 24.21 -24.81
CA ILE A 686 -13.12 25.46 -25.17
C ILE A 686 -12.10 25.17 -26.28
N PRO A 687 -11.87 26.09 -27.25
CA PRO A 687 -10.81 25.94 -28.22
C PRO A 687 -9.46 25.63 -27.57
N SER A 688 -8.76 24.60 -28.05
CA SER A 688 -7.55 24.07 -27.42
C SER A 688 -6.46 25.13 -27.21
N SER A 689 -6.35 26.10 -28.13
CA SER A 689 -5.40 27.22 -27.99
C SER A 689 -5.64 28.08 -26.75
N SER A 690 -6.90 28.30 -26.39
CA SER A 690 -7.27 29.08 -25.20
C SER A 690 -7.23 28.23 -23.94
N ALA A 691 -7.65 26.96 -24.02
CA ALA A 691 -7.56 26.02 -22.91
C ALA A 691 -6.11 25.86 -22.41
N VAL A 692 -5.14 25.72 -23.33
CA VAL A 692 -3.70 25.61 -23.00
C VAL A 692 -3.16 26.84 -22.27
N ILE A 693 -3.68 28.04 -22.55
CA ILE A 693 -3.25 29.27 -21.88
C ILE A 693 -3.88 29.38 -20.49
N LEU A 694 -5.16 29.04 -20.38
CA LEU A 694 -5.96 29.23 -19.17
C LEU A 694 -5.70 28.17 -18.10
N ASP A 695 -5.51 26.92 -18.53
CA ASP A 695 -5.20 25.79 -17.65
C ASP A 695 -3.70 25.63 -17.41
N ARG A 696 -2.88 26.59 -17.90
CA ARG A 696 -1.44 26.56 -17.66
C ARG A 696 -1.16 26.75 -16.16
N PRO A 697 -0.62 25.75 -15.44
CA PRO A 697 -0.41 25.83 -14.00
C PRO A 697 0.75 26.79 -13.68
N ASN A 698 0.60 27.56 -12.60
CA ASN A 698 1.65 28.43 -12.10
C ASN A 698 2.51 27.70 -11.05
N VAL A 699 3.79 27.50 -11.35
CA VAL A 699 4.75 26.86 -10.43
C VAL A 699 5.71 27.91 -9.88
N LEU A 700 5.75 28.03 -8.55
CA LEU A 700 6.71 28.88 -7.84
C LEU A 700 7.86 28.05 -7.29
N LEU A 701 9.08 28.31 -7.76
CA LEU A 701 10.31 27.72 -7.23
C LEU A 701 10.99 28.71 -6.28
N MET A 702 11.06 28.35 -5.00
CA MET A 702 11.74 29.12 -3.97
C MET A 702 13.14 28.52 -3.72
N ALA A 703 14.20 29.27 -4.03
CA ALA A 703 15.56 28.78 -3.89
C ALA A 703 16.49 29.81 -3.23
N MET A 704 17.19 29.39 -2.18
CA MET A 704 18.29 30.13 -1.56
C MET A 704 19.57 29.32 -1.62
N GLY A 705 20.67 29.95 -2.01
CA GLY A 705 21.97 29.32 -2.06
C GLY A 705 22.88 29.82 -3.19
N SER A 706 23.97 29.09 -3.36
CA SER A 706 25.00 29.33 -4.35
C SER A 706 24.55 28.93 -5.76
N ARG A 707 25.46 29.06 -6.75
CA ARG A 707 25.21 28.62 -8.13
C ARG A 707 24.78 27.15 -8.22
N GLY A 708 25.33 26.27 -7.37
CA GLY A 708 25.03 24.84 -7.38
C GLY A 708 23.58 24.55 -6.96
N ASP A 709 23.12 25.25 -5.93
CA ASP A 709 21.75 25.11 -5.41
C ASP A 709 20.72 25.54 -6.46
N ILE A 710 20.97 26.65 -7.17
CA ILE A 710 20.05 27.14 -8.21
C ILE A 710 20.07 26.24 -9.45
N GLN A 711 21.22 25.65 -9.80
CA GLN A 711 21.31 24.75 -10.96
C GLN A 711 20.39 23.53 -10.82
N VAL A 712 20.25 23.01 -9.61
CA VAL A 712 19.36 21.89 -9.31
C VAL A 712 17.91 22.23 -9.69
N PHE A 713 17.41 23.40 -9.27
CA PHE A 713 16.05 23.83 -9.63
C PHE A 713 15.89 24.07 -11.13
N LEU A 714 16.89 24.64 -11.80
CA LEU A 714 16.88 24.83 -13.25
C LEU A 714 16.88 23.51 -14.04
N ASN A 715 17.44 22.44 -13.49
CA ASN A 715 17.39 21.14 -14.16
C ASN A 715 15.97 20.55 -14.08
N VAL A 716 15.28 20.74 -12.96
CA VAL A 716 13.90 20.26 -12.74
C VAL A 716 12.92 20.93 -13.69
N THR A 717 13.14 22.20 -14.04
CA THR A 717 12.22 22.94 -14.92
C THR A 717 12.17 22.41 -16.36
N LYS A 718 13.11 21.56 -16.78
CA LYS A 718 13.09 20.92 -18.10
C LYS A 718 11.81 20.11 -18.34
N ARG A 719 11.22 19.54 -17.29
CA ARG A 719 9.93 18.82 -17.34
C ARG A 719 8.71 19.72 -17.20
N LEU A 720 8.89 20.99 -16.86
CA LEU A 720 7.80 21.93 -16.54
C LEU A 720 7.46 22.88 -17.70
N SER A 721 7.71 22.46 -18.95
CA SER A 721 7.43 23.28 -20.15
C SER A 721 5.93 23.57 -20.33
N SER A 722 5.07 22.65 -19.88
CA SER A 722 3.62 22.84 -19.80
C SER A 722 3.20 23.84 -18.73
N CYS A 723 4.07 24.24 -17.80
CA CYS A 723 3.75 25.16 -16.71
C CYS A 723 4.27 26.58 -16.99
N ARG A 724 3.67 27.57 -16.32
CA ARG A 724 4.24 28.91 -16.18
C ARG A 724 5.10 28.91 -14.92
N VAL A 725 6.42 29.01 -15.09
CA VAL A 725 7.38 28.86 -13.99
C VAL A 725 7.96 30.21 -13.58
N ARG A 726 7.93 30.48 -12.28
CA ARG A 726 8.59 31.62 -11.63
C ARG A 726 9.62 31.12 -10.63
N ILE A 727 10.84 31.65 -10.71
CA ILE A 727 11.94 31.33 -9.79
C ILE A 727 12.22 32.55 -8.91
N ALA A 728 11.91 32.42 -7.63
CA ALA A 728 12.23 33.41 -6.61
C ALA A 728 13.60 33.08 -6.00
N THR A 729 14.59 33.95 -6.22
CA THR A 729 15.95 33.76 -5.72
C THR A 729 16.76 35.06 -5.67
N HIS A 730 18.03 34.98 -5.28
CA HIS A 730 18.91 36.15 -5.13
C HIS A 730 19.15 36.86 -6.48
N PRO A 731 19.32 38.19 -6.49
CA PRO A 731 19.62 38.99 -7.69
C PRO A 731 20.79 38.48 -8.53
N ALA A 732 21.81 37.91 -7.88
CA ALA A 732 23.00 37.37 -8.54
C ALA A 732 22.69 36.27 -9.58
N HIS A 733 21.51 35.64 -9.49
CA HIS A 733 21.09 34.58 -10.39
C HIS A 733 20.08 35.02 -11.45
N GLN A 734 19.67 36.31 -11.48
CA GLN A 734 18.66 36.82 -12.41
C GLN A 734 18.97 36.47 -13.87
N ALA A 735 20.15 36.85 -14.36
CA ALA A 735 20.56 36.60 -15.74
C ALA A 735 20.56 35.11 -16.10
N LYS A 736 20.82 34.23 -15.11
CA LYS A 736 20.79 32.79 -15.29
C LYS A 736 19.35 32.28 -15.42
N VAL A 737 18.44 32.73 -14.56
CA VAL A 737 17.02 32.35 -14.61
C VAL A 737 16.38 32.81 -15.91
N GLU A 738 16.52 34.09 -16.24
CA GLU A 738 15.96 34.69 -17.46
C GLU A 738 16.58 34.10 -18.73
N GLY A 739 17.88 33.78 -18.70
CA GLY A 739 18.58 33.11 -19.80
C GLY A 739 18.05 31.70 -20.12
N HIS A 740 17.34 31.06 -19.18
CA HIS A 740 16.63 29.79 -19.41
C HIS A 740 15.15 29.98 -19.78
N GLY A 741 14.68 31.23 -19.93
CA GLY A 741 13.31 31.56 -20.35
C GLY A 741 12.26 31.53 -19.25
N PHE A 742 12.65 31.58 -17.97
CA PHE A 742 11.73 31.56 -16.83
C PHE A 742 11.54 32.94 -16.21
N GLU A 743 10.40 33.16 -15.52
CA GLU A 743 10.17 34.41 -14.79
C GLU A 743 11.06 34.49 -13.55
N PHE A 744 11.84 35.57 -13.42
CA PHE A 744 12.65 35.83 -12.24
C PHE A 744 11.89 36.70 -11.24
N TYR A 745 12.02 36.38 -9.94
CA TYR A 745 11.55 37.23 -8.86
C TYR A 745 12.68 37.49 -7.84
N ASP A 746 12.94 38.77 -7.57
CA ASP A 746 13.99 39.21 -6.66
C ASP A 746 13.56 39.07 -5.19
N VAL A 747 14.22 38.18 -4.45
CA VAL A 747 14.01 38.04 -3.01
C VAL A 747 15.00 38.86 -2.17
N GLY A 748 16.04 39.41 -2.78
CA GLY A 748 17.12 40.13 -2.14
C GLY A 748 18.23 39.22 -1.56
N GLY A 749 19.21 39.85 -0.92
CA GLY A 749 20.38 39.20 -0.32
C GLY A 749 21.41 38.69 -1.34
N SER A 750 22.51 38.11 -0.86
CA SER A 750 23.53 37.49 -1.70
C SER A 750 24.05 36.19 -1.08
N PRO A 751 24.41 35.18 -1.90
CA PRO A 751 24.94 33.90 -1.42
C PRO A 751 26.24 34.05 -0.60
N GLU A 752 27.07 35.04 -0.94
CA GLU A 752 28.37 35.29 -0.30
C GLU A 752 28.20 35.68 1.17
N VAL A 753 27.17 36.47 1.49
CA VAL A 753 26.86 36.86 2.88
C VAL A 753 26.50 35.65 3.73
N PHE A 754 25.74 34.70 3.16
CA PHE A 754 25.39 33.45 3.83
C PHE A 754 26.61 32.55 4.06
N SER A 755 27.45 32.37 3.05
CA SER A 755 28.67 31.57 3.15
C SER A 755 29.63 32.17 4.19
N ALA A 756 29.86 33.49 4.16
CA ALA A 756 30.74 34.18 5.11
C ALA A 756 30.24 34.08 6.57
N ALA A 757 28.93 34.04 6.80
CA ALA A 757 28.35 33.87 8.13
C ALA A 757 28.52 32.44 8.69
N LEU A 758 28.55 31.43 7.82
CA LEU A 758 28.67 30.01 8.19
C LEU A 758 30.11 29.49 8.18
N ALA A 759 30.98 30.00 7.30
CA ALA A 759 32.35 29.52 7.09
C ALA A 759 33.31 29.89 8.23
N ASN A 760 33.07 31.00 8.94
CA ASN A 760 33.91 31.40 10.07
C ASN A 760 33.79 30.37 11.20
N GLY A 761 34.80 29.50 11.29
CA GLY A 761 34.81 28.23 12.01
C GLY A 761 34.66 28.27 13.54
N HIS A 762 34.33 29.43 14.12
CA HIS A 762 34.13 29.66 15.55
C HIS A 762 32.69 29.37 16.03
N GLY A 763 31.83 28.85 15.14
CA GLY A 763 30.50 28.33 15.46
C GLY A 763 29.41 29.39 15.59
N ILE A 764 28.15 28.97 15.37
CA ILE A 764 26.92 29.80 15.47
C ILE A 764 26.90 30.66 16.75
N LEU A 765 27.47 30.14 17.85
CA LEU A 765 27.54 30.84 19.13
C LEU A 765 28.36 32.14 19.06
N ARG A 766 29.47 32.18 18.31
CA ARG A 766 30.31 33.38 18.19
C ARG A 766 29.69 34.39 17.24
N SER A 767 29.05 33.97 16.16
CA SER A 767 28.27 34.85 15.28
C SER A 767 27.07 35.48 16.00
N ILE A 768 26.49 34.80 17.00
CA ILE A 768 25.52 35.39 17.94
C ILE A 768 26.19 36.47 18.82
N ILE A 769 27.36 36.19 19.40
CA ILE A 769 28.11 37.12 20.25
C ILE A 769 28.56 38.37 19.47
N ASP A 770 29.04 38.21 18.24
CA ASP A 770 29.59 39.27 17.39
C ASP A 770 28.49 40.14 16.74
N GLY A 771 27.21 39.88 17.02
CA GLY A 771 26.08 40.63 16.47
C GLY A 771 25.73 40.33 15.01
N ARG A 772 26.61 39.65 14.26
CA ARG A 772 26.39 39.24 12.85
C ARG A 772 25.14 38.38 12.66
N PHE A 773 24.77 37.59 13.68
CA PHE A 773 23.54 36.81 13.64
C PHE A 773 22.29 37.69 13.55
N ARG A 774 22.28 38.89 14.16
CA ARG A 774 21.15 39.83 14.03
C ARG A 774 21.03 40.38 12.62
N GLU A 775 22.15 40.73 11.98
CA GLU A 775 22.17 41.18 10.58
C GLU A 775 21.64 40.08 9.65
N LEU A 776 22.12 38.84 9.83
CA LEU A 776 21.62 37.67 9.10
C LEU A 776 20.12 37.44 9.34
N GLN A 777 19.65 37.54 10.59
CA GLN A 777 18.22 37.45 10.91
C GLN A 777 17.38 38.57 10.27
N HIS A 778 17.91 39.78 10.15
CA HIS A 778 17.21 40.89 9.49
C HIS A 778 17.13 40.67 7.98
N LEU A 779 18.24 40.24 7.35
CA LEU A 779 18.28 39.89 5.94
C LEU A 779 17.33 38.74 5.60
N LEU A 780 17.39 37.65 6.37
CA LEU A 780 16.50 36.50 6.21
C LEU A 780 15.02 36.89 6.34
N ARG A 781 14.66 37.73 7.32
CA ARG A 781 13.29 38.24 7.46
C ARG A 781 12.79 38.99 6.22
N SER A 782 13.65 39.76 5.56
CA SER A 782 13.33 40.44 4.31
C SER A 782 13.10 39.43 3.18
N ILE A 783 14.03 38.50 3.00
CA ILE A 783 13.96 37.44 1.98
C ILE A 783 12.68 36.59 2.14
N TYR A 784 12.39 36.19 3.37
CA TYR A 784 11.20 35.42 3.72
C TYR A 784 9.90 36.13 3.39
N ARG A 785 9.83 37.45 3.55
CA ARG A 785 8.66 38.25 3.14
C ARG A 785 8.53 38.29 1.62
N SER A 786 9.62 38.43 0.90
CA SER A 786 9.63 38.46 -0.57
C SER A 786 9.15 37.14 -1.18
N PHE A 787 9.47 35.99 -0.58
CA PHE A 787 8.97 34.70 -1.04
C PHE A 787 7.44 34.57 -1.03
N TRP A 788 6.76 35.14 -0.03
CA TRP A 788 5.29 35.17 -0.02
C TRP A 788 4.75 35.97 -1.20
N VAL A 789 5.31 37.17 -1.36
CA VAL A 789 4.85 38.13 -2.35
C VAL A 789 5.04 37.57 -3.77
N ALA A 790 6.12 36.81 -4.01
CA ALA A 790 6.35 36.06 -5.24
C ALA A 790 5.22 35.08 -5.63
N ALA A 791 4.41 34.62 -4.66
CA ALA A 791 3.32 33.67 -4.89
C ALA A 791 2.00 34.29 -5.40
N LEU A 792 1.85 35.62 -5.31
CA LEU A 792 0.61 36.34 -5.65
C LEU A 792 0.79 37.50 -6.66
N ASP A 793 2.01 37.95 -6.91
CA ASP A 793 2.31 39.26 -7.52
C ASP A 793 2.05 39.44 -9.03
N ASP A 794 1.73 40.70 -9.41
CA ASP A 794 1.92 41.34 -10.73
C ASP A 794 2.99 42.47 -10.70
N VAL A 795 4.03 42.37 -9.87
CA VAL A 795 4.93 43.48 -9.41
C VAL A 795 5.91 44.07 -10.44
N GLN A 796 5.55 44.15 -11.72
CA GLN A 796 6.10 45.23 -12.55
C GLN A 796 5.43 46.60 -12.29
N SER A 797 4.43 46.71 -11.39
CA SER A 797 3.67 47.95 -11.15
C SER A 797 4.26 48.96 -10.15
N HIS A 798 5.48 48.77 -9.61
CA HIS A 798 6.16 49.84 -8.86
C HIS A 798 6.99 50.80 -9.73
N SER A 799 6.95 50.66 -11.05
CA SER A 799 7.33 51.75 -11.97
C SER A 799 6.08 52.55 -12.35
N PRO A 800 5.96 53.86 -12.03
CA PRO A 800 4.77 54.67 -12.30
C PRO A 800 4.45 54.93 -13.79
N LEU A 801 5.00 54.16 -14.72
CA LEU A 801 4.86 54.34 -16.17
C LEU A 801 4.59 53.00 -16.86
N LYS A 802 3.37 52.48 -16.74
CA LYS A 802 2.64 51.75 -17.80
C LYS A 802 1.20 51.40 -17.34
N PRO A 803 0.17 52.08 -17.85
CA PRO A 803 -1.22 51.66 -17.70
C PRO A 803 -1.47 50.44 -18.60
N GLU A 804 -2.33 49.52 -18.14
CA GLU A 804 -2.75 48.26 -18.81
C GLU A 804 -1.67 47.15 -18.84
N SER A 805 -1.48 46.46 -17.71
CA SER A 805 -0.85 45.13 -17.67
C SER A 805 -1.72 44.17 -18.49
N SER A 806 -1.23 43.71 -19.65
CA SER A 806 -1.94 42.77 -20.53
C SER A 806 -1.75 41.29 -20.12
N SER A 807 -1.07 41.02 -19.00
CA SER A 807 -0.73 39.67 -18.55
C SER A 807 -1.67 39.13 -17.47
N ARG A 808 -2.03 37.85 -17.58
CA ARG A 808 -2.79 37.10 -16.57
C ARG A 808 -2.05 37.14 -15.20
N PRO A 809 -2.73 37.46 -14.08
CA PRO A 809 -2.13 37.44 -12.74
C PRO A 809 -1.48 36.10 -12.39
N PHE A 810 -0.34 36.12 -11.69
CA PHE A 810 0.36 34.91 -11.23
C PHE A 810 -0.07 34.55 -9.81
N ILE A 811 -0.70 33.38 -9.68
CA ILE A 811 -1.10 32.83 -8.38
C ILE A 811 -0.56 31.43 -8.34
N ALA A 812 0.37 31.15 -7.42
CA ALA A 812 1.03 29.84 -7.37
C ALA A 812 0.00 28.72 -7.13
N ASP A 813 -0.09 27.79 -8.08
CA ASP A 813 -0.91 26.59 -7.96
C ASP A 813 -0.12 25.47 -7.25
N VAL A 814 1.21 25.47 -7.38
CA VAL A 814 2.15 24.62 -6.64
C VAL A 814 3.36 25.44 -6.18
N VAL A 815 3.79 25.20 -4.94
CA VAL A 815 5.03 25.75 -4.38
C VAL A 815 6.08 24.64 -4.31
N VAL A 816 7.27 24.92 -4.85
CA VAL A 816 8.41 24.03 -4.83
C VAL A 816 9.56 24.73 -4.14
N SER A 817 10.25 24.06 -3.22
CA SER A 817 11.26 24.74 -2.41
C SER A 817 12.37 23.83 -1.91
N GLY A 818 13.53 24.40 -1.64
CA GLY A 818 14.54 23.77 -0.79
C GLY A 818 14.20 23.93 0.71
N PRO A 819 14.72 23.06 1.60
CA PRO A 819 14.50 23.20 3.04
C PRO A 819 15.06 24.51 3.63
N SER A 820 16.09 25.07 2.99
CA SER A 820 16.77 26.29 3.45
C SER A 820 15.87 27.53 3.41
N THR A 821 14.79 27.54 2.62
CA THR A 821 13.91 28.72 2.51
C THR A 821 13.02 28.93 3.73
N SER A 822 12.70 27.85 4.46
CA SER A 822 11.94 27.80 5.73
C SER A 822 10.51 28.38 5.73
N VAL A 823 10.14 29.30 4.84
CA VAL A 823 8.80 29.90 4.75
C VAL A 823 7.86 29.22 3.76
N HIS A 824 8.38 28.28 2.98
CA HIS A 824 7.66 27.56 1.94
C HIS A 824 6.31 27.01 2.39
N VAL A 825 6.23 26.42 3.59
CA VAL A 825 5.00 25.80 4.11
C VAL A 825 3.93 26.85 4.44
N HIS A 826 4.34 28.02 4.92
CA HIS A 826 3.40 29.09 5.25
C HIS A 826 2.83 29.75 4.00
N ALA A 827 3.68 29.94 2.98
CA ALA A 827 3.24 30.42 1.68
C ALA A 827 2.31 29.43 0.99
N ALA A 828 2.65 28.13 1.00
CA ALA A 828 1.82 27.07 0.42
C ALA A 828 0.48 26.91 1.15
N GLU A 829 0.48 26.93 2.49
CA GLU A 829 -0.74 26.90 3.31
C GLU A 829 -1.66 28.08 2.97
N ARG A 830 -1.10 29.28 2.85
CA ARG A 830 -1.91 30.46 2.54
C ARG A 830 -2.41 30.50 1.11
N ALA A 831 -1.59 30.09 0.14
CA ALA A 831 -1.99 29.93 -1.26
C ALA A 831 -2.95 28.75 -1.46
N GLN A 832 -3.14 27.90 -0.42
CA GLN A 832 -3.84 26.62 -0.49
C GLN A 832 -3.28 25.70 -1.59
N ALA A 833 -1.99 25.85 -1.88
CA ALA A 833 -1.26 25.14 -2.90
C ALA A 833 -0.55 23.91 -2.30
N PRO A 834 -0.34 22.83 -3.07
CA PRO A 834 0.60 21.78 -2.70
C PRO A 834 2.02 22.33 -2.54
N LEU A 835 2.79 21.64 -1.71
CA LEU A 835 4.20 21.92 -1.46
C LEU A 835 5.02 20.70 -1.87
N VAL A 836 6.07 20.91 -2.65
CA VAL A 836 7.11 19.90 -2.94
C VAL A 836 8.44 20.41 -2.40
N ILE A 837 9.12 19.60 -1.60
CA ILE A 837 10.46 19.92 -1.11
C ILE A 837 11.50 19.17 -1.93
N ILE A 838 12.51 19.88 -2.42
CA ILE A 838 13.64 19.30 -3.14
C ILE A 838 14.90 19.47 -2.30
N SER A 839 15.56 18.36 -2.00
CA SER A 839 16.74 18.31 -1.15
C SER A 839 17.90 17.62 -1.82
N THR A 840 19.06 18.27 -1.78
CA THR A 840 20.35 17.67 -2.13
C THR A 840 21.01 16.95 -0.95
N GLN A 841 20.47 17.11 0.26
CA GLN A 841 20.97 16.50 1.49
C GLN A 841 19.82 16.03 2.40
N PRO A 842 20.00 14.98 3.22
CA PRO A 842 18.98 14.53 4.17
C PRO A 842 18.62 15.62 5.19
N ALA A 843 17.33 15.99 5.23
CA ALA A 843 16.81 17.00 6.15
C ALA A 843 15.61 16.48 7.00
N ILE A 844 15.31 15.19 6.90
CA ILE A 844 14.14 14.55 7.53
C ILE A 844 14.58 13.72 8.73
N ILE A 845 13.80 13.77 9.81
CA ILE A 845 14.07 13.06 11.05
C ILE A 845 14.18 11.55 10.78
N THR A 846 15.21 10.91 11.31
CA THR A 846 15.37 9.46 11.28
C THR A 846 16.14 8.95 12.50
N GLY A 847 15.94 7.68 12.84
CA GLY A 847 16.80 6.94 13.75
C GLY A 847 18.10 6.43 13.13
N ASP A 848 18.26 6.43 11.80
CA ASP A 848 19.39 5.75 11.16
C ASP A 848 20.68 6.57 11.09
N PHE A 849 20.60 7.90 11.07
CA PHE A 849 21.76 8.78 11.12
C PHE A 849 21.44 10.13 11.77
N GLN A 850 22.47 10.80 12.29
CA GLN A 850 22.36 12.13 12.86
C GLN A 850 22.04 13.17 11.76
N SER A 851 21.34 14.25 12.11
CA SER A 851 21.13 15.38 11.20
C SER A 851 22.47 15.84 10.61
N PRO A 852 22.64 15.84 9.27
CA PRO A 852 23.90 16.20 8.63
C PRO A 852 24.44 17.56 9.07
N LEU A 853 23.56 18.51 9.38
CA LEU A 853 23.94 19.85 9.84
C LEU A 853 24.54 19.90 11.24
N THR A 854 24.39 18.83 12.02
CA THR A 854 24.92 18.71 13.39
C THR A 854 26.13 17.78 13.49
N MET A 855 26.54 17.18 12.37
CA MET A 855 27.72 16.33 12.32
C MET A 855 28.99 17.17 12.35
N SER A 856 29.89 16.88 13.29
CA SER A 856 31.20 17.52 13.39
C SER A 856 32.37 16.54 13.18
N ARG A 857 32.10 15.25 13.06
CA ARG A 857 33.07 14.17 12.83
C ARG A 857 32.46 13.12 11.91
N ALA A 858 33.25 12.60 10.98
CA ALA A 858 32.88 11.42 10.21
C ALA A 858 32.92 10.17 11.11
N GLN A 859 32.06 9.17 10.84
CA GLN A 859 32.00 7.90 11.58
C GLN A 859 31.59 7.97 13.07
N PHE A 860 31.02 9.10 13.52
CA PHE A 860 30.34 9.12 14.80
C PHE A 860 29.03 8.33 14.68
N ASN A 861 28.95 7.15 15.32
CA ASN A 861 27.77 6.28 15.31
C ASN A 861 27.06 6.28 16.67
N PRO A 862 26.21 7.27 16.95
CA PRO A 862 25.46 7.35 18.19
C PRO A 862 24.21 6.46 18.14
N SER A 863 23.51 6.32 19.27
CA SER A 863 22.27 5.53 19.33
C SER A 863 21.19 6.09 18.38
N ARG A 864 20.27 5.22 17.93
CA ARG A 864 19.09 5.64 17.13
C ARG A 864 18.28 6.76 17.80
N LEU A 865 18.26 6.80 19.13
CA LEU A 865 17.60 7.86 19.88
C LEU A 865 18.31 9.22 19.71
N TRP A 866 19.64 9.24 19.78
CA TRP A 866 20.44 10.45 19.57
C TRP A 866 20.28 10.99 18.15
N ASN A 867 20.23 10.11 17.15
CA ASN A 867 19.97 10.48 15.76
C ASN A 867 18.69 11.31 15.65
N ARG A 868 17.59 10.85 16.24
CA ARG A 868 16.33 11.60 16.29
C ARG A 868 16.45 12.92 17.07
N ILE A 869 17.10 12.90 18.23
CA ILE A 869 17.32 14.09 19.06
C ILE A 869 18.04 15.18 18.28
N SER A 870 19.03 14.84 17.45
CA SER A 870 19.79 15.82 16.69
C SER A 870 18.95 16.67 15.73
N PHE A 871 17.95 16.08 15.08
CA PHE A 871 17.01 16.83 14.24
C PHE A 871 16.08 17.72 15.07
N HIS A 872 15.57 17.21 16.20
CA HIS A 872 14.75 18.01 17.10
C HIS A 872 15.52 19.18 17.71
N MET A 873 16.81 19.01 18.01
CA MET A 873 17.67 20.10 18.47
C MET A 873 17.79 21.20 17.42
N LEU A 874 18.02 20.84 16.16
CA LEU A 874 18.09 21.81 15.06
C LEU A 874 16.76 22.57 14.91
N ALA A 875 15.63 21.85 14.83
CA ALA A 875 14.31 22.44 14.74
C ALA A 875 13.97 23.35 15.94
N PHE A 876 14.45 23.02 17.14
CA PHE A 876 14.33 23.86 18.32
C PHE A 876 15.08 25.19 18.16
N PHE A 877 16.34 25.15 17.71
CA PHE A 877 17.15 26.36 17.52
C PHE A 877 16.63 27.22 16.36
N ASP A 878 16.15 26.61 15.28
CA ASP A 878 15.51 27.32 14.17
C ASP A 878 14.23 28.03 14.65
N TRP A 879 13.39 27.35 15.45
CA TRP A 879 12.19 27.95 16.02
C TRP A 879 12.51 29.08 17.01
N LEU A 880 13.53 28.90 17.85
CA LEU A 880 13.99 29.95 18.75
C LEU A 880 14.46 31.19 17.98
N SER A 881 15.09 30.99 16.81
CA SER A 881 15.64 32.05 15.97
C SER A 881 14.59 32.76 15.11
N PHE A 882 13.63 32.02 14.55
CA PHE A 882 12.71 32.54 13.53
C PHE A 882 11.22 32.40 13.87
N GLY A 883 10.84 31.55 14.82
CA GLY A 883 9.43 31.28 15.19
C GLY A 883 8.59 32.54 15.47
N PRO A 884 9.04 33.49 16.31
CA PRO A 884 8.33 34.76 16.51
C PRO A 884 8.17 35.60 15.24
N SER A 885 9.13 35.52 14.32
CA SER A 885 9.07 36.21 13.03
C SER A 885 8.09 35.53 12.08
N PHE A 886 8.08 34.19 12.04
CA PHE A 886 7.09 33.42 11.30
C PHE A 886 5.68 33.70 11.80
N ASN A 887 5.45 33.70 13.12
CA ASN A 887 4.13 34.01 13.68
C ASN A 887 3.66 35.43 13.38
N ARG A 888 4.57 36.41 13.37
CA ARG A 888 4.25 37.78 12.95
C ARG A 888 3.87 37.85 11.48
N MET A 889 4.57 37.11 10.63
CA MET A 889 4.24 37.00 9.20
C MET A 889 2.90 36.27 8.99
N ARG A 890 2.64 35.20 9.77
CA ARG A 890 1.37 34.47 9.78
C ARG A 890 0.21 35.37 10.15
N ALA A 891 0.31 36.12 11.25
CA ALA A 891 -0.74 37.04 11.67
C ALA A 891 -0.93 38.21 10.68
N ASN A 892 0.16 38.87 10.26
CA ASN A 892 0.07 40.16 9.57
C ASN A 892 0.00 40.06 8.04
N SER A 893 0.71 39.08 7.44
CA SER A 893 0.84 38.96 5.98
C SER A 893 0.02 37.79 5.42
N TYR A 894 0.02 36.66 6.11
CA TYR A 894 -0.70 35.47 5.66
C TYR A 894 -2.12 35.36 6.24
N GLN A 895 -2.49 36.14 7.27
CA GLN A 895 -3.77 35.99 7.98
C GLN A 895 -4.03 34.56 8.48
N LEU A 896 -2.96 33.84 8.85
CA LEU A 896 -2.99 32.49 9.39
C LEU A 896 -2.80 32.50 10.91
N ARG A 897 -3.32 31.47 11.58
CA ARG A 897 -3.15 31.29 13.02
C ARG A 897 -1.67 31.12 13.39
N SER A 898 -1.25 31.73 14.50
CA SER A 898 0.09 31.51 15.07
C SER A 898 0.32 30.04 15.44
N LEU A 899 1.56 29.59 15.26
CA LEU A 899 2.02 28.24 15.58
C LEU A 899 2.88 28.26 16.86
N ASP A 900 3.10 27.10 17.46
CA ASP A 900 3.94 26.95 18.66
C ASP A 900 5.16 26.05 18.38
N LEU A 901 6.02 25.89 19.38
CA LEU A 901 7.22 25.05 19.23
C LEU A 901 6.89 23.57 18.99
N ALA A 902 5.76 23.07 19.49
CA ALA A 902 5.38 21.68 19.26
C ALA A 902 5.03 21.43 17.80
N TRP A 903 4.48 22.44 17.12
CA TRP A 903 4.32 22.38 15.68
C TRP A 903 5.64 22.12 14.95
N ALA A 904 6.68 22.89 15.27
CA ALA A 904 7.99 22.78 14.62
C ALA A 904 8.69 21.45 14.93
N LEU A 905 8.59 20.97 16.17
CA LEU A 905 9.27 19.74 16.59
C LEU A 905 8.57 18.46 16.17
N PHE A 906 7.23 18.46 16.08
CA PHE A 906 6.46 17.22 16.00
C PHE A 906 5.32 17.23 14.98
N GLU A 907 4.69 18.38 14.71
CA GLU A 907 3.53 18.40 13.81
C GLU A 907 3.95 18.50 12.35
N PHE A 908 4.85 19.42 12.01
CA PHE A 908 5.25 19.64 10.62
C PHE A 908 5.86 18.38 9.99
N VAL A 909 6.68 17.66 10.73
CA VAL A 909 7.32 16.40 10.28
C VAL A 909 6.33 15.27 10.01
N LYS A 910 5.09 15.38 10.50
CA LYS A 910 4.01 14.41 10.26
C LYS A 910 3.09 14.82 9.10
N VAL A 911 3.28 16.00 8.53
CA VAL A 911 2.51 16.43 7.36
C VAL A 911 3.08 15.72 6.14
N SER A 912 2.20 15.06 5.38
CA SER A 912 2.59 14.39 4.14
C SER A 912 2.84 15.42 3.04
N VAL A 913 4.06 15.96 3.03
CA VAL A 913 4.61 16.85 2.01
C VAL A 913 5.59 16.02 1.17
N PRO A 914 5.40 15.90 -0.16
CA PRO A 914 6.38 15.27 -1.03
C PRO A 914 7.78 15.86 -0.83
N HIS A 915 8.75 15.00 -0.57
CA HIS A 915 10.13 15.38 -0.33
C HIS A 915 11.02 14.57 -1.27
N VAL A 916 11.49 15.22 -2.33
CA VAL A 916 12.32 14.63 -3.37
C VAL A 916 13.79 14.84 -3.02
N CYS A 917 14.47 13.72 -2.79
CA CYS A 917 15.84 13.61 -2.33
C CYS A 917 16.74 13.27 -3.52
N LEU A 918 17.58 14.23 -3.93
CA LEU A 918 18.38 14.15 -5.15
C LEU A 918 19.73 13.44 -4.96
N TRP A 919 19.66 12.20 -4.51
CA TRP A 919 20.79 11.28 -4.46
C TRP A 919 20.34 9.85 -4.80
N SER A 920 21.29 8.96 -5.09
CA SER A 920 21.01 7.57 -5.43
C SER A 920 20.78 6.71 -4.19
N THR A 921 19.81 5.80 -4.25
CA THR A 921 19.61 4.75 -3.22
C THR A 921 20.83 3.85 -3.06
N SER A 922 21.66 3.74 -4.10
CA SER A 922 22.91 2.97 -4.06
C SER A 922 23.94 3.60 -3.13
N LEU A 923 23.97 4.94 -2.99
CA LEU A 923 24.88 5.63 -2.08
C LEU A 923 24.27 5.81 -0.67
N ALA A 924 23.01 6.21 -0.60
CA ALA A 924 22.30 6.40 0.66
C ALA A 924 20.86 5.87 0.53
N PRO A 925 20.61 4.63 1.02
CA PRO A 925 19.29 4.01 0.92
C PRO A 925 18.26 4.77 1.76
N LYS A 926 16.98 4.61 1.40
CA LYS A 926 15.86 5.18 2.16
C LYS A 926 15.78 4.50 3.55
N PRO A 927 15.85 5.26 4.66
CA PRO A 927 15.56 4.75 6.00
C PRO A 927 14.18 4.11 6.10
N GLU A 928 14.07 3.04 6.89
CA GLU A 928 12.78 2.33 7.11
C GLU A 928 11.73 3.20 7.83
N ASP A 929 12.17 4.23 8.56
CA ASP A 929 11.29 5.15 9.28
C ASP A 929 10.90 6.40 8.47
N TRP A 930 11.21 6.45 7.17
CA TRP A 930 10.72 7.48 6.25
C TRP A 930 9.49 7.03 5.49
N ASP A 931 8.45 7.87 5.53
CA ASP A 931 7.18 7.65 4.86
C ASP A 931 7.27 7.72 3.32
N ASN A 932 6.22 7.28 2.62
CA ASN A 932 6.18 7.17 1.16
C ASN A 932 6.20 8.51 0.41
N ASN A 933 5.90 9.62 1.08
CA ASN A 933 6.09 10.95 0.50
C ASN A 933 7.57 11.34 0.35
N VAL A 934 8.50 10.60 0.95
CA VAL A 934 9.95 10.81 0.76
C VAL A 934 10.45 9.93 -0.37
N ILE A 935 10.90 10.56 -1.45
CA ILE A 935 11.32 9.93 -2.70
C ILE A 935 12.82 10.11 -2.86
N ILE A 936 13.59 9.02 -2.87
CA ILE A 936 15.02 9.05 -3.26
C ILE A 936 15.06 8.94 -4.79
N ALA A 937 15.32 10.06 -5.45
CA ALA A 937 15.07 10.22 -6.89
C ALA A 937 16.27 9.92 -7.79
N GLY A 938 17.46 9.73 -7.22
CA GLY A 938 18.70 9.76 -7.99
C GLY A 938 19.25 11.18 -8.13
N TYR A 939 20.41 11.29 -8.78
CA TYR A 939 21.07 12.59 -8.96
C TYR A 939 20.55 13.31 -10.19
N SER A 940 20.45 14.63 -10.10
CA SER A 940 20.21 15.46 -11.29
C SER A 940 21.40 15.36 -12.27
N SER A 941 21.13 15.12 -13.55
CA SER A 941 22.18 15.17 -14.58
C SER A 941 22.58 16.62 -14.90
N MET A 942 23.88 16.88 -15.08
CA MET A 942 24.38 18.14 -15.62
C MET A 942 24.80 17.89 -17.07
N SER A 943 24.24 18.64 -18.01
CA SER A 943 24.45 18.46 -19.45
C SER A 943 25.77 19.06 -19.97
N ASP A 944 26.75 19.30 -19.10
CA ASP A 944 27.99 20.00 -19.47
C ASP A 944 29.08 19.03 -19.99
N ASP A 945 28.69 18.02 -20.77
CA ASP A 945 29.58 17.10 -21.51
C ASP A 945 30.04 17.73 -22.85
N ALA A 946 30.44 19.00 -22.84
CA ALA A 946 31.05 19.59 -24.02
C ALA A 946 32.46 19.02 -24.20
N ASP A 947 32.68 18.29 -25.30
CA ASP A 947 33.96 17.62 -25.62
C ASP A 947 35.15 18.59 -25.81
N ASP A 948 34.89 19.90 -25.99
CA ASP A 948 35.88 20.90 -26.43
C ASP A 948 36.21 21.96 -25.37
N VAL A 949 36.28 21.55 -24.09
CA VAL A 949 36.46 22.48 -22.95
C VAL A 949 37.92 22.60 -22.50
N ALA A 950 38.77 21.63 -22.80
CA ALA A 950 40.13 21.58 -22.25
C ALA A 950 41.13 22.41 -23.08
N SER A 951 41.89 23.27 -22.41
CA SER A 951 43.03 23.94 -23.05
C SER A 951 44.09 22.91 -23.46
N LYS A 952 44.81 23.17 -24.56
CA LYS A 952 45.91 22.30 -25.02
C LYS A 952 46.96 22.04 -23.93
N SER A 953 47.17 23.01 -23.04
CA SER A 953 48.09 22.88 -21.89
C SER A 953 47.57 21.91 -20.83
N LEU A 954 46.26 21.90 -20.56
CA LEU A 954 45.65 20.94 -19.64
C LEU A 954 45.70 19.51 -20.22
N GLN A 955 45.36 19.34 -21.50
CA GLN A 955 45.46 18.03 -22.16
C GLN A 955 46.90 17.49 -22.10
N ALA A 956 47.90 18.32 -22.40
CA ALA A 956 49.31 17.91 -22.30
C ALA A 956 49.73 17.53 -20.86
N PHE A 957 49.13 18.14 -19.83
CA PHE A 957 49.37 17.79 -18.43
C PHE A 957 48.71 16.46 -18.04
N LEU A 958 47.51 16.19 -18.55
CA LEU A 958 46.76 14.94 -18.31
C LEU A 958 47.38 13.75 -19.05
N GLU A 959 48.07 13.96 -20.18
CA GLU A 959 48.79 12.92 -20.93
C GLU A 959 50.13 12.46 -20.29
N THR A 960 50.41 12.90 -19.06
CA THR A 960 51.63 12.50 -18.34
C THR A 960 51.58 11.03 -17.89
N ARG A 961 52.75 10.41 -17.67
CA ARG A 961 52.84 8.99 -17.23
C ARG A 961 52.55 8.77 -15.74
N GLN A 962 52.28 9.83 -14.97
CA GLN A 962 52.08 9.76 -13.52
C GLN A 962 50.58 9.90 -13.20
N PRO A 963 50.09 9.27 -12.12
CA PRO A 963 48.72 9.47 -11.68
C PRO A 963 48.41 10.95 -11.41
N VAL A 964 47.22 11.40 -11.80
CA VAL A 964 46.73 12.75 -11.60
C VAL A 964 45.55 12.73 -10.63
N VAL A 965 45.54 13.65 -9.67
CA VAL A 965 44.46 13.83 -8.71
C VAL A 965 43.73 15.15 -8.96
N ALA A 966 42.42 15.11 -9.17
CA ALA A 966 41.60 16.31 -9.23
C ALA A 966 41.33 16.85 -7.81
N ILE A 967 41.41 18.16 -7.62
CA ILE A 967 41.18 18.83 -6.33
C ILE A 967 40.16 19.95 -6.51
N SER A 968 39.03 19.88 -5.79
CA SER A 968 38.00 20.93 -5.82
C SER A 968 37.24 21.08 -4.49
N PHE A 969 37.37 22.24 -3.85
CA PHE A 969 36.65 22.60 -2.62
C PHE A 969 35.39 23.46 -2.87
N GLY A 970 34.91 23.52 -4.12
CA GLY A 970 33.70 24.26 -4.47
C GLY A 970 33.79 25.76 -4.15
N SER A 971 32.68 26.34 -3.68
CA SER A 971 32.61 27.74 -3.23
C SER A 971 32.94 27.92 -1.74
N ALA A 972 33.58 26.93 -1.10
CA ALA A 972 33.97 27.03 0.31
C ALA A 972 35.12 28.03 0.46
N THR A 973 35.01 28.95 1.43
CA THR A 973 36.08 29.91 1.71
C THR A 973 37.23 29.23 2.42
N ILE A 974 38.43 29.24 1.82
CA ILE A 974 39.66 28.70 2.41
C ILE A 974 40.53 29.88 2.83
N GLU A 975 40.94 29.94 4.12
CA GLU A 975 41.71 31.06 4.66
C GLU A 975 43.09 31.25 3.99
N ASP A 976 43.79 30.16 3.68
CA ASP A 976 45.11 30.18 3.02
C ASP A 976 45.19 29.14 1.89
N PRO A 977 44.67 29.48 0.70
CA PRO A 977 44.65 28.58 -0.46
C PRO A 977 46.03 28.06 -0.87
N MET A 978 47.05 28.93 -0.82
CA MET A 978 48.38 28.56 -1.29
C MET A 978 49.12 27.63 -0.34
N LYS A 979 48.92 27.80 0.97
CA LYS A 979 49.41 26.82 1.95
C LYS A 979 48.77 25.45 1.74
N LEU A 980 47.47 25.40 1.46
CA LEU A 980 46.77 24.15 1.16
C LEU A 980 47.31 23.49 -0.12
N ILE A 981 47.44 24.26 -1.21
CA ILE A 981 48.00 23.78 -2.48
C ILE A 981 49.42 23.24 -2.28
N LYS A 982 50.30 23.98 -1.58
CA LYS A 982 51.68 23.54 -1.30
C LYS A 982 51.71 22.26 -0.46
N LEU A 983 50.83 22.13 0.52
CA LEU A 983 50.74 20.92 1.36
C LEU A 983 50.23 19.70 0.58
N MET A 984 49.21 19.87 -0.27
CA MET A 984 48.67 18.81 -1.12
C MET A 984 49.69 18.39 -2.18
N SER A 985 50.36 19.36 -2.80
CA SER A 985 51.48 19.11 -3.72
C SER A 985 52.58 18.29 -3.05
N ALA A 986 53.05 18.68 -1.86
CA ALA A 986 54.08 17.94 -1.14
C ALA A 986 53.67 16.50 -0.80
N ALA A 987 52.40 16.26 -0.46
CA ALA A 987 51.87 14.92 -0.22
C ALA A 987 51.83 14.08 -1.50
N LEU A 988 51.41 14.67 -2.63
CA LEU A 988 51.35 13.99 -3.93
C LEU A 988 52.73 13.68 -4.50
N VAL A 989 53.72 14.57 -4.33
CA VAL A 989 55.12 14.32 -4.71
C VAL A 989 55.66 13.09 -3.98
N LYS A 990 55.33 12.89 -2.69
CA LYS A 990 55.76 11.71 -1.92
C LYS A 990 55.23 10.39 -2.49
N VAL A 991 54.05 10.41 -3.14
CA VAL A 991 53.42 9.22 -3.75
C VAL A 991 53.59 9.17 -5.27
N GLY A 992 54.39 10.08 -5.84
CA GLY A 992 54.70 10.11 -7.29
C GLY A 992 53.54 10.56 -8.18
N ALA A 993 52.65 11.41 -7.67
CA ALA A 993 51.46 11.90 -8.37
C ALA A 993 51.47 13.43 -8.59
N SER A 994 50.65 13.86 -9.55
CA SER A 994 50.39 15.26 -9.89
C SER A 994 48.94 15.63 -9.58
N SER A 995 48.57 16.93 -9.68
CA SER A 995 47.19 17.35 -9.45
C SER A 995 46.69 18.47 -10.36
N VAL A 996 45.39 18.45 -10.61
CA VAL A 996 44.64 19.56 -11.23
C VAL A 996 43.77 20.20 -10.16
N VAL A 997 43.98 21.49 -9.89
CA VAL A 997 43.31 22.24 -8.82
C VAL A 997 42.32 23.23 -9.42
N CYS A 998 41.03 23.07 -9.10
CA CYS A 998 39.95 23.95 -9.55
C CYS A 998 39.75 25.15 -8.59
N ARG A 999 40.06 26.38 -9.03
CA ARG A 999 40.17 27.61 -8.22
C ARG A 999 38.84 28.27 -7.79
N SER A 1000 37.73 27.56 -7.77
CA SER A 1000 36.39 28.15 -7.57
C SER A 1000 36.18 28.90 -6.23
N TRP A 1001 37.14 28.87 -5.30
CA TRP A 1001 37.06 29.49 -3.97
C TRP A 1001 37.77 30.85 -3.82
N ASP A 1002 38.71 31.22 -4.70
CA ASP A 1002 39.41 32.51 -4.64
C ASP A 1002 40.13 32.88 -5.96
N SER A 1003 39.63 33.90 -6.65
CA SER A 1003 40.22 34.43 -7.88
C SER A 1003 41.33 35.45 -7.65
N SER A 1004 41.60 35.86 -6.39
CA SER A 1004 42.42 37.05 -6.09
C SER A 1004 43.94 36.82 -6.08
N PHE A 1005 44.43 35.57 -6.06
CA PHE A 1005 45.88 35.31 -6.06
C PHE A 1005 46.44 35.11 -7.48
N GLU A 1006 47.36 35.99 -7.89
CA GLU A 1006 48.16 35.84 -9.12
C GLU A 1006 49.28 34.82 -8.87
N ALA A 1007 49.09 33.61 -9.39
CA ALA A 1007 49.69 32.40 -8.82
C ALA A 1007 50.95 31.86 -9.49
N GLU A 1008 51.26 32.29 -10.71
CA GLU A 1008 52.11 31.47 -11.58
C GLU A 1008 53.57 31.37 -11.10
N ALA A 1009 54.09 32.38 -10.39
CA ALA A 1009 55.49 32.39 -9.98
C ALA A 1009 55.84 31.38 -8.86
N ASP A 1010 54.86 30.98 -8.05
CA ASP A 1010 55.08 30.25 -6.79
C ASP A 1010 54.39 28.88 -6.76
N LEU A 1011 53.85 28.45 -7.91
CA LEU A 1011 53.11 27.20 -8.04
C LEU A 1011 54.07 26.00 -8.17
N PRO A 1012 53.89 24.93 -7.37
CA PRO A 1012 54.67 23.71 -7.54
C PRO A 1012 54.47 23.09 -8.93
N SER A 1013 55.53 22.56 -9.53
CA SER A 1013 55.52 22.05 -10.91
C SER A 1013 54.59 20.84 -11.15
N ASN A 1014 54.17 20.14 -10.09
CA ASN A 1014 53.22 19.02 -10.17
C ASN A 1014 51.75 19.45 -10.00
N VAL A 1015 51.47 20.75 -10.01
CA VAL A 1015 50.12 21.32 -9.88
C VAL A 1015 49.77 22.08 -11.14
N PHE A 1016 48.60 21.78 -11.71
CA PHE A 1016 47.99 22.55 -12.78
C PHE A 1016 46.74 23.27 -12.25
N LEU A 1017 46.67 24.59 -12.40
CA LEU A 1017 45.52 25.38 -11.96
C LEU A 1017 44.52 25.58 -13.09
N VAL A 1018 43.22 25.41 -12.77
CA VAL A 1018 42.10 25.72 -13.67
C VAL A 1018 41.06 26.54 -12.93
N ASP A 1019 40.46 27.53 -13.58
CA ASP A 1019 39.46 28.40 -12.94
C ASP A 1019 38.09 27.70 -12.83
N SER A 1020 37.60 27.15 -13.95
CA SER A 1020 36.33 26.44 -14.02
C SER A 1020 36.40 25.36 -15.09
N ILE A 1021 36.06 24.13 -14.75
CA ILE A 1021 35.99 23.00 -15.67
C ILE A 1021 34.85 22.07 -15.27
N PRO A 1022 34.10 21.48 -16.23
CA PRO A 1022 33.11 20.46 -15.93
C PRO A 1022 33.76 19.25 -15.26
N HIS A 1023 33.34 18.96 -14.01
CA HIS A 1023 33.88 17.81 -13.27
C HIS A 1023 33.56 16.49 -13.97
N GLY A 1024 32.43 16.37 -14.68
CA GLY A 1024 32.08 15.18 -15.45
C GLY A 1024 33.14 14.82 -16.50
N TRP A 1025 33.73 15.83 -17.16
CA TRP A 1025 34.82 15.65 -18.10
C TRP A 1025 36.15 15.42 -17.40
N LEU A 1026 36.51 16.26 -16.42
CA LEU A 1026 37.81 16.17 -15.74
C LEU A 1026 37.99 14.82 -15.04
N LEU A 1027 36.94 14.31 -14.40
CA LEU A 1027 37.00 13.07 -13.61
C LEU A 1027 37.19 11.81 -14.47
N GLN A 1028 37.01 11.90 -15.80
CA GLN A 1028 37.33 10.79 -16.70
C GLN A 1028 38.83 10.66 -16.99
N HIS A 1029 39.63 11.67 -16.61
CA HIS A 1029 41.05 11.79 -16.95
C HIS A 1029 41.98 11.79 -15.72
N VAL A 1030 41.49 11.36 -14.56
CA VAL A 1030 42.23 11.38 -13.28
C VAL A 1030 41.97 10.10 -12.48
N GLU A 1031 42.92 9.71 -11.62
CA GLU A 1031 42.87 8.48 -10.83
C GLU A 1031 42.28 8.69 -9.42
N GLY A 1032 42.19 9.93 -8.95
CA GLY A 1032 41.63 10.26 -7.64
C GLY A 1032 40.97 11.63 -7.60
N PHE A 1033 40.01 11.79 -6.70
CA PHE A 1033 39.31 13.06 -6.50
C PHE A 1033 39.31 13.49 -5.04
N VAL A 1034 39.83 14.69 -4.77
CA VAL A 1034 39.83 15.31 -3.45
C VAL A 1034 38.86 16.48 -3.45
N HIS A 1035 37.91 16.47 -2.52
CA HIS A 1035 36.92 17.55 -2.44
C HIS A 1035 36.38 17.74 -1.03
N HIS A 1036 35.71 18.87 -0.83
CA HIS A 1036 35.13 19.27 0.46
C HIS A 1036 33.94 18.42 0.93
N GLY A 1037 33.39 17.54 0.09
CA GLY A 1037 32.24 16.69 0.45
C GLY A 1037 30.86 17.29 0.21
N GLY A 1038 30.71 18.35 -0.59
CA GLY A 1038 29.38 18.79 -1.02
C GLY A 1038 28.69 17.74 -1.91
N ALA A 1039 27.36 17.64 -1.80
CA ALA A 1039 26.55 16.63 -2.51
C ALA A 1039 26.86 16.53 -4.01
N GLY A 1040 27.02 17.66 -4.70
CA GLY A 1040 27.32 17.70 -6.14
C GLY A 1040 28.70 17.12 -6.49
N HIS A 1041 29.72 17.40 -5.68
CA HIS A 1041 31.06 16.83 -5.87
C HIS A 1041 31.07 15.32 -5.58
N THR A 1042 30.41 14.90 -4.50
CA THR A 1042 30.27 13.46 -4.18
C THR A 1042 29.57 12.71 -5.31
N ALA A 1043 28.51 13.30 -5.88
CA ALA A 1043 27.81 12.74 -7.02
C ALA A 1043 28.71 12.63 -8.25
N ALA A 1044 29.47 13.68 -8.56
CA ALA A 1044 30.38 13.69 -9.71
C ALA A 1044 31.45 12.58 -9.61
N GLY A 1045 32.06 12.43 -8.43
CA GLY A 1045 33.03 11.35 -8.16
C GLY A 1045 32.42 9.96 -8.29
N ALA A 1046 31.23 9.75 -7.71
CA ALA A 1046 30.54 8.46 -7.78
C ALA A 1046 30.08 8.10 -9.20
N LYS A 1047 29.57 9.06 -9.97
CA LYS A 1047 29.17 8.87 -11.38
C LYS A 1047 30.36 8.53 -12.27
N ALA A 1048 31.50 9.19 -12.06
CA ALA A 1048 32.72 8.92 -12.81
C ALA A 1048 33.40 7.60 -12.42
N GLY A 1049 33.04 7.01 -11.27
CA GLY A 1049 33.69 5.81 -10.76
C GLY A 1049 35.11 6.07 -10.26
N VAL A 1050 35.37 7.28 -9.76
CA VAL A 1050 36.68 7.71 -9.26
C VAL A 1050 36.72 7.59 -7.74
N SER A 1051 37.85 7.12 -7.21
CA SER A 1051 38.12 7.04 -5.78
C SER A 1051 38.15 8.44 -5.15
N GLN A 1052 37.48 8.62 -4.01
CA GLN A 1052 37.22 9.94 -3.42
C GLN A 1052 37.85 10.10 -2.02
N LEU A 1053 38.67 11.12 -1.84
CA LEU A 1053 39.11 11.58 -0.52
C LEU A 1053 38.31 12.83 -0.14
N VAL A 1054 37.38 12.65 0.80
CA VAL A 1054 36.52 13.74 1.27
C VAL A 1054 37.18 14.47 2.43
N MET A 1055 37.29 15.79 2.31
CA MET A 1055 37.89 16.69 3.30
C MET A 1055 36.85 17.68 3.85
N PRO A 1056 35.97 17.22 4.75
CA PRO A 1056 34.85 18.01 5.23
C PRO A 1056 35.28 19.19 6.12
N GLN A 1057 34.50 20.26 6.08
CA GLN A 1057 34.68 21.47 6.87
C GLN A 1057 33.44 21.79 7.74
N PHE A 1058 32.24 21.76 7.16
CA PHE A 1058 30.96 22.11 7.83
C PHE A 1058 29.73 21.50 7.11
N LEU A 1059 28.57 21.50 7.77
CA LEU A 1059 27.27 21.05 7.25
C LEU A 1059 27.28 19.56 6.78
N ASP A 1060 26.62 19.27 5.67
CA ASP A 1060 26.41 17.94 5.08
C ASP A 1060 27.68 17.24 4.63
N GLN A 1061 28.79 17.98 4.52
CA GLN A 1061 30.08 17.46 4.08
C GLN A 1061 30.54 16.24 4.89
N PHE A 1062 30.30 16.22 6.20
CA PHE A 1062 30.64 15.09 7.07
C PHE A 1062 29.75 13.86 6.82
N PHE A 1063 28.49 14.08 6.44
CA PHE A 1063 27.57 13.01 6.11
C PHE A 1063 28.00 12.29 4.83
N TRP A 1064 28.26 13.06 3.76
CA TRP A 1064 28.72 12.49 2.50
C TRP A 1064 30.09 11.83 2.61
N ALA A 1065 31.00 12.42 3.40
CA ALA A 1065 32.28 11.80 3.73
C ALA A 1065 32.11 10.41 4.37
N THR A 1066 31.15 10.28 5.30
CA THR A 1066 30.84 9.01 5.95
C THR A 1066 30.29 8.00 4.93
N LYS A 1067 29.36 8.41 4.05
CA LYS A 1067 28.76 7.52 3.03
C LYS A 1067 29.75 7.04 1.97
N VAL A 1068 30.62 7.92 1.49
CA VAL A 1068 31.72 7.53 0.58
C VAL A 1068 32.61 6.46 1.21
N SER A 1069 32.96 6.63 2.50
CA SER A 1069 33.79 5.67 3.22
C SER A 1069 33.07 4.34 3.49
N GLU A 1070 31.81 4.37 3.93
CA GLU A 1070 30.99 3.18 4.20
C GLU A 1070 30.78 2.32 2.94
N MET A 1071 30.58 2.95 1.79
CA MET A 1071 30.41 2.27 0.50
C MET A 1071 31.73 1.82 -0.15
N GLY A 1072 32.88 2.08 0.50
CA GLY A 1072 34.19 1.72 -0.02
C GLY A 1072 34.56 2.47 -1.30
N LEU A 1073 34.14 3.74 -1.44
CA LEU A 1073 34.41 4.59 -2.60
C LEU A 1073 35.67 5.46 -2.42
N GLY A 1074 36.43 5.24 -1.35
CA GLY A 1074 37.69 5.91 -1.11
C GLY A 1074 38.18 5.75 0.33
N PRO A 1075 39.30 6.42 0.69
CA PRO A 1075 39.90 6.37 2.02
C PRO A 1075 39.00 6.92 3.12
N THR A 1076 39.42 6.75 4.38
CA THR A 1076 38.75 7.42 5.50
C THR A 1076 38.87 8.94 5.38
N PRO A 1077 37.78 9.69 5.66
CA PRO A 1077 37.76 11.15 5.51
C PRO A 1077 38.82 11.85 6.35
N LEU A 1078 39.31 12.99 5.86
CA LEU A 1078 40.30 13.81 6.55
C LEU A 1078 39.79 15.26 6.69
N PRO A 1079 39.19 15.65 7.83
CA PRO A 1079 38.68 17.00 8.02
C PRO A 1079 39.77 18.05 7.77
N LEU A 1080 39.44 19.15 7.07
CA LEU A 1080 40.46 20.15 6.67
C LEU A 1080 41.19 20.78 7.87
N ARG A 1081 40.54 20.81 9.04
CA ARG A 1081 41.12 21.33 10.30
C ARG A 1081 42.17 20.40 10.92
N GLU A 1082 42.20 19.14 10.52
CA GLU A 1082 43.10 18.09 11.02
C GLU A 1082 44.21 17.78 10.00
N LEU A 1083 44.38 18.65 9.00
CA LEU A 1083 45.27 18.44 7.85
C LEU A 1083 46.75 18.65 8.24
N PHE A 1084 47.45 17.55 8.54
CA PHE A 1084 48.90 17.49 8.69
C PHE A 1084 49.54 16.66 7.55
N LEU A 1085 50.78 16.97 7.16
CA LEU A 1085 51.45 16.29 6.04
C LEU A 1085 51.56 14.76 6.26
N ASP A 1086 51.83 14.34 7.49
CA ASP A 1086 52.02 12.94 7.85
C ASP A 1086 50.71 12.13 7.86
N GLU A 1087 49.56 12.81 7.95
CA GLU A 1087 48.23 12.21 7.80
C GLU A 1087 47.81 12.20 6.32
N LEU A 1088 48.15 13.26 5.58
CA LEU A 1088 47.71 13.47 4.20
C LEU A 1088 48.38 12.53 3.20
N ALA A 1089 49.70 12.34 3.28
CA ALA A 1089 50.42 11.50 2.31
C ALA A 1089 49.94 10.03 2.31
N PRO A 1090 49.73 9.36 3.47
CA PRO A 1090 49.15 8.02 3.49
C PRO A 1090 47.72 7.97 2.93
N ARG A 1091 46.90 9.01 3.10
CA ARG A 1091 45.56 9.07 2.49
C ARG A 1091 45.62 9.21 0.97
N MET A 1092 46.59 9.97 0.45
CA MET A 1092 46.82 10.09 -0.99
C MET A 1092 47.31 8.76 -1.59
N GLU A 1093 48.18 8.03 -0.89
CA GLU A 1093 48.61 6.69 -1.29
C GLU A 1093 47.43 5.71 -1.33
N ASP A 1094 46.60 5.69 -0.28
CA ASP A 1094 45.40 4.84 -0.21
C ASP A 1094 44.37 5.23 -1.29
N LEU A 1095 44.18 6.53 -1.55
CA LEU A 1095 43.27 7.06 -2.58
C LEU A 1095 43.60 6.49 -3.96
N LEU A 1096 44.90 6.43 -4.29
CA LEU A 1096 45.43 5.95 -5.57
C LEU A 1096 45.61 4.43 -5.62
N SER A 1097 45.31 3.71 -4.54
CA SER A 1097 45.38 2.25 -4.51
C SER A 1097 44.25 1.62 -5.32
N SER A 1098 44.48 0.41 -5.84
CA SER A 1098 43.46 -0.36 -6.57
C SER A 1098 42.35 -0.94 -5.68
N LYS A 1099 42.39 -0.68 -4.37
CA LYS A 1099 41.46 -1.23 -3.35
C LYS A 1099 40.01 -0.85 -3.63
N TYR A 1100 39.77 0.36 -4.15
CA TYR A 1100 38.43 0.93 -4.32
C TYR A 1100 37.86 0.76 -5.74
N THR A 1101 38.68 0.36 -6.71
CA THR A 1101 38.32 0.32 -8.14
C THR A 1101 37.05 -0.48 -8.40
N LYS A 1102 36.93 -1.68 -7.83
CA LYS A 1102 35.74 -2.53 -8.02
C LYS A 1102 34.46 -1.88 -7.48
N ALA A 1103 34.53 -1.28 -6.29
CA ALA A 1103 33.38 -0.62 -5.67
C ALA A 1103 32.98 0.64 -6.45
N CYS A 1104 33.96 1.45 -6.87
CA CYS A 1104 33.72 2.65 -7.66
C CYS A 1104 33.11 2.33 -9.04
N THR A 1105 33.62 1.31 -9.74
CA THR A 1105 33.06 0.85 -11.02
C THR A 1105 31.62 0.35 -10.86
N ASN A 1106 31.36 -0.46 -9.82
CA ASN A 1106 30.02 -0.97 -9.55
C ASN A 1106 29.04 0.17 -9.23
N MET A 1107 29.47 1.14 -8.41
CA MET A 1107 28.67 2.33 -8.08
C MET A 1107 28.37 3.14 -9.34
N ALA A 1108 29.36 3.42 -10.18
CA ALA A 1108 29.16 4.12 -11.45
C ALA A 1108 28.22 3.39 -12.43
N LEU A 1109 28.23 2.04 -12.43
CA LEU A 1109 27.28 1.25 -13.21
C LEU A 1109 25.86 1.36 -12.65
N GLN A 1110 25.70 1.33 -11.33
CA GLN A 1110 24.40 1.51 -10.66
C GLN A 1110 23.84 2.91 -10.93
N LEU A 1111 24.63 3.97 -10.73
CA LEU A 1111 24.20 5.35 -11.00
C LEU A 1111 23.89 5.62 -12.48
N ARG A 1112 24.51 4.88 -13.42
CA ARG A 1112 24.15 4.97 -14.84
C ARG A 1112 22.80 4.34 -15.16
N GLY A 1113 22.33 3.41 -14.34
CA GLY A 1113 20.99 2.82 -14.43
C GLY A 1113 19.92 3.63 -13.70
N ASP A 1114 20.30 4.63 -12.88
CA ASP A 1114 19.36 5.50 -12.20
C ASP A 1114 18.66 6.43 -13.20
N VAL A 1115 17.37 6.66 -12.98
CA VAL A 1115 16.62 7.74 -13.63
C VAL A 1115 17.18 9.11 -13.22
N ASP A 1116 17.02 10.12 -14.08
CA ASP A 1116 17.43 11.48 -13.72
C ASP A 1116 16.55 12.01 -12.59
N GLY A 1117 17.15 12.33 -11.45
CA GLY A 1117 16.41 12.81 -10.29
C GLY A 1117 15.70 14.14 -10.53
N ALA A 1118 16.18 14.96 -11.49
CA ALA A 1118 15.46 16.16 -11.89
C ALA A 1118 14.17 15.84 -12.65
N ASP A 1119 14.16 14.77 -13.44
CA ASP A 1119 12.97 14.33 -14.15
C ASP A 1119 11.93 13.79 -13.16
N VAL A 1120 12.36 12.96 -12.20
CA VAL A 1120 11.50 12.46 -11.11
C VAL A 1120 10.91 13.61 -10.30
N ALA A 1121 11.70 14.63 -9.97
CA ALA A 1121 11.20 15.81 -9.28
C ALA A 1121 10.19 16.59 -10.12
N GLY A 1122 10.44 16.74 -11.43
CA GLY A 1122 9.54 17.38 -12.37
C GLY A 1122 8.21 16.64 -12.50
N ASP A 1123 8.24 15.32 -12.61
CA ASP A 1123 7.06 14.46 -12.68
C ASP A 1123 6.24 14.53 -11.39
N GLU A 1124 6.89 14.57 -10.22
CA GLU A 1124 6.19 14.76 -8.94
C GLU A 1124 5.51 16.12 -8.84
N ILE A 1125 6.13 17.19 -9.37
CA ILE A 1125 5.51 18.52 -9.42
C ILE A 1125 4.29 18.51 -10.36
N LEU A 1126 4.42 17.93 -11.55
CA LEU A 1126 3.30 17.79 -12.50
C LEU A 1126 2.16 16.97 -11.88
N ARG A 1127 2.48 15.91 -11.13
CA ARG A 1127 1.46 15.14 -10.41
C ARG A 1127 0.70 15.96 -9.37
N GLN A 1128 1.39 16.84 -8.63
CA GLN A 1128 0.72 17.75 -7.69
C GLN A 1128 -0.23 18.72 -8.39
N VAL A 1129 0.11 19.12 -9.61
CA VAL A 1129 -0.75 19.92 -10.47
C VAL A 1129 -1.94 19.11 -10.97
N GLU A 1130 -1.71 17.92 -11.52
CA GLU A 1130 -2.76 17.06 -12.11
C GLU A 1130 -3.80 16.58 -11.08
N ALA A 1131 -3.44 16.57 -9.80
CA ALA A 1131 -4.36 16.29 -8.70
C ALA A 1131 -5.39 17.40 -8.45
N ILE A 1132 -5.22 18.59 -9.06
CA ILE A 1132 -6.19 19.68 -8.96
C ILE A 1132 -7.50 19.26 -9.63
N THR A 1133 -8.61 19.42 -8.93
CA THR A 1133 -9.94 19.04 -9.42
C THR A 1133 -10.28 19.82 -10.70
N THR A 1134 -10.86 19.16 -11.70
CA THR A 1134 -11.32 19.82 -12.93
C THR A 1134 -12.70 20.45 -12.75
N CYS A 1135 -13.00 21.45 -13.57
CA CYS A 1135 -14.29 22.12 -13.58
C CYS A 1135 -15.36 21.21 -14.18
N CYS A 1136 -16.53 21.13 -13.53
CA CYS A 1136 -17.61 20.29 -14.02
C CYS A 1136 -18.20 20.79 -15.35
N ILE A 1137 -18.14 22.09 -15.63
CA ILE A 1137 -18.68 22.70 -16.86
C ILE A 1137 -17.64 22.65 -18.00
N PHE A 1138 -16.38 22.97 -17.69
CA PHE A 1138 -15.24 23.00 -18.61
C PHE A 1138 -14.15 22.03 -18.13
N PRO A 1139 -14.24 20.73 -18.47
CA PRO A 1139 -13.33 19.72 -17.93
C PRO A 1139 -11.85 19.95 -18.24
N GLU A 1140 -11.53 20.77 -19.25
CA GLU A 1140 -10.16 21.15 -19.61
C GLU A 1140 -9.58 22.24 -18.70
N LEU A 1141 -10.36 22.78 -17.76
CA LEU A 1141 -9.93 23.83 -16.86
C LEU A 1141 -9.94 23.35 -15.41
N SER A 1142 -8.91 23.76 -14.67
CA SER A 1142 -8.80 23.61 -13.22
C SER A 1142 -9.94 24.32 -12.48
N ALA A 1143 -10.50 23.66 -11.47
CA ALA A 1143 -11.55 24.20 -10.61
C ALA A 1143 -10.96 24.86 -9.36
N HIS A 1144 -10.95 26.18 -9.34
CA HIS A 1144 -10.48 26.98 -8.21
C HIS A 1144 -11.60 27.41 -7.27
N TRP A 1145 -12.86 27.20 -7.66
CA TRP A 1145 -14.04 27.60 -6.89
C TRP A 1145 -14.92 26.39 -6.59
N TYR A 1146 -15.57 26.43 -5.43
CA TYR A 1146 -16.48 25.41 -4.96
C TYR A 1146 -17.80 26.06 -4.53
N CYS A 1147 -18.92 25.58 -5.07
CA CYS A 1147 -20.24 26.02 -4.67
C CYS A 1147 -20.76 25.13 -3.54
N THR A 1148 -20.94 25.72 -2.36
CA THR A 1148 -21.34 24.99 -1.14
C THR A 1148 -22.77 24.47 -1.20
N GLU A 1149 -23.66 25.16 -1.92
CA GLU A 1149 -25.08 24.76 -2.05
C GLU A 1149 -25.26 23.52 -2.92
N SER A 1150 -24.49 23.38 -4.00
CA SER A 1150 -24.66 22.30 -4.97
C SER A 1150 -23.55 21.24 -4.95
N ASP A 1151 -22.51 21.42 -4.13
CA ASP A 1151 -21.32 20.55 -4.08
C ASP A 1151 -20.58 20.42 -5.44
N LEU A 1152 -20.63 21.47 -6.27
CA LEU A 1152 -20.02 21.47 -7.61
C LEU A 1152 -18.75 22.31 -7.66
N SER A 1153 -17.78 21.85 -8.47
CA SER A 1153 -16.47 22.48 -8.64
C SER A 1153 -16.39 23.25 -9.96
N LEU A 1154 -16.00 24.51 -9.89
CA LEU A 1154 -16.04 25.47 -10.99
C LEU A 1154 -14.67 26.10 -11.25
N SER A 1155 -14.34 26.31 -12.52
CA SER A 1155 -13.22 27.16 -12.93
C SER A 1155 -13.54 28.64 -12.67
N GLY A 1156 -12.51 29.49 -12.66
CA GLY A 1156 -12.69 30.94 -12.49
C GLY A 1156 -13.66 31.53 -13.52
N ALA A 1157 -13.51 31.15 -14.79
CA ALA A 1157 -14.39 31.63 -15.85
C ALA A 1157 -15.85 31.16 -15.69
N ALA A 1158 -16.08 29.89 -15.35
CA ALA A 1158 -17.43 29.37 -15.12
C ALA A 1158 -18.11 30.10 -13.96
N ALA A 1159 -17.38 30.29 -12.85
CA ALA A 1159 -17.86 31.06 -11.70
C ALA A 1159 -18.20 32.51 -12.08
N ALA A 1160 -17.29 33.20 -12.79
CA ALA A 1160 -17.51 34.58 -13.21
C ALA A 1160 -18.72 34.75 -14.14
N SER A 1161 -18.95 33.81 -15.07
CA SER A 1161 -20.12 33.82 -15.97
C SER A 1161 -21.43 33.59 -15.21
N LEU A 1162 -21.47 32.63 -14.27
CA LEU A 1162 -22.65 32.37 -13.46
C LEU A 1162 -22.98 33.56 -12.53
N VAL A 1163 -21.95 34.25 -12.01
CA VAL A 1163 -22.14 35.45 -11.19
C VAL A 1163 -22.59 36.65 -12.01
N SER A 1164 -21.99 36.90 -13.17
CA SER A 1164 -22.40 38.00 -14.06
C SER A 1164 -23.84 37.83 -14.54
N SER A 1165 -24.28 36.58 -14.70
CA SER A 1165 -25.64 36.19 -15.07
C SER A 1165 -26.61 36.10 -13.88
N LYS A 1166 -26.13 36.33 -12.64
CA LYS A 1166 -26.90 36.28 -11.38
C LYS A 1166 -27.51 34.92 -11.03
N GLU A 1167 -26.96 33.82 -11.54
CA GLU A 1167 -27.39 32.46 -11.16
C GLU A 1167 -26.83 32.05 -9.79
N ILE A 1168 -25.67 32.61 -9.40
CA ILE A 1168 -25.04 32.49 -8.07
C ILE A 1168 -24.42 33.83 -7.69
N GLN A 1169 -24.04 34.03 -6.43
CA GLN A 1169 -23.20 35.14 -6.00
C GLN A 1169 -21.81 34.67 -5.60
N TRP A 1170 -20.82 35.58 -5.67
CA TRP A 1170 -19.47 35.29 -5.16
C TRP A 1170 -19.45 34.88 -3.69
N GLN A 1171 -20.50 35.20 -2.92
CA GLN A 1171 -20.65 34.84 -1.50
C GLN A 1171 -20.95 33.35 -1.32
N ASP A 1172 -21.56 32.73 -2.33
CA ASP A 1172 -21.96 31.31 -2.36
C ASP A 1172 -20.80 30.39 -2.79
N LEU A 1173 -19.67 31.01 -3.15
CA LEU A 1173 -18.47 30.34 -3.61
C LEU A 1173 -17.35 30.43 -2.57
N GLU A 1174 -16.72 29.30 -2.32
CA GLU A 1174 -15.48 29.20 -1.55
C GLU A 1174 -14.31 28.90 -2.50
N LEU A 1175 -13.11 29.36 -2.12
CA LEU A 1175 -11.91 28.94 -2.81
C LEU A 1175 -11.70 27.45 -2.55
N ARG A 1176 -11.58 26.68 -3.62
CA ARG A 1176 -11.29 25.25 -3.52
C ARG A 1176 -9.80 25.10 -3.28
N PRO A 1177 -9.38 24.59 -2.12
CA PRO A 1177 -7.96 24.38 -1.87
C PRO A 1177 -7.44 23.29 -2.81
N ALA A 1178 -6.35 23.55 -3.54
CA ALA A 1178 -5.64 22.50 -4.26
C ALA A 1178 -5.04 21.47 -3.28
N LYS A 1179 -4.75 21.91 -2.05
CA LYS A 1179 -4.41 21.05 -0.91
C LYS A 1179 -5.12 21.52 0.36
N ASP A 1180 -5.92 20.65 0.98
CA ASP A 1180 -6.58 20.94 2.26
C ASP A 1180 -5.59 20.80 3.44
N TRP A 1181 -4.88 21.90 3.71
CA TRP A 1181 -3.94 22.00 4.82
C TRP A 1181 -4.63 21.89 6.18
N GLU A 1182 -5.86 22.40 6.33
CA GLU A 1182 -6.59 22.37 7.61
C GLU A 1182 -6.97 20.94 8.00
N GLN A 1183 -7.43 20.14 7.03
CA GLN A 1183 -7.66 18.71 7.24
C GLN A 1183 -6.36 17.99 7.64
N GLN A 1184 -5.23 18.26 6.97
CA GLN A 1184 -3.95 17.67 7.34
C GLN A 1184 -3.53 18.04 8.78
N TRP A 1185 -3.66 19.32 9.16
CA TRP A 1185 -3.35 19.76 10.53
C TRP A 1185 -4.26 19.11 11.57
N ARG A 1186 -5.55 18.90 11.28
CA ARG A 1186 -6.48 18.20 12.17
C ARG A 1186 -6.05 16.74 12.39
N THR A 1187 -5.70 16.04 11.32
CA THR A 1187 -5.22 14.65 11.37
C THR A 1187 -3.94 14.54 12.21
N VAL A 1188 -2.99 15.45 12.01
CA VAL A 1188 -1.74 15.46 12.80
C VAL A 1188 -2.03 15.73 14.29
N ARG A 1189 -2.90 16.70 14.59
CA ARG A 1189 -3.23 17.10 15.97
C ARG A 1189 -4.07 16.09 16.74
N SER A 1190 -4.90 15.28 16.08
CA SER A 1190 -5.70 14.23 16.73
C SER A 1190 -4.87 13.00 17.11
N SER A 1191 -3.67 12.83 16.52
CA SER A 1191 -2.99 11.54 16.48
C SER A 1191 -2.36 10.99 17.77
N SER A 1192 -2.19 11.73 18.89
CA SER A 1192 -1.84 11.06 20.17
C SER A 1192 -1.96 11.90 21.44
N ASN A 1193 -2.31 11.25 22.55
CA ASN A 1193 -2.18 11.81 23.91
C ASN A 1193 -0.72 12.13 24.26
N LEU A 1194 0.25 11.37 23.73
CA LEU A 1194 1.68 11.59 23.93
C LEU A 1194 2.12 12.95 23.39
N VAL A 1195 1.62 13.39 22.24
CA VAL A 1195 1.95 14.72 21.67
C VAL A 1195 1.45 15.84 22.58
N ARG A 1196 0.30 15.69 23.26
CA ARG A 1196 -0.18 16.69 24.23
C ARG A 1196 0.75 16.81 25.45
N ILE A 1197 1.24 15.69 25.97
CA ILE A 1197 2.19 15.66 27.09
C ILE A 1197 3.52 16.29 26.67
N TRP A 1198 4.06 15.87 25.52
CA TRP A 1198 5.29 16.44 24.97
C TRP A 1198 5.16 17.93 24.68
N ARG A 1199 4.03 18.39 24.13
CA ARG A 1199 3.75 19.81 23.91
C ARG A 1199 3.85 20.60 25.22
N ALA A 1200 3.28 20.11 26.31
CA ALA A 1200 3.39 20.77 27.62
C ALA A 1200 4.83 20.85 28.15
N ILE A 1201 5.57 19.73 28.07
CA ILE A 1201 6.98 19.66 28.49
C ILE A 1201 7.86 20.60 27.67
N VAL A 1202 7.67 20.61 26.35
CA VAL A 1202 8.42 21.43 25.41
C VAL A 1202 8.11 22.91 25.59
N GLN A 1203 6.85 23.29 25.83
CA GLN A 1203 6.48 24.66 26.15
C GLN A 1203 7.11 25.15 27.46
N LEU A 1204 7.19 24.28 28.50
CA LEU A 1204 7.91 24.58 29.75
C LEU A 1204 9.41 24.80 29.50
N LEU A 1205 10.07 23.91 28.75
CA LEU A 1205 11.48 24.03 28.40
C LEU A 1205 11.76 25.28 27.57
N TYR A 1206 10.88 25.63 26.63
CA TYR A 1206 10.95 26.86 25.85
C TYR A 1206 10.79 28.10 26.72
N GLY A 1207 9.81 28.11 27.63
CA GLY A 1207 9.64 29.19 28.61
C GLY A 1207 10.87 29.36 29.49
N PHE A 1208 11.48 28.26 29.94
CA PHE A 1208 12.70 28.29 30.76
C PHE A 1208 13.92 28.81 29.98
N THR A 1209 14.16 28.30 28.77
CA THR A 1209 15.29 28.69 27.91
C THR A 1209 15.18 30.13 27.44
N THR A 1210 14.00 30.59 27.01
CA THR A 1210 13.77 32.00 26.65
C THR A 1210 13.95 32.92 27.86
N THR A 1211 13.56 32.48 29.06
CA THR A 1211 13.80 33.24 30.31
C THR A 1211 15.29 33.34 30.63
N ILE A 1212 16.05 32.24 30.51
CA ILE A 1212 17.51 32.23 30.70
C ILE A 1212 18.20 33.16 29.69
N LEU A 1213 17.85 33.05 28.41
CA LEU A 1213 18.43 33.88 27.36
C LEU A 1213 18.05 35.36 27.51
N ALA A 1214 16.86 35.65 28.06
CA ALA A 1214 16.48 37.01 28.45
C ALA A 1214 17.32 37.52 29.64
N LEU A 1215 17.56 36.69 30.66
CA LEU A 1215 18.42 37.01 31.81
C LEU A 1215 19.87 37.32 31.41
N PHE A 1216 20.42 36.58 30.44
CA PHE A 1216 21.75 36.87 29.88
C PHE A 1216 21.79 38.07 28.91
N GLY A 1217 20.67 38.77 28.74
CA GLY A 1217 20.57 39.94 27.86
C GLY A 1217 20.62 39.60 26.36
N TRP A 1218 20.54 38.31 26.00
CA TRP A 1218 20.61 37.84 24.62
C TRP A 1218 19.26 37.96 23.90
N LEU A 1219 18.14 37.96 24.64
CA LEU A 1219 16.78 38.16 24.12
C LEU A 1219 16.17 39.55 24.45
N LYS A 1220 16.94 40.64 24.28
CA LYS A 1220 16.32 41.98 24.24
C LYS A 1220 15.46 42.10 22.97
N GLY A 1221 14.18 41.69 23.05
CA GLY A 1221 13.19 41.89 21.98
C GLY A 1221 11.95 40.99 22.00
N THR A 1222 11.84 40.00 22.89
CA THR A 1222 10.74 39.01 22.84
C THR A 1222 9.77 39.04 24.03
N HIS A 1223 9.78 40.09 24.85
CA HIS A 1223 8.78 40.29 25.91
C HIS A 1223 7.63 41.18 25.42
N GLY A 1224 6.56 40.53 25.00
CA GLY A 1224 5.26 41.12 24.67
C GLY A 1224 4.51 40.16 23.76
N TYR A 1225 3.21 40.02 23.98
CA TYR A 1225 2.25 39.26 23.16
C TYR A 1225 2.04 37.77 23.53
N LEU A 1226 1.54 37.57 24.75
CA LEU A 1226 0.53 36.55 25.06
C LEU A 1226 -0.82 37.26 25.24
N ASP A 1227 -1.32 37.92 24.20
CA ASP A 1227 -2.76 38.23 24.07
C ASP A 1227 -2.98 38.75 22.66
N GLY A 1228 -3.54 37.91 21.80
CA GLY A 1228 -3.73 38.20 20.38
C GLY A 1228 -4.72 37.24 19.73
N ASP A 1229 -5.58 36.62 20.52
CA ASP A 1229 -6.86 36.14 20.01
C ASP A 1229 -7.83 37.32 20.19
N ARG A 1230 -8.54 37.69 19.10
CA ARG A 1230 -9.41 38.87 18.93
C ARG A 1230 -8.69 40.09 18.38
N HIS A 1231 -8.52 40.11 17.06
CA HIS A 1231 -8.91 41.21 16.16
C HIS A 1231 -8.36 40.83 14.77
N LEU A 1232 -8.97 39.83 14.13
CA LEU A 1232 -8.90 39.68 12.67
C LEU A 1232 -9.64 40.90 12.11
N ILE A 1233 -8.90 42.00 11.92
CA ILE A 1233 -9.35 43.13 11.13
C ILE A 1233 -9.71 42.54 9.76
N LYS A 1234 -10.95 42.73 9.30
CA LYS A 1234 -11.40 42.40 7.95
C LYS A 1234 -10.59 43.25 6.95
N MET A 1235 -9.31 42.93 6.74
CA MET A 1235 -8.63 43.25 5.49
C MET A 1235 -9.19 42.30 4.44
N GLU A 1236 -9.47 42.82 3.25
CA GLU A 1236 -9.85 41.99 2.10
C GLU A 1236 -8.81 40.88 1.92
N ASP A 1237 -9.28 39.65 1.69
CA ASP A 1237 -8.44 38.47 1.50
C ASP A 1237 -7.67 38.64 0.16
N PRO A 1238 -6.35 38.86 0.18
CA PRO A 1238 -5.59 39.14 -1.03
C PRO A 1238 -5.58 37.99 -2.03
N LEU A 1239 -5.67 36.72 -1.56
CA LEU A 1239 -5.75 35.57 -2.46
C LEU A 1239 -7.11 35.53 -3.15
N ARG A 1240 -8.20 35.75 -2.40
CA ARG A 1240 -9.55 35.79 -2.96
C ARG A 1240 -9.66 36.91 -3.99
N GLN A 1241 -9.08 38.09 -3.71
CA GLN A 1241 -9.06 39.20 -4.64
C GLN A 1241 -8.29 38.86 -5.93
N ALA A 1242 -7.08 38.29 -5.81
CA ALA A 1242 -6.30 37.87 -6.96
C ALA A 1242 -7.04 36.81 -7.81
N ARG A 1243 -7.70 35.83 -7.18
CA ARG A 1243 -8.51 34.81 -7.89
C ARG A 1243 -9.76 35.38 -8.54
N LEU A 1244 -10.37 36.43 -7.99
CA LEU A 1244 -11.48 37.15 -8.62
C LEU A 1244 -11.03 37.88 -9.89
N GLU A 1245 -9.89 38.58 -9.82
CA GLU A 1245 -9.29 39.26 -10.97
C GLU A 1245 -8.88 38.27 -12.06
N GLN A 1246 -8.27 37.15 -11.68
CA GLN A 1246 -7.96 36.06 -12.60
C GLN A 1246 -9.22 35.46 -13.23
N ALA A 1247 -10.30 35.26 -12.46
CA ALA A 1247 -11.56 34.73 -12.97
C ALA A 1247 -12.20 35.66 -14.03
N GLN A 1248 -12.13 36.98 -13.83
CA GLN A 1248 -12.61 37.97 -14.80
C GLN A 1248 -11.76 37.97 -16.08
N PHE A 1249 -10.43 37.89 -15.94
CA PHE A 1249 -9.51 37.76 -17.06
C PHE A 1249 -9.79 36.49 -17.89
N ASP A 1250 -9.94 35.35 -17.21
CA ASP A 1250 -10.17 34.06 -17.84
C ASP A 1250 -11.50 34.04 -18.61
N LEU A 1251 -12.57 34.61 -18.04
CA LEU A 1251 -13.86 34.75 -18.73
C LEU A 1251 -13.74 35.61 -19.99
N HIS A 1252 -13.04 36.74 -19.91
CA HIS A 1252 -12.85 37.64 -21.05
C HIS A 1252 -12.12 36.94 -22.21
N LEU A 1253 -11.08 36.16 -21.91
CA LEU A 1253 -10.32 35.42 -22.92
C LEU A 1253 -11.17 34.33 -23.60
N ILE A 1254 -12.02 33.63 -22.83
CA ILE A 1254 -12.91 32.61 -23.39
C ILE A 1254 -13.99 33.26 -24.28
N HIS A 1255 -14.56 34.39 -23.87
CA HIS A 1255 -15.52 35.14 -24.71
C HIS A 1255 -14.88 35.52 -26.06
N GLN A 1256 -13.67 36.10 -26.05
CA GLN A 1256 -12.93 36.42 -27.27
C GLN A 1256 -12.68 35.20 -28.16
N ALA A 1257 -12.41 34.03 -27.57
CA ALA A 1257 -12.15 32.80 -28.33
C ALA A 1257 -13.42 32.17 -28.92
N CYS A 1258 -14.56 32.30 -28.23
CA CYS A 1258 -15.83 31.67 -28.59
C CYS A 1258 -16.75 32.53 -29.49
N ASP A 1259 -16.56 33.85 -29.55
CA ASP A 1259 -17.42 34.81 -30.27
C ASP A 1259 -17.39 34.71 -31.82
N SER A 1260 -16.81 33.64 -32.39
CA SER A 1260 -16.61 33.51 -33.84
C SER A 1260 -17.75 32.83 -34.64
N GLY A 1261 -18.95 32.58 -34.08
CA GLY A 1261 -20.10 32.20 -34.94
C GLY A 1261 -21.28 31.38 -34.38
N SER A 1262 -21.51 31.33 -33.06
CA SER A 1262 -22.66 30.62 -32.47
C SER A 1262 -23.81 31.59 -32.14
N SER A 1263 -25.05 31.30 -32.57
CA SER A 1263 -26.23 32.14 -32.29
C SER A 1263 -26.65 32.18 -30.81
N THR A 1264 -26.29 31.14 -30.04
CA THR A 1264 -26.41 31.09 -28.59
C THR A 1264 -25.17 31.68 -27.93
N SER A 1265 -25.34 32.65 -27.02
CA SER A 1265 -24.24 33.16 -26.21
C SER A 1265 -23.63 32.03 -25.37
N LEU A 1266 -22.31 32.04 -25.19
CA LEU A 1266 -21.61 31.06 -24.37
C LEU A 1266 -22.19 31.00 -22.95
N ASP A 1267 -22.53 32.15 -22.38
CA ASP A 1267 -23.12 32.24 -21.04
C ASP A 1267 -24.44 31.45 -20.94
N ALA A 1268 -25.29 31.46 -21.97
CA ALA A 1268 -26.51 30.66 -21.97
C ALA A 1268 -26.23 29.15 -21.89
N LYS A 1269 -25.20 28.67 -22.60
CA LYS A 1269 -24.77 27.26 -22.55
C LYS A 1269 -24.21 26.88 -21.18
N ILE A 1270 -23.42 27.77 -20.56
CA ILE A 1270 -22.89 27.57 -19.21
C ILE A 1270 -24.04 27.41 -18.21
N ILE A 1271 -25.06 28.27 -18.30
CA ILE A 1271 -26.24 28.25 -17.42
C ILE A 1271 -27.06 26.97 -17.61
N GLU A 1272 -27.29 26.54 -18.85
CA GLU A 1272 -28.02 25.30 -19.14
C GLU A 1272 -27.28 24.07 -18.59
N ASN A 1273 -25.96 24.00 -18.81
CA ASN A 1273 -25.13 22.92 -18.30
C ASN A 1273 -25.13 22.88 -16.76
N TRP A 1274 -25.02 24.06 -16.13
CA TRP A 1274 -25.11 24.22 -14.68
C TRP A 1274 -26.44 23.70 -14.12
N LYS A 1275 -27.56 24.10 -14.72
CA LYS A 1275 -28.90 23.67 -14.30
C LYS A 1275 -29.09 22.16 -14.44
N ALA A 1276 -28.63 21.56 -15.54
CA ALA A 1276 -28.69 20.11 -15.74
C ALA A 1276 -27.89 19.35 -14.67
N ARG A 1277 -26.66 19.80 -14.36
CA ARG A 1277 -25.82 19.18 -13.32
C ARG A 1277 -26.40 19.34 -11.92
N LYS A 1278 -26.92 20.52 -11.59
CA LYS A 1278 -27.59 20.77 -10.31
C LYS A 1278 -28.82 19.88 -10.16
N ALA A 1279 -29.61 19.67 -11.22
CA ALA A 1279 -30.76 18.78 -11.20
C ALA A 1279 -30.39 17.30 -10.94
N VAL A 1280 -29.30 16.81 -11.54
CA VAL A 1280 -28.84 15.42 -11.30
C VAL A 1280 -28.41 15.21 -9.84
N VAL A 1281 -27.72 16.20 -9.25
CA VAL A 1281 -27.34 16.15 -7.83
C VAL A 1281 -28.58 16.21 -6.93
N ILE A 1282 -29.62 16.97 -7.31
CA ILE A 1282 -30.88 17.06 -6.55
C ILE A 1282 -31.75 15.80 -6.71
N HIS A 1283 -31.72 15.12 -7.87
CA HIS A 1283 -32.47 13.86 -8.05
C HIS A 1283 -31.90 12.71 -7.20
N GLU A 1284 -30.60 12.69 -6.88
CA GLU A 1284 -30.05 11.80 -5.84
C GLU A 1284 -30.61 12.09 -4.43
N VAL A 1285 -31.27 13.24 -4.21
CA VAL A 1285 -31.91 13.61 -2.94
C VAL A 1285 -33.40 13.24 -2.90
N PHE A 1286 -34.10 13.11 -4.04
CA PHE A 1286 -35.56 12.97 -4.07
C PHE A 1286 -36.16 11.79 -4.86
N ASP A 1287 -35.42 11.08 -5.73
CA ASP A 1287 -35.95 9.87 -6.37
C ASP A 1287 -35.68 8.62 -5.51
N ASP A 1288 -36.51 8.45 -4.49
CA ASP A 1288 -36.87 7.15 -3.92
C ASP A 1288 -38.32 7.12 -3.40
N ASP A 1289 -39.18 8.06 -3.84
CA ASP A 1289 -40.62 7.86 -3.78
C ASP A 1289 -41.01 6.90 -4.91
N SER A 1290 -40.75 5.62 -4.63
CA SER A 1290 -41.28 4.47 -5.35
C SER A 1290 -42.70 4.74 -5.82
N GLY A 1291 -42.92 4.61 -7.12
CA GLY A 1291 -44.17 4.90 -7.79
C GLY A 1291 -45.34 4.17 -7.15
N ALA A 1292 -46.02 4.84 -6.24
CA ALA A 1292 -47.40 4.54 -5.89
C ALA A 1292 -48.25 4.97 -7.10
N SER A 1293 -48.41 4.01 -8.02
CA SER A 1293 -49.27 4.08 -9.20
C SER A 1293 -50.51 4.96 -8.96
N GLU A 1294 -50.68 5.98 -9.80
CA GLU A 1294 -51.86 6.86 -9.93
C GLU A 1294 -53.15 6.13 -10.39
N SER A 1295 -53.39 4.91 -9.90
CA SER A 1295 -54.59 4.14 -10.20
C SER A 1295 -55.42 3.82 -8.96
N SER A 1296 -55.52 4.74 -8.00
CA SER A 1296 -56.60 4.67 -7.01
C SER A 1296 -56.80 5.99 -6.28
N ARG A 1297 -57.58 6.92 -6.85
CA ARG A 1297 -58.32 7.97 -6.11
C ARG A 1297 -59.27 8.74 -7.02
N SER A 1298 -60.14 8.01 -7.73
CA SER A 1298 -61.37 8.56 -8.29
C SER A 1298 -62.56 8.09 -7.44
N SER A 1299 -62.54 8.40 -6.15
CA SER A 1299 -63.70 8.34 -5.26
C SER A 1299 -63.23 8.79 -3.90
N LEU A 1300 -63.59 10.01 -3.51
CA LEU A 1300 -63.91 10.45 -2.15
C LEU A 1300 -64.17 11.96 -2.25
N ASP A 1301 -65.19 12.30 -3.04
CA ASP A 1301 -65.97 13.51 -2.84
C ASP A 1301 -66.75 13.33 -1.52
N GLY A 1302 -66.74 14.36 -0.68
CA GLY A 1302 -67.72 14.48 0.41
C GLY A 1302 -67.12 14.69 1.79
N GLY A 1303 -66.68 15.93 2.04
CA GLY A 1303 -66.86 16.63 3.32
C GLY A 1303 -66.06 16.13 4.51
N HIS A 1304 -65.16 16.98 5.00
CA HIS A 1304 -65.05 17.43 6.41
C HIS A 1304 -63.92 18.45 6.43
N ALA A 1305 -64.20 19.63 5.87
CA ALA A 1305 -63.43 20.84 6.12
C ALA A 1305 -64.04 21.46 7.37
N ASP A 1306 -63.31 21.43 8.48
CA ASP A 1306 -63.36 22.36 9.63
C ASP A 1306 -62.70 21.66 10.83
N SER A 1307 -61.42 21.92 11.08
CA SER A 1307 -60.81 22.00 12.42
C SER A 1307 -59.26 21.85 12.42
N VAL A 1308 -58.51 22.63 11.65
CA VAL A 1308 -57.05 22.78 11.93
C VAL A 1308 -56.59 24.20 11.56
N LEU A 1309 -57.15 25.19 12.24
CA LEU A 1309 -56.60 26.54 12.36
C LEU A 1309 -56.69 26.88 13.85
N ASP A 1310 -55.72 26.43 14.64
CA ASP A 1310 -55.47 26.92 16.01
C ASP A 1310 -54.29 26.18 16.68
N ILE A 1311 -53.10 26.21 16.06
CA ILE A 1311 -51.83 25.97 16.80
C ILE A 1311 -50.73 26.86 16.20
N GLU A 1312 -50.94 28.17 16.22
CA GLU A 1312 -49.89 29.20 16.11
C GLU A 1312 -49.85 29.97 17.44
N GLU A 1313 -49.44 29.30 18.53
CA GLU A 1313 -48.88 29.90 19.76
C GLU A 1313 -48.55 28.79 20.79
N LYS A 1314 -47.49 28.02 20.51
CA LYS A 1314 -46.66 27.28 21.47
C LYS A 1314 -45.28 27.14 20.88
#